data_AF-A0A4Q4TL43-F1
#
_entry.id   AF-A0A4Q4TL43-F1
#
_cell.length_a   1.000
_cell.length_b   1.000
_cell.length_c   1.000
_cell.angle_alpha   90.00
_cell.angle_beta   90.00
_cell.angle_gamma   90.00
#
_symmetry.space_group_name_H-M   'P 1'
#
loop_
_entity.id
_entity.type
_entity.pdbx_description
1 polymer ?
#
loop_
_entity_poly.entity_id
_entity_poly.type
_entity_poly.pdbx_seq_one_letter_code
_entity_poly.pdbx_strand_id
1 'polypeptide(L)'
;MAGRTFLAVAVVALATAVAAQEQNTCDVVAEQTAIEVLKPLTLEYNAEQQEYWSTTNSLLKPTCILTPSTADEVAAIVAALRSTNETFAVKSGGHNPNNYWASVDGGPLISTKKLNEVLFDAETGTVRVGPGNRWDEVAEALDGTGYTAVGGRIGGLSFLSAQYGWAANSVLEFTLVLPNASVVAVREDNYPDIFMVLKGGGNNYGIVTSFLLQAYRQGDIWGGTFWFDANDETTPAILQAVRDFTEYNTDHKAALIPTAERTLATLVDLWIVFAFYDGPEPPAGTFDNFTSIGPFINTAKTQSMSELVSGNNWAVLEGSAYQIGTETIPLPSAADGPEFMGALYDHWVATSNKVQGEPGLIASMALQPAPRRLAAVARAKGGDLIDLDEDADRLVIELNYSFLYPDDFTYGRVERTMRDTYGGVRDLARNYTDTHAEELGNLYLPLFANDAFHAQDYFARLRPEKAALARRVAAELDPEGLFRTRTDKVDVDASIWTLYNGTRREDGSNCSIFAFDAVANKSRLPLAKNALKKLRTMRHPGVIKVLDTVETDSYIYIATERVVPLRWNVRRKSLTPETIKWGLCAVARTVKFINEEGSSIHGSLRVASIYTSESGEWKLGGFEIMSNVKDDEAVIYTYGSLVPDSGRYTPPELAKSGWDAIKRSPHTAVDSYNLGTLVFEVFNGDFLGADQAGQTKGVPPSMHASYKRLVNANPKARITVGAFLEQGRRSGGFFDSTLIKLTEGIDNLGVKSEEEKERFLDDLDQLSDDFPEDFFKMKVLPELLKAVEFGGGGPKAFSVVMKISTKLSDDDFTTRVQPVVVRLFANPDRAIRVCLLDNLPLMIDRLPQKVVNDKIFPQIVSGFTDVAPVVREQTLKSVLTIINKLSDRTINGELLKYLAKTANDEQPGIRTNTTICLGKIAKNLGASSRSKVLIAAFTRSLRDPFVHARNAALLALAATAEYFSDEDCASRILPVICPSLLDKEKLVRDQANKAMDVYLQKIRAVASSMPDSVLPPPSSQMADGAAAAPRMSTPQPSSQSAAASWAGWAISSFTNQLSTAAGQMQTTAGSNGTARAASPSMATGGGKATPGSSSASTLHRQVVKPTQPPASMSRTSSTAVAEAFFKEGPNPSAAGDEDGEEEFADAWGDMGDMNDENDNNDDDFSFGGSSTSPPSTARKEPAKKTTTTMTFDDGSEPDFAGWLAAQAQKKNPGGAGGKPLPKGLAKSGSGSGSGAAGSRKAAPMTTAVSRKPVVAKKIDMKPKDTGDDDGDGWGDGW
;
A
#
# COMPACT_ATOMS: atom_id res chain seq x y z
N MET A 1 -17.54 29.94 -76.52
CA MET A 1 -17.72 30.12 -75.06
C MET A 1 -18.48 28.96 -74.40
N ALA A 2 -18.30 27.69 -74.81
CA ALA A 2 -19.01 26.55 -74.19
C ALA A 2 -18.13 25.73 -73.21
N GLY A 3 -16.81 25.68 -73.43
CA GLY A 3 -15.90 24.85 -72.62
C GLY A 3 -15.49 25.39 -71.25
N ARG A 4 -15.86 26.63 -70.89
CA ARG A 4 -15.52 27.23 -69.58
C ARG A 4 -16.58 26.97 -68.50
N THR A 5 -17.83 26.70 -68.88
CA THR A 5 -18.93 26.45 -67.93
C THR A 5 -18.89 25.02 -67.38
N PHE A 6 -18.53 24.04 -68.22
CA PHE A 6 -18.39 22.64 -67.80
C PHE A 6 -17.28 22.41 -66.77
N LEU A 7 -16.15 23.13 -66.89
CA LEU A 7 -15.05 22.99 -65.94
C LEU A 7 -15.40 23.58 -64.56
N ALA A 8 -16.18 24.66 -64.51
CA ALA A 8 -16.62 25.25 -63.24
C ALA A 8 -17.58 24.33 -62.49
N VAL A 9 -18.54 23.71 -63.17
CA VAL A 9 -19.48 22.75 -62.55
C VAL A 9 -18.77 21.47 -62.12
N ALA A 10 -17.83 20.95 -62.93
CA ALA A 10 -17.04 19.78 -62.56
C ALA A 10 -16.07 20.04 -61.39
N VAL A 11 -15.46 21.22 -61.31
CA VAL A 11 -14.57 21.58 -60.19
C VAL A 11 -15.35 21.84 -58.91
N VAL A 12 -16.56 22.40 -58.95
CA VAL A 12 -17.43 22.47 -57.77
C VAL A 12 -17.88 21.06 -57.34
N ALA A 13 -18.26 20.19 -58.26
CA ALA A 13 -18.66 18.81 -57.96
C ALA A 13 -17.52 17.92 -57.42
N LEU A 14 -16.27 18.14 -57.86
CA LEU A 14 -15.10 17.47 -57.28
C LEU A 14 -14.63 18.13 -55.96
N ALA A 15 -14.80 19.44 -55.79
CA ALA A 15 -14.48 20.11 -54.51
C ALA A 15 -15.43 19.66 -53.39
N THR A 16 -16.68 19.32 -53.70
CA THR A 16 -17.62 18.68 -52.76
C THR A 16 -17.34 17.19 -52.52
N ALA A 17 -16.40 16.56 -53.23
CA ALA A 17 -16.09 15.12 -53.13
C ALA A 17 -14.77 14.82 -52.39
N VAL A 18 -14.00 15.83 -51.99
CA VAL A 18 -12.74 15.67 -51.20
C VAL A 18 -12.76 16.55 -49.93
N ALA A 19 -13.96 16.93 -49.50
CA ALA A 19 -14.24 17.40 -48.15
C ALA A 19 -15.38 16.54 -47.57
N ALA A 20 -15.15 15.22 -47.53
CA ALA A 20 -15.87 14.36 -46.59
C ALA A 20 -15.37 14.73 -45.18
N GLN A 21 -15.97 15.79 -44.64
CA GLN A 21 -15.97 16.05 -43.21
C GLN A 21 -16.55 14.78 -42.57
N GLU A 22 -15.73 14.04 -41.80
CA GLU A 22 -16.21 12.85 -41.10
C GLU A 22 -17.40 13.28 -40.24
N GLN A 23 -18.59 12.86 -40.64
CA GLN A 23 -19.82 13.34 -40.04
C GLN A 23 -19.91 12.71 -38.66
N ASN A 24 -19.80 13.54 -37.62
CA ASN A 24 -19.88 13.07 -36.24
C ASN A 24 -21.32 12.60 -35.94
N THR A 25 -21.43 11.71 -34.97
CA THR A 25 -22.69 11.04 -34.59
C THR A 25 -23.74 12.06 -34.17
N CYS A 26 -23.34 13.16 -33.52
CA CYS A 26 -24.25 14.24 -33.12
C CYS A 26 -24.94 14.91 -34.31
N ASP A 27 -24.20 15.18 -35.38
CA ASP A 27 -24.74 15.79 -36.59
C ASP A 27 -25.53 14.76 -37.44
N VAL A 28 -25.09 13.49 -37.51
CA VAL A 28 -25.89 12.39 -38.11
C VAL A 28 -27.25 12.26 -37.43
N VAL A 29 -27.28 12.23 -36.10
CA VAL A 29 -28.53 12.09 -35.31
C VAL A 29 -29.41 13.34 -35.46
N ALA A 30 -28.83 14.55 -35.44
CA ALA A 30 -29.57 15.80 -35.62
C ALA A 30 -30.17 15.98 -37.03
N GLU A 31 -29.55 15.40 -38.07
CA GLU A 31 -30.06 15.47 -39.45
C GLU A 31 -31.07 14.37 -39.79
N GLN A 32 -30.93 13.17 -39.21
CA GLN A 32 -31.66 11.97 -39.62
C GLN A 32 -32.77 11.54 -38.65
N THR A 33 -32.86 12.15 -37.46
CA THR A 33 -33.82 11.77 -36.42
C THR A 33 -34.52 12.97 -35.80
N ALA A 34 -35.53 12.73 -34.96
CA ALA A 34 -36.17 13.76 -34.13
C ALA A 34 -35.58 13.84 -32.69
N ILE A 35 -34.48 13.12 -32.43
CA ILE A 35 -33.88 13.00 -31.10
C ILE A 35 -33.28 14.35 -30.68
N GLU A 36 -33.56 14.80 -29.46
CA GLU A 36 -32.99 16.04 -28.95
C GLU A 36 -31.49 15.90 -28.70
N VAL A 37 -30.73 16.75 -29.40
CA VAL A 37 -29.25 16.86 -29.35
C VAL A 37 -28.87 18.13 -28.62
N LEU A 38 -28.50 18.00 -27.34
CA LEU A 38 -28.00 19.10 -26.51
C LEU A 38 -26.57 19.43 -26.95
N LYS A 39 -26.32 20.66 -27.39
CA LYS A 39 -25.00 21.12 -27.84
C LYS A 39 -24.30 21.95 -26.74
N PRO A 40 -22.96 21.95 -26.67
CA PRO A 40 -22.21 22.74 -25.69
C PRO A 40 -22.62 24.22 -25.68
N LEU A 41 -22.53 24.86 -24.51
CA LEU A 41 -22.93 26.24 -24.22
C LEU A 41 -24.45 26.50 -24.13
N THR A 42 -25.33 25.52 -24.34
CA THR A 42 -26.77 25.66 -23.99
C THR A 42 -27.01 25.46 -22.50
N LEU A 43 -28.13 25.94 -21.97
CA LEU A 43 -28.48 25.80 -20.55
C LEU A 43 -28.74 24.32 -20.22
N GLU A 44 -29.43 23.64 -21.12
CA GLU A 44 -29.88 22.25 -21.03
C GLU A 44 -28.69 21.28 -21.06
N TYR A 45 -27.70 21.55 -21.93
CA TYR A 45 -26.42 20.83 -21.93
C TYR A 45 -25.70 21.03 -20.59
N ASN A 46 -25.59 22.27 -20.10
CA ASN A 46 -24.86 22.55 -18.88
C ASN A 46 -25.53 21.93 -17.64
N ALA A 47 -26.86 21.92 -17.56
CA ALA A 47 -27.59 21.24 -16.49
C ALA A 47 -27.30 19.73 -16.51
N GLU A 48 -27.53 19.07 -17.65
CA GLU A 48 -27.28 17.64 -17.83
C GLU A 48 -25.83 17.24 -17.56
N GLN A 49 -24.89 18.10 -17.94
CA GLN A 49 -23.45 17.88 -17.79
C GLN A 49 -22.98 18.00 -16.35
N GLN A 50 -23.67 18.77 -15.49
CA GLN A 50 -23.31 18.92 -14.08
C GLN A 50 -24.01 17.91 -13.17
N GLU A 51 -25.10 17.29 -13.65
CA GLU A 51 -25.85 16.29 -12.90
C GLU A 51 -25.12 14.93 -12.86
N TYR A 52 -24.13 14.82 -11.97
CA TYR A 52 -23.43 13.58 -11.61
C TYR A 52 -23.22 13.55 -10.10
N TRP A 53 -23.14 12.34 -9.52
CA TRP A 53 -22.79 12.18 -8.11
C TRP A 53 -21.32 12.58 -7.84
N SER A 54 -20.39 12.17 -8.71
CA SER A 54 -18.99 12.60 -8.68
C SER A 54 -18.72 13.72 -9.68
N THR A 55 -18.23 14.86 -9.21
CA THR A 55 -17.88 16.01 -10.07
C THR A 55 -16.80 15.71 -11.10
N THR A 56 -15.97 14.68 -10.93
CA THR A 56 -14.95 14.36 -11.95
C THR A 56 -15.55 13.87 -13.26
N ASN A 57 -16.72 13.24 -13.22
CA ASN A 57 -17.48 12.91 -14.42
C ASN A 57 -18.06 14.15 -15.11
N SER A 58 -18.40 15.20 -14.36
CA SER A 58 -18.88 16.46 -14.93
C SER A 58 -17.77 17.25 -15.63
N LEU A 59 -16.48 16.97 -15.34
CA LEU A 59 -15.33 17.61 -15.99
C LEU A 59 -15.07 17.09 -17.42
N LEU A 60 -15.35 15.82 -17.70
CA LEU A 60 -15.23 15.23 -19.05
C LEU A 60 -16.31 15.81 -19.97
N LYS A 61 -15.96 16.38 -21.14
CA LYS A 61 -16.90 17.16 -21.97
C LYS A 61 -17.29 16.42 -23.26
N PRO A 62 -18.53 15.92 -23.40
CA PRO A 62 -19.05 15.37 -24.64
C PRO A 62 -19.10 16.40 -25.78
N THR A 63 -19.08 15.95 -27.04
CA THR A 63 -19.36 16.84 -28.19
C THR A 63 -20.84 17.21 -28.28
N CYS A 64 -21.73 16.34 -27.80
CA CYS A 64 -23.15 16.59 -27.57
C CYS A 64 -23.70 15.61 -26.54
N ILE A 65 -24.92 15.88 -26.06
CA ILE A 65 -25.69 14.91 -25.26
C ILE A 65 -26.98 14.58 -26.02
N LEU A 66 -27.17 13.31 -26.32
CA LEU A 66 -28.32 12.74 -27.00
C LEU A 66 -29.32 12.27 -25.94
N THR A 67 -30.59 12.65 -26.06
CA THR A 67 -31.63 12.32 -25.06
C THR A 67 -32.76 11.49 -25.68
N PRO A 68 -32.52 10.20 -26.00
CA PRO A 68 -33.55 9.31 -26.52
C PRO A 68 -34.65 9.03 -25.48
N SER A 69 -35.88 8.87 -25.98
CA SER A 69 -37.12 8.62 -25.24
C SER A 69 -37.74 7.26 -25.53
N THR A 70 -37.21 6.51 -26.50
CA THR A 70 -37.66 5.15 -26.85
C THR A 70 -36.49 4.23 -27.20
N ALA A 71 -36.73 2.91 -27.18
CA ALA A 71 -35.73 1.93 -27.61
C ALA A 71 -35.35 2.06 -29.11
N ASP A 72 -36.31 2.46 -29.96
CA ASP A 72 -36.07 2.71 -31.38
C ASP A 72 -35.17 3.94 -31.62
N GLU A 73 -35.28 4.97 -30.78
CA GLU A 73 -34.37 6.12 -30.81
C GLU A 73 -32.96 5.74 -30.35
N VAL A 74 -32.82 4.89 -29.31
CA VAL A 74 -31.51 4.33 -28.93
C VAL A 74 -30.92 3.48 -30.06
N ALA A 75 -31.74 2.66 -30.75
CA ALA A 75 -31.31 1.90 -31.92
C ALA A 75 -30.85 2.81 -33.06
N ALA A 76 -31.54 3.93 -33.33
CA ALA A 76 -31.11 4.92 -34.31
C ALA A 76 -29.75 5.56 -33.95
N ILE A 77 -29.51 5.86 -32.66
CA ILE A 77 -28.19 6.35 -32.19
C ILE A 77 -27.11 5.29 -32.38
N VAL A 78 -27.38 4.02 -32.03
CA VAL A 78 -26.42 2.92 -32.24
C VAL A 78 -26.12 2.73 -33.73
N ALA A 79 -27.13 2.82 -34.60
CA ALA A 79 -26.94 2.78 -36.05
C ALA A 79 -26.06 3.95 -36.55
N ALA A 80 -26.25 5.16 -36.02
CA ALA A 80 -25.40 6.31 -36.33
C ALA A 80 -23.95 6.09 -35.83
N LEU A 81 -23.76 5.60 -34.59
CA LEU A 81 -22.45 5.28 -34.03
C LEU A 81 -21.67 4.28 -34.89
N ARG A 82 -22.33 3.28 -35.48
CA ARG A 82 -21.69 2.32 -36.40
C ARG A 82 -21.17 2.94 -37.70
N SER A 83 -21.65 4.14 -38.07
CA SER A 83 -21.12 4.90 -39.21
C SER A 83 -19.89 5.75 -38.88
N THR A 84 -19.57 5.90 -37.59
CA THR A 84 -18.44 6.70 -37.08
C THR A 84 -17.43 5.84 -36.32
N ASN A 85 -16.31 6.43 -35.91
CA ASN A 85 -15.31 5.79 -35.04
C ASN A 85 -15.18 6.49 -33.66
N GLU A 86 -16.18 7.30 -33.27
CA GLU A 86 -16.15 8.08 -32.02
C GLU A 86 -16.30 7.20 -30.77
N THR A 87 -15.57 7.51 -29.71
CA THR A 87 -15.90 7.04 -28.36
C THR A 87 -17.24 7.61 -27.91
N PHE A 88 -17.97 6.87 -27.08
CA PHE A 88 -19.25 7.32 -26.52
C PHE A 88 -19.44 6.75 -25.11
N ALA A 89 -20.33 7.37 -24.33
CA ALA A 89 -20.73 6.85 -23.03
C ALA A 89 -22.26 6.84 -22.90
N VAL A 90 -22.76 6.09 -21.92
CA VAL A 90 -24.19 6.00 -21.59
C VAL A 90 -24.36 6.43 -20.14
N LYS A 91 -25.19 7.45 -19.91
CA LYS A 91 -25.49 7.99 -18.57
C LYS A 91 -26.89 7.55 -18.14
N SER A 92 -26.94 6.70 -17.11
CA SER A 92 -28.14 6.35 -16.34
C SER A 92 -27.92 6.88 -14.92
N GLY A 93 -28.63 7.93 -14.54
CA GLY A 93 -28.54 8.64 -13.25
C GLY A 93 -27.20 9.34 -12.93
N GLY A 94 -26.07 8.92 -13.50
CA GLY A 94 -24.76 9.52 -13.25
C GLY A 94 -24.10 9.15 -11.91
N HIS A 95 -24.53 8.05 -11.27
CA HIS A 95 -24.03 7.62 -9.96
C HIS A 95 -22.62 7.02 -9.99
N ASN A 96 -22.22 6.29 -11.04
CA ASN A 96 -20.91 5.61 -11.03
C ASN A 96 -19.75 6.64 -11.07
N PRO A 97 -18.84 6.66 -10.07
CA PRO A 97 -17.79 7.68 -9.97
C PRO A 97 -16.57 7.41 -10.87
N ASN A 98 -16.48 6.24 -11.54
CA ASN A 98 -15.36 5.92 -12.41
C ASN A 98 -15.42 6.77 -13.69
N ASN A 99 -14.44 7.67 -13.83
CA ASN A 99 -14.27 8.50 -15.02
C ASN A 99 -14.27 7.64 -16.31
N TYR A 100 -14.88 8.17 -17.37
CA TYR A 100 -15.07 7.55 -18.69
C TYR A 100 -16.10 6.40 -18.78
N TRP A 101 -16.74 5.98 -17.67
CA TRP A 101 -17.77 4.92 -17.72
C TRP A 101 -19.18 5.47 -17.99
N ALA A 102 -19.59 6.49 -17.23
CA ALA A 102 -20.90 7.15 -17.35
C ALA A 102 -20.83 8.53 -18.02
N SER A 103 -19.65 8.96 -18.45
CA SER A 103 -19.36 10.27 -19.06
C SER A 103 -18.24 10.12 -20.09
N VAL A 104 -18.05 11.08 -21.02
CA VAL A 104 -17.06 10.99 -22.10
C VAL A 104 -16.41 12.34 -22.39
N ASP A 105 -15.13 12.34 -22.76
CA ASP A 105 -14.37 13.53 -23.17
C ASP A 105 -14.18 13.51 -24.69
N GLY A 106 -15.02 14.27 -25.40
CA GLY A 106 -15.23 14.14 -26.84
C GLY A 106 -16.16 12.98 -27.22
N GLY A 107 -16.82 13.07 -28.38
CA GLY A 107 -17.86 12.11 -28.80
C GLY A 107 -19.19 12.28 -28.05
N PRO A 108 -20.26 11.57 -28.48
CA PRO A 108 -21.59 11.73 -27.94
C PRO A 108 -21.76 11.06 -26.57
N LEU A 109 -22.50 11.72 -25.68
CA LEU A 109 -23.07 11.11 -24.48
C LEU A 109 -24.53 10.72 -24.75
N ILE A 110 -24.93 9.49 -24.41
CA ILE A 110 -26.32 9.04 -24.47
C ILE A 110 -26.91 9.14 -23.06
N SER A 111 -27.74 10.15 -22.79
CA SER A 111 -28.42 10.30 -21.49
C SER A 111 -29.79 9.62 -21.53
N THR A 112 -29.99 8.61 -20.67
CA THR A 112 -31.24 7.82 -20.64
C THR A 112 -32.39 8.51 -19.90
N LYS A 113 -32.25 9.78 -19.48
CA LYS A 113 -33.21 10.46 -18.59
C LYS A 113 -34.66 10.52 -19.06
N LYS A 114 -34.91 10.42 -20.37
CA LYS A 114 -36.28 10.37 -20.94
C LYS A 114 -36.84 8.95 -21.08
N LEU A 115 -36.05 7.93 -20.77
CA LEU A 115 -36.49 6.56 -20.55
C LEU A 115 -36.84 6.41 -19.07
N ASN A 116 -37.75 7.24 -18.56
CA ASN A 116 -38.16 7.32 -17.16
C ASN A 116 -39.58 6.76 -16.93
N GLU A 117 -39.93 5.67 -17.62
CA GLU A 117 -41.18 4.97 -17.36
C GLU A 117 -41.13 4.26 -15.99
N VAL A 118 -42.25 4.29 -15.25
CA VAL A 118 -42.52 3.39 -14.12
C VAL A 118 -43.97 2.93 -14.25
N LEU A 119 -44.17 1.72 -14.81
CA LEU A 119 -45.49 1.17 -15.13
C LEU A 119 -45.73 -0.07 -14.27
N PHE A 120 -46.52 0.08 -13.21
CA PHE A 120 -46.87 -1.00 -12.30
C PHE A 120 -48.13 -1.75 -12.77
N ASP A 121 -48.06 -3.09 -12.77
CA ASP A 121 -49.18 -4.00 -13.02
C ASP A 121 -49.53 -4.79 -11.75
N ALA A 122 -50.69 -4.47 -11.17
CA ALA A 122 -51.21 -5.10 -9.96
C ALA A 122 -51.75 -6.52 -10.17
N GLU A 123 -52.08 -6.93 -11.40
CA GLU A 123 -52.58 -8.29 -11.69
C GLU A 123 -51.43 -9.30 -11.71
N THR A 124 -50.30 -8.94 -12.35
CA THR A 124 -49.10 -9.78 -12.38
C THR A 124 -48.15 -9.53 -11.20
N GLY A 125 -48.26 -8.38 -10.53
CA GLY A 125 -47.32 -7.96 -9.49
C GLY A 125 -45.95 -7.60 -10.07
N THR A 126 -45.90 -7.04 -11.28
CA THR A 126 -44.66 -6.63 -11.95
C THR A 126 -44.61 -5.13 -12.15
N VAL A 127 -43.41 -4.57 -12.28
CA VAL A 127 -43.21 -3.15 -12.61
C VAL A 127 -42.21 -3.04 -13.76
N ARG A 128 -42.57 -2.29 -14.80
CA ARG A 128 -41.66 -1.93 -15.88
C ARG A 128 -41.01 -0.59 -15.55
N VAL A 129 -39.68 -0.57 -15.46
CA VAL A 129 -38.88 0.58 -15.05
C VAL A 129 -37.88 0.93 -16.14
N GLY A 130 -37.86 2.19 -16.57
CA GLY A 130 -36.85 2.69 -17.50
C GLY A 130 -35.52 3.09 -16.81
N PRO A 131 -34.37 2.99 -17.49
CA PRO A 131 -33.04 3.33 -16.97
C PRO A 131 -32.81 4.83 -16.75
N GLY A 132 -33.79 5.69 -17.02
CA GLY A 132 -33.73 7.12 -16.71
C GLY A 132 -34.03 7.43 -15.24
N ASN A 133 -34.75 6.54 -14.54
CA ASN A 133 -35.20 6.78 -13.17
C ASN A 133 -34.08 6.58 -12.13
N ARG A 134 -34.17 7.33 -11.03
CA ARG A 134 -33.50 7.08 -9.74
C ARG A 134 -34.37 6.20 -8.83
N TRP A 135 -33.78 5.61 -7.78
CA TRP A 135 -34.51 4.66 -6.93
C TRP A 135 -35.55 5.28 -5.99
N ASP A 136 -35.37 6.55 -5.62
CA ASP A 136 -36.38 7.36 -4.94
C ASP A 136 -37.59 7.63 -5.85
N GLU A 137 -37.39 7.99 -7.12
CA GLU A 137 -38.47 8.16 -8.11
C GLU A 137 -39.26 6.86 -8.32
N VAL A 138 -38.59 5.70 -8.36
CA VAL A 138 -39.25 4.38 -8.44
C VAL A 138 -40.01 4.04 -7.15
N ALA A 139 -39.48 4.41 -5.99
CA ALA A 139 -40.16 4.19 -4.71
C ALA A 139 -41.39 5.09 -4.55
N GLU A 140 -41.31 6.36 -4.96
CA GLU A 140 -42.42 7.31 -4.99
C GLU A 140 -43.54 6.84 -5.94
N ALA A 141 -43.19 6.41 -7.16
CA ALA A 141 -44.16 5.91 -8.14
C ALA A 141 -44.85 4.60 -7.72
N LEU A 142 -44.28 3.85 -6.77
CA LEU A 142 -44.89 2.65 -6.18
C LEU A 142 -45.57 2.91 -4.84
N ASP A 143 -45.45 4.10 -4.24
CA ASP A 143 -46.02 4.36 -2.92
C ASP A 143 -47.56 4.28 -2.93
N GLY A 144 -48.14 3.79 -1.84
CA GLY A 144 -49.57 3.51 -1.73
C GLY A 144 -50.10 2.36 -2.59
N THR A 145 -49.32 1.76 -3.51
CA THR A 145 -49.76 0.60 -4.31
C THR A 145 -49.81 -0.71 -3.51
N GLY A 146 -49.13 -0.74 -2.36
CA GLY A 146 -48.92 -1.95 -1.55
C GLY A 146 -47.84 -2.88 -2.12
N TYR A 147 -46.95 -2.36 -2.97
CA TYR A 147 -45.82 -3.05 -3.58
C TYR A 147 -44.54 -2.20 -3.53
N THR A 148 -43.38 -2.86 -3.68
CA THR A 148 -42.06 -2.25 -3.84
C THR A 148 -41.21 -3.03 -4.85
N ALA A 149 -40.14 -2.42 -5.35
CA ALA A 149 -39.11 -3.07 -6.17
C ALA A 149 -37.83 -3.28 -5.36
N VAL A 150 -37.08 -4.34 -5.66
CA VAL A 150 -35.75 -4.56 -5.05
C VAL A 150 -34.72 -3.72 -5.81
N GLY A 151 -34.26 -2.64 -5.18
CA GLY A 151 -33.35 -1.67 -5.78
C GLY A 151 -32.15 -1.32 -4.91
N GLY A 152 -31.26 -0.48 -5.44
CA GLY A 152 -30.14 0.09 -4.67
C GLY A 152 -30.63 1.08 -3.61
N ARG A 153 -29.78 1.34 -2.61
CA ARG A 153 -29.96 2.38 -1.58
C ARG A 153 -28.81 3.40 -1.68
N ILE A 154 -28.55 4.20 -0.64
CA ILE A 154 -27.31 4.98 -0.57
C ILE A 154 -26.14 3.99 -0.54
N GLY A 155 -25.42 3.85 -1.65
CA GLY A 155 -24.41 2.80 -1.82
C GLY A 155 -25.00 1.38 -1.94
N GLY A 156 -24.28 0.54 -2.68
CA GLY A 156 -24.40 -0.90 -2.76
C GLY A 156 -25.77 -1.61 -2.64
N LEU A 157 -25.83 -2.55 -1.69
CA LEU A 157 -26.77 -3.67 -1.61
C LEU A 157 -28.20 -3.26 -1.21
N SER A 158 -29.26 -3.92 -1.70
CA SER A 158 -30.64 -3.57 -1.30
C SER A 158 -30.93 -3.94 0.17
N PHE A 159 -31.76 -3.14 0.86
CA PHE A 159 -32.32 -3.50 2.18
C PHE A 159 -33.10 -4.83 2.14
N LEU A 160 -33.68 -5.19 1.00
CA LEU A 160 -34.49 -6.41 0.84
C LEU A 160 -33.68 -7.64 0.42
N SER A 161 -32.34 -7.55 0.33
CA SER A 161 -31.52 -8.59 -0.33
C SER A 161 -31.52 -9.94 0.39
N ALA A 162 -31.62 -9.95 1.72
CA ALA A 162 -31.74 -11.19 2.50
C ALA A 162 -33.07 -11.94 2.23
N GLN A 163 -34.12 -11.23 1.78
CA GLN A 163 -35.40 -11.83 1.41
C GLN A 163 -35.44 -12.28 -0.06
N TYR A 164 -34.89 -11.48 -0.97
CA TYR A 164 -35.15 -11.61 -2.41
C TYR A 164 -33.91 -11.75 -3.31
N GLY A 165 -32.70 -11.82 -2.74
CA GLY A 165 -31.44 -11.87 -3.48
C GLY A 165 -30.98 -10.49 -3.95
N TRP A 166 -30.01 -10.42 -4.86
CA TRP A 166 -29.62 -9.16 -5.49
C TRP A 166 -30.79 -8.55 -6.27
N ALA A 167 -30.80 -7.22 -6.43
CA ALA A 167 -31.76 -6.53 -7.31
C ALA A 167 -31.83 -7.15 -8.72
N ALA A 168 -30.68 -7.56 -9.26
CA ALA A 168 -30.56 -8.25 -10.54
C ALA A 168 -31.32 -9.60 -10.62
N ASN A 169 -31.52 -10.32 -9.50
CA ASN A 169 -32.31 -11.56 -9.49
C ASN A 169 -33.83 -11.31 -9.48
N SER A 170 -34.27 -10.05 -9.37
CA SER A 170 -35.69 -9.67 -9.53
C SER A 170 -36.04 -9.16 -10.93
N VAL A 171 -35.07 -9.10 -11.86
CA VAL A 171 -35.36 -8.80 -13.27
C VAL A 171 -35.96 -10.03 -13.95
N LEU A 172 -37.06 -9.83 -14.68
CA LEU A 172 -37.76 -10.85 -15.47
C LEU A 172 -37.48 -10.71 -16.98
N GLU A 173 -37.27 -9.47 -17.45
CA GLU A 173 -36.96 -9.16 -18.85
C GLU A 173 -36.11 -7.88 -18.95
N PHE A 174 -35.12 -7.86 -19.83
CA PHE A 174 -34.41 -6.64 -20.26
C PHE A 174 -34.81 -6.30 -21.70
N THR A 175 -35.21 -5.07 -21.97
CA THR A 175 -35.31 -4.55 -23.35
C THR A 175 -33.97 -3.95 -23.74
N LEU A 176 -33.25 -4.60 -24.65
CA LEU A 176 -31.85 -4.34 -24.96
C LEU A 176 -31.68 -3.90 -26.42
N VAL A 177 -30.89 -2.84 -26.64
CA VAL A 177 -30.38 -2.47 -27.96
C VAL A 177 -28.99 -3.06 -28.14
N LEU A 178 -28.86 -3.97 -29.11
CA LEU A 178 -27.64 -4.71 -29.42
C LEU A 178 -26.65 -3.91 -30.29
N PRO A 179 -25.36 -4.34 -30.39
CA PRO A 179 -24.33 -3.65 -31.18
C PRO A 179 -24.61 -3.55 -32.67
N ASN A 180 -25.50 -4.39 -33.20
CA ASN A 180 -26.00 -4.33 -34.57
C ASN A 180 -27.17 -3.35 -34.77
N ALA A 181 -27.57 -2.60 -33.73
CA ALA A 181 -28.75 -1.73 -33.65
C ALA A 181 -30.12 -2.43 -33.64
N SER A 182 -30.20 -3.74 -33.37
CA SER A 182 -31.51 -4.41 -33.18
C SER A 182 -32.00 -4.30 -31.73
N VAL A 183 -33.30 -4.04 -31.55
CA VAL A 183 -33.99 -4.08 -30.25
C VAL A 183 -34.44 -5.52 -29.97
N VAL A 184 -34.14 -6.07 -28.80
CA VAL A 184 -34.53 -7.42 -28.37
C VAL A 184 -35.06 -7.44 -26.93
N ALA A 185 -36.04 -8.29 -26.67
CA ALA A 185 -36.51 -8.60 -25.32
C ALA A 185 -35.79 -9.85 -24.79
N VAL A 186 -34.90 -9.64 -23.82
CA VAL A 186 -34.00 -10.66 -23.24
C VAL A 186 -34.60 -11.23 -21.97
N ARG A 187 -34.88 -12.54 -21.98
CA ARG A 187 -35.38 -13.32 -20.86
C ARG A 187 -34.59 -14.62 -20.72
N GLU A 188 -34.78 -15.30 -19.59
CA GLU A 188 -34.18 -16.61 -19.34
C GLU A 188 -34.62 -17.69 -20.36
N ASP A 189 -35.85 -17.62 -20.86
CA ASP A 189 -36.43 -18.63 -21.76
C ASP A 189 -35.98 -18.53 -23.22
N ASN A 190 -35.57 -17.35 -23.67
CA ASN A 190 -35.24 -17.07 -25.07
C ASN A 190 -33.76 -16.70 -25.33
N TYR A 191 -33.09 -16.07 -24.36
CA TYR A 191 -31.70 -15.60 -24.46
C TYR A 191 -30.92 -15.85 -23.14
N PRO A 192 -30.86 -17.09 -22.62
CA PRO A 192 -30.35 -17.39 -21.28
C PRO A 192 -28.92 -16.88 -21.02
N ASP A 193 -28.01 -17.04 -21.99
CA ASP A 193 -26.63 -16.58 -21.86
C ASP A 193 -26.54 -15.04 -21.77
N ILE A 194 -27.35 -14.31 -22.55
CA ILE A 194 -27.41 -12.84 -22.49
C ILE A 194 -28.06 -12.39 -21.18
N PHE A 195 -29.16 -13.03 -20.79
CA PHE A 195 -29.88 -12.76 -19.54
C PHE A 195 -28.99 -12.97 -18.31
N MET A 196 -28.15 -14.01 -18.32
CA MET A 196 -27.16 -14.26 -17.25
C MET A 196 -26.09 -13.16 -17.19
N VAL A 197 -25.49 -12.76 -18.33
CA VAL A 197 -24.41 -11.75 -18.29
C VAL A 197 -24.91 -10.34 -17.99
N LEU A 198 -26.16 -9.99 -18.31
CA LEU A 198 -26.75 -8.71 -17.90
C LEU A 198 -26.92 -8.61 -16.37
N LYS A 199 -27.04 -9.74 -15.66
CA LYS A 199 -27.05 -9.83 -14.19
C LYS A 199 -25.63 -9.73 -13.60
N GLY A 200 -24.97 -8.60 -13.86
CA GLY A 200 -23.67 -8.21 -13.28
C GLY A 200 -22.56 -7.89 -14.28
N GLY A 201 -22.83 -7.79 -15.58
CA GLY A 201 -21.80 -7.64 -16.63
C GLY A 201 -21.53 -6.21 -17.11
N GLY A 202 -22.26 -5.21 -16.63
CA GLY A 202 -22.11 -3.82 -17.05
C GLY A 202 -22.54 -3.55 -18.50
N ASN A 203 -22.00 -2.49 -19.11
CA ASN A 203 -22.39 -1.94 -20.41
C ASN A 203 -21.81 -2.68 -21.64
N ASN A 204 -21.09 -3.79 -21.46
CA ASN A 204 -20.37 -4.50 -22.52
C ASN A 204 -21.24 -5.29 -23.53
N TYR A 205 -22.55 -5.37 -23.33
CA TYR A 205 -23.45 -6.28 -24.09
C TYR A 205 -24.54 -5.56 -24.89
N GLY A 206 -24.68 -4.24 -24.72
CA GLY A 206 -25.73 -3.42 -25.33
C GLY A 206 -26.28 -2.37 -24.36
N ILE A 207 -27.22 -1.55 -24.84
CA ILE A 207 -27.88 -0.52 -24.03
C ILE A 207 -29.24 -1.04 -23.57
N VAL A 208 -29.42 -1.22 -22.26
CA VAL A 208 -30.75 -1.52 -21.72
C VAL A 208 -31.61 -0.25 -21.76
N THR A 209 -32.87 -0.41 -22.14
CA THR A 209 -33.84 0.68 -22.36
C THR A 209 -35.10 0.54 -21.52
N SER A 210 -35.36 -0.65 -20.96
CA SER A 210 -36.45 -0.93 -20.05
C SER A 210 -36.15 -2.24 -19.29
N PHE A 211 -36.45 -2.29 -17.99
CA PHE A 211 -36.38 -3.48 -17.15
C PHE A 211 -37.79 -3.87 -16.72
N LEU A 212 -38.21 -5.13 -16.93
CA LEU A 212 -39.39 -5.68 -16.25
C LEU A 212 -38.93 -6.34 -14.96
N LEU A 213 -39.41 -5.85 -13.82
CA LEU A 213 -39.05 -6.32 -12.49
C LEU A 213 -40.22 -7.05 -11.84
N GLN A 214 -39.91 -8.09 -11.07
CA GLN A 214 -40.82 -8.62 -10.05
C GLN A 214 -40.95 -7.58 -8.93
N ALA A 215 -42.17 -7.08 -8.71
CA ALA A 215 -42.48 -6.30 -7.52
C ALA A 215 -42.92 -7.23 -6.38
N TYR A 216 -42.68 -6.83 -5.15
CA TYR A 216 -43.01 -7.59 -3.94
C TYR A 216 -44.00 -6.81 -3.08
N ARG A 217 -44.87 -7.51 -2.35
CA ARG A 217 -45.83 -6.87 -1.44
C ARG A 217 -45.08 -6.13 -0.34
N GLN A 218 -45.42 -4.86 -0.15
CA GLN A 218 -44.82 -3.98 0.84
C GLN A 218 -45.92 -3.19 1.54
N GLY A 219 -45.96 -3.26 2.87
CA GLY A 219 -46.69 -2.31 3.71
C GLY A 219 -45.71 -1.35 4.38
N ASP A 220 -46.17 -0.65 5.42
CA ASP A 220 -45.32 0.18 6.27
C ASP A 220 -44.07 -0.59 6.75
N ILE A 221 -42.93 0.07 6.69
CA ILE A 221 -41.65 -0.44 7.18
C ILE A 221 -41.25 0.30 8.45
N TRP A 222 -40.25 -0.23 9.15
CA TRP A 222 -39.59 0.46 10.24
C TRP A 222 -38.13 0.68 9.86
N GLY A 223 -37.62 1.89 10.03
CA GLY A 223 -36.22 2.17 9.69
C GLY A 223 -35.82 3.60 9.94
N GLY A 224 -34.52 3.85 9.84
CA GLY A 224 -33.85 5.13 10.08
C GLY A 224 -32.37 4.93 10.39
N THR A 225 -31.77 5.86 11.13
CA THR A 225 -30.34 5.86 11.46
C THR A 225 -30.09 5.93 12.96
N PHE A 226 -29.14 5.15 13.45
CA PHE A 226 -28.52 5.32 14.76
C PHE A 226 -27.13 5.97 14.60
N TRP A 227 -26.78 6.93 15.46
CA TRP A 227 -25.50 7.63 15.41
C TRP A 227 -24.73 7.43 16.72
N PHE A 228 -23.43 7.17 16.60
CA PHE A 228 -22.53 6.91 17.72
C PHE A 228 -21.17 7.59 17.50
N ASP A 229 -20.51 7.99 18.58
CA ASP A 229 -19.12 8.46 18.53
C ASP A 229 -18.18 7.26 18.29
N ALA A 230 -17.20 7.38 17.40
CA ALA A 230 -16.17 6.36 17.24
C ALA A 230 -15.07 6.55 18.30
N ASN A 231 -15.00 5.63 19.25
CA ASN A 231 -14.05 5.63 20.37
C ASN A 231 -13.70 4.19 20.79
N ASP A 232 -12.74 4.05 21.70
CA ASP A 232 -12.16 2.77 22.15
C ASP A 232 -13.18 1.80 22.79
N GLU A 233 -14.33 2.27 23.27
CA GLU A 233 -15.42 1.43 23.81
C GLU A 233 -16.48 1.14 22.74
N THR A 234 -16.90 2.16 22.00
CA THR A 234 -18.03 2.11 21.07
C THR A 234 -17.69 1.44 19.74
N THR A 235 -16.51 1.68 19.17
CA THR A 235 -16.12 1.09 17.88
C THR A 235 -16.03 -0.45 17.95
N PRO A 236 -15.36 -1.07 18.94
CA PRO A 236 -15.34 -2.52 19.08
C PRO A 236 -16.75 -3.11 19.29
N ALA A 237 -17.61 -2.43 20.06
CA ALA A 237 -18.98 -2.87 20.29
C ALA A 237 -19.82 -2.87 19.00
N ILE A 238 -19.69 -1.85 18.15
CA ILE A 238 -20.37 -1.80 16.85
C ILE A 238 -19.84 -2.88 15.91
N LEU A 239 -18.51 -3.05 15.80
CA LEU A 239 -17.89 -4.09 14.96
C LEU A 239 -18.36 -5.50 15.37
N GLN A 240 -18.42 -5.79 16.67
CA GLN A 240 -18.98 -7.03 17.20
C GLN A 240 -20.48 -7.17 16.85
N ALA A 241 -21.26 -6.11 17.01
CA ALA A 241 -22.68 -6.11 16.67
C ALA A 241 -22.95 -6.35 15.17
N VAL A 242 -22.11 -5.85 14.26
CA VAL A 242 -22.19 -6.16 12.81
C VAL A 242 -21.95 -7.65 12.57
N ARG A 243 -20.89 -8.18 13.19
CA ARG A 243 -20.46 -9.58 13.05
C ARG A 243 -21.56 -10.53 13.54
N ASP A 244 -22.09 -10.29 14.74
CA ASP A 244 -23.11 -11.12 15.36
C ASP A 244 -24.48 -10.99 14.70
N PHE A 245 -24.85 -9.80 14.20
CA PHE A 245 -26.05 -9.66 13.37
C PHE A 245 -25.95 -10.48 12.08
N THR A 246 -24.77 -10.55 11.46
CA THR A 246 -24.60 -11.26 10.17
C THR A 246 -24.75 -12.77 10.32
N GLU A 247 -24.28 -13.37 11.42
CA GLU A 247 -24.45 -14.81 11.68
C GLU A 247 -25.79 -15.16 12.36
N TYR A 248 -26.16 -14.43 13.42
CA TYR A 248 -27.24 -14.83 14.33
C TYR A 248 -28.60 -14.22 14.00
N ASN A 249 -28.69 -13.25 13.09
CA ASN A 249 -29.99 -12.75 12.64
C ASN A 249 -30.73 -13.80 11.81
N THR A 250 -31.71 -14.45 12.44
CA THR A 250 -32.62 -15.41 11.78
C THR A 250 -33.82 -14.74 11.11
N ASP A 251 -34.07 -13.44 11.34
CA ASP A 251 -35.15 -12.70 10.68
C ASP A 251 -34.63 -11.91 9.48
N HIS A 252 -34.86 -12.47 8.30
CA HIS A 252 -34.39 -11.93 7.02
C HIS A 252 -35.12 -10.65 6.59
N LYS A 253 -36.12 -10.18 7.35
CA LYS A 253 -36.75 -8.86 7.17
C LYS A 253 -35.89 -7.72 7.68
N ALA A 254 -34.94 -7.98 8.58
CA ALA A 254 -34.03 -6.99 9.13
C ALA A 254 -32.76 -6.82 8.27
N ALA A 255 -32.33 -5.57 8.07
CA ALA A 255 -31.11 -5.22 7.34
C ALA A 255 -30.41 -3.98 7.94
N LEU A 256 -29.12 -3.83 7.65
CA LEU A 256 -28.24 -2.79 8.19
C LEU A 256 -27.34 -2.16 7.11
N ILE A 257 -26.80 -0.97 7.40
CA ILE A 257 -25.45 -0.53 7.01
C ILE A 257 -24.80 0.14 8.22
N PRO A 258 -23.82 -0.48 8.88
CA PRO A 258 -22.92 0.23 9.78
C PRO A 258 -21.82 0.90 8.96
N THR A 259 -21.84 2.23 8.89
CA THR A 259 -20.84 3.04 8.19
C THR A 259 -20.01 3.84 9.18
N ALA A 260 -18.69 3.67 9.14
CA ALA A 260 -17.76 4.54 9.84
C ALA A 260 -17.41 5.74 8.96
N GLU A 261 -17.37 6.95 9.53
CA GLU A 261 -17.11 8.21 8.85
C GLU A 261 -15.98 8.99 9.55
N ARG A 262 -15.03 9.51 8.77
CA ARG A 262 -13.90 10.33 9.25
C ARG A 262 -13.82 11.62 8.46
N THR A 263 -13.84 12.76 9.13
CA THR A 263 -13.67 14.07 8.50
C THR A 263 -13.05 15.10 9.44
N LEU A 264 -12.38 16.12 8.88
CA LEU A 264 -11.85 17.23 9.68
C LEU A 264 -12.97 18.14 10.24
N ALA A 265 -14.16 18.13 9.66
CA ALA A 265 -15.25 19.04 10.01
C ALA A 265 -15.97 18.69 11.32
N THR A 266 -15.96 17.41 11.74
CA THR A 266 -16.66 16.96 12.95
C THR A 266 -15.78 16.95 14.20
N LEU A 267 -14.45 17.05 14.06
CA LEU A 267 -13.43 16.87 15.12
C LEU A 267 -13.48 15.51 15.88
N VAL A 268 -14.48 14.69 15.61
CA VAL A 268 -14.80 13.40 16.21
C VAL A 268 -15.21 12.48 15.05
N ASP A 269 -14.62 11.29 14.99
CA ASP A 269 -14.99 10.27 14.01
C ASP A 269 -16.33 9.62 14.44
N LEU A 270 -17.16 9.18 13.49
CA LEU A 270 -18.54 8.77 13.75
C LEU A 270 -18.86 7.38 13.20
N TRP A 271 -19.86 6.73 13.81
CA TRP A 271 -20.57 5.59 13.22
C TRP A 271 -22.02 5.96 12.96
N ILE A 272 -22.50 5.63 11.76
CA ILE A 272 -23.88 5.83 11.32
C ILE A 272 -24.43 4.47 10.89
N VAL A 273 -25.41 3.96 11.63
CA VAL A 273 -26.03 2.66 11.37
C VAL A 273 -27.42 2.86 10.74
N PHE A 274 -27.52 2.64 9.43
CA PHE A 274 -28.78 2.64 8.69
C PHE A 274 -29.53 1.33 8.97
N ALA A 275 -30.58 1.37 9.80
CA ALA A 275 -31.37 0.22 10.18
C ALA A 275 -32.69 0.14 9.37
N PHE A 276 -33.07 -1.07 9.00
CA PHE A 276 -34.30 -1.36 8.25
C PHE A 276 -34.94 -2.66 8.73
N TYR A 277 -36.27 -2.67 8.82
CA TYR A 277 -37.09 -3.85 9.02
C TYR A 277 -38.34 -3.81 8.13
N ASP A 278 -38.57 -4.89 7.37
CA ASP A 278 -39.76 -5.08 6.53
C ASP A 278 -40.99 -5.45 7.39
N GLY A 279 -41.58 -4.42 7.99
CA GLY A 279 -42.82 -4.44 8.75
C GLY A 279 -42.93 -3.20 9.65
N PRO A 280 -44.11 -2.90 10.21
CA PRO A 280 -44.35 -1.63 10.90
C PRO A 280 -43.52 -1.44 12.18
N GLU A 281 -43.15 -2.53 12.85
CA GLU A 281 -42.26 -2.57 14.01
C GLU A 281 -41.41 -3.86 13.97
N PRO A 282 -40.13 -3.83 14.36
CA PRO A 282 -39.29 -5.02 14.48
C PRO A 282 -39.66 -5.84 15.75
N PRO A 283 -39.43 -7.16 15.75
CA PRO A 283 -39.48 -7.96 16.96
C PRO A 283 -38.53 -7.43 18.05
N ALA A 284 -38.94 -7.61 19.32
CA ALA A 284 -38.05 -7.31 20.45
C ALA A 284 -36.78 -8.17 20.36
N GLY A 285 -35.59 -7.56 20.51
CA GLY A 285 -34.30 -8.22 20.33
C GLY A 285 -33.60 -7.91 19.00
N THR A 286 -34.32 -7.54 17.93
CA THR A 286 -33.76 -7.50 16.56
C THR A 286 -32.61 -6.50 16.37
N PHE A 287 -32.62 -5.38 17.11
CA PHE A 287 -31.55 -4.35 17.05
C PHE A 287 -30.98 -4.01 18.43
N ASP A 288 -31.24 -4.84 19.45
CA ASP A 288 -30.85 -4.59 20.84
C ASP A 288 -29.32 -4.45 20.97
N ASN A 289 -28.55 -5.19 20.16
CA ASN A 289 -27.09 -5.11 20.10
C ASN A 289 -26.55 -3.76 19.58
N PHE A 290 -27.35 -2.96 18.87
CA PHE A 290 -27.00 -1.59 18.49
C PHE A 290 -27.62 -0.56 19.44
N THR A 291 -28.90 -0.72 19.82
CA THR A 291 -29.58 0.27 20.66
C THR A 291 -29.07 0.27 22.11
N SER A 292 -28.55 -0.85 22.62
CA SER A 292 -27.95 -0.94 23.96
C SER A 292 -26.59 -0.25 24.09
N ILE A 293 -25.89 0.01 22.97
CA ILE A 293 -24.64 0.79 22.94
C ILE A 293 -24.91 2.26 23.30
N GLY A 294 -26.15 2.73 23.08
CA GLY A 294 -26.59 4.08 23.45
C GLY A 294 -26.34 5.13 22.35
N PRO A 295 -27.04 5.07 21.21
CA PRO A 295 -26.89 6.06 20.14
C PRO A 295 -27.34 7.45 20.61
N PHE A 296 -26.58 8.48 20.27
CA PHE A 296 -26.89 9.87 20.64
C PHE A 296 -27.94 10.51 19.70
N ILE A 297 -28.09 10.00 18.48
CA ILE A 297 -29.23 10.25 17.59
C ILE A 297 -29.84 8.91 17.18
N ASN A 298 -31.17 8.81 17.28
CA ASN A 298 -31.97 7.72 16.73
C ASN A 298 -33.15 8.32 15.96
N THR A 299 -33.21 8.07 14.65
CA THR A 299 -34.30 8.52 13.76
C THR A 299 -35.25 7.40 13.35
N ALA A 300 -35.08 6.19 13.88
CA ALA A 300 -35.83 5.02 13.45
C ALA A 300 -37.31 5.10 13.85
N LYS A 301 -38.19 4.95 12.86
CA LYS A 301 -39.64 5.08 12.99
C LYS A 301 -40.36 4.20 11.96
N THR A 302 -41.64 3.95 12.19
CA THR A 302 -42.56 3.43 11.17
C THR A 302 -42.78 4.49 10.08
N GLN A 303 -42.62 4.14 8.81
CA GLN A 303 -42.76 5.04 7.65
C GLN A 303 -42.95 4.26 6.33
N SER A 304 -43.25 4.95 5.22
CA SER A 304 -43.29 4.29 3.91
C SER A 304 -41.88 3.99 3.37
N MET A 305 -41.77 3.07 2.40
CA MET A 305 -40.49 2.80 1.73
C MET A 305 -39.98 4.05 0.98
N SER A 306 -40.90 4.83 0.39
CA SER A 306 -40.57 6.09 -0.30
C SER A 306 -40.01 7.13 0.69
N GLU A 307 -40.66 7.32 1.84
CA GLU A 307 -40.19 8.22 2.89
C GLU A 307 -38.80 7.83 3.42
N LEU A 308 -38.52 6.53 3.60
CA LEU A 308 -37.19 6.08 4.04
C LEU A 308 -36.11 6.29 2.96
N VAL A 309 -36.39 5.97 1.70
CA VAL A 309 -35.40 6.10 0.62
C VAL A 309 -35.10 7.58 0.34
N SER A 310 -36.12 8.42 0.19
CA SER A 310 -35.94 9.87 0.01
C SER A 310 -35.36 10.55 1.25
N GLY A 311 -35.81 10.16 2.45
CA GLY A 311 -35.33 10.67 3.73
C GLY A 311 -33.88 10.26 4.07
N ASN A 312 -33.29 9.36 3.29
CA ASN A 312 -31.90 8.95 3.38
C ASN A 312 -30.96 9.79 2.49
N ASN A 313 -31.48 10.52 1.49
CA ASN A 313 -30.67 11.29 0.52
C ASN A 313 -29.80 12.40 1.14
N TRP A 314 -29.94 12.74 2.44
CA TRP A 314 -29.07 13.72 3.12
C TRP A 314 -27.58 13.33 3.14
N ALA A 315 -27.25 12.03 3.02
CA ALA A 315 -25.87 11.57 2.94
C ALA A 315 -25.26 11.68 1.52
N VAL A 316 -26.04 12.13 0.54
CA VAL A 316 -25.56 12.41 -0.83
C VAL A 316 -24.97 13.82 -0.85
N LEU A 317 -23.63 13.93 -0.86
CA LEU A 317 -22.92 15.20 -0.84
C LEU A 317 -22.68 15.70 -2.27
N GLU A 318 -23.60 16.50 -2.78
CA GLU A 318 -23.45 17.14 -4.08
C GLU A 318 -22.22 18.06 -4.14
N GLY A 319 -21.59 18.15 -5.32
CA GLY A 319 -20.42 19.01 -5.54
C GLY A 319 -19.07 18.38 -5.15
N SER A 320 -19.05 17.20 -4.53
CA SER A 320 -17.83 16.45 -4.24
C SER A 320 -17.36 15.58 -5.41
N ALA A 321 -16.05 15.38 -5.50
CA ALA A 321 -15.48 14.25 -6.23
C ALA A 321 -15.50 13.01 -5.34
N TYR A 322 -15.75 11.84 -5.91
CA TYR A 322 -15.80 10.56 -5.20
C TYR A 322 -14.86 9.53 -5.82
N GLN A 323 -14.32 8.64 -4.98
CA GLN A 323 -13.70 7.39 -5.38
C GLN A 323 -14.22 6.28 -4.45
N ILE A 324 -14.82 5.23 -5.03
CA ILE A 324 -15.22 4.01 -4.30
C ILE A 324 -14.29 2.85 -4.70
N GLY A 325 -13.94 2.01 -3.73
CA GLY A 325 -13.45 0.65 -3.94
C GLY A 325 -14.17 -0.34 -3.00
N THR A 326 -14.01 -1.64 -3.24
CA THR A 326 -14.71 -2.68 -2.46
C THR A 326 -13.88 -3.94 -2.29
N GLU A 327 -14.10 -4.70 -1.21
CA GLU A 327 -13.71 -6.10 -1.13
C GLU A 327 -14.80 -6.91 -0.42
N THR A 328 -15.01 -8.15 -0.84
CA THR A 328 -15.82 -9.13 -0.08
C THR A 328 -14.89 -9.91 0.83
N ILE A 329 -15.25 -10.02 2.11
CA ILE A 329 -14.45 -10.68 3.15
C ILE A 329 -15.21 -11.86 3.78
N PRO A 330 -14.51 -12.85 4.36
CA PRO A 330 -15.14 -13.85 5.22
C PRO A 330 -15.77 -13.15 6.44
N LEU A 331 -16.88 -13.70 6.95
CA LEU A 331 -17.31 -13.38 8.30
C LEU A 331 -16.40 -14.15 9.30
N PRO A 332 -15.70 -13.48 10.23
CA PRO A 332 -14.84 -14.16 11.19
C PRO A 332 -15.63 -14.97 12.22
N SER A 333 -14.96 -15.94 12.84
CA SER A 333 -15.49 -16.65 14.00
C SER A 333 -15.81 -15.67 15.15
N ALA A 334 -16.64 -16.09 16.11
CA ALA A 334 -16.93 -15.28 17.29
C ALA A 334 -15.71 -15.06 18.19
N ALA A 335 -14.67 -15.91 18.07
CA ALA A 335 -13.42 -15.77 18.81
C ALA A 335 -12.47 -14.75 18.18
N ASP A 336 -12.33 -14.78 16.84
CA ASP A 336 -11.40 -13.90 16.11
C ASP A 336 -12.02 -12.56 15.72
N GLY A 337 -13.36 -12.46 15.79
CA GLY A 337 -14.14 -11.28 15.41
C GLY A 337 -13.56 -9.96 15.91
N PRO A 338 -13.26 -9.80 17.22
CA PRO A 338 -12.68 -8.57 17.75
C PRO A 338 -11.32 -8.20 17.13
N GLU A 339 -10.43 -9.17 16.89
CA GLU A 339 -9.10 -8.93 16.32
C GLU A 339 -9.18 -8.65 14.81
N PHE A 340 -9.90 -9.48 14.05
CA PHE A 340 -9.99 -9.35 12.60
C PHE A 340 -10.79 -8.11 12.17
N MET A 341 -11.94 -7.85 12.79
CA MET A 341 -12.74 -6.64 12.49
C MET A 341 -12.02 -5.37 12.96
N GLY A 342 -11.31 -5.43 14.09
CA GLY A 342 -10.47 -4.34 14.57
C GLY A 342 -9.34 -4.01 13.58
N ALA A 343 -8.59 -5.02 13.13
CA ALA A 343 -7.49 -4.84 12.16
C ALA A 343 -7.96 -4.23 10.82
N LEU A 344 -9.16 -4.57 10.35
CA LEU A 344 -9.76 -3.96 9.16
C LEU A 344 -10.06 -2.46 9.37
N TYR A 345 -10.65 -2.11 10.52
CA TYR A 345 -10.91 -0.72 10.89
C TYR A 345 -9.62 0.07 11.07
N ASP A 346 -8.64 -0.46 11.79
CA ASP A 346 -7.36 0.19 12.06
C ASP A 346 -6.55 0.43 10.77
N HIS A 347 -6.57 -0.52 9.82
CA HIS A 347 -5.96 -0.33 8.50
C HIS A 347 -6.64 0.79 7.70
N TRP A 348 -7.97 0.84 7.71
CA TRP A 348 -8.72 1.93 7.07
C TRP A 348 -8.46 3.29 7.73
N VAL A 349 -8.39 3.37 9.07
CA VAL A 349 -7.98 4.57 9.80
C VAL A 349 -6.55 4.99 9.42
N ALA A 350 -5.59 4.07 9.46
CA ALA A 350 -4.19 4.35 9.16
C ALA A 350 -3.97 4.80 7.70
N THR A 351 -4.72 4.23 6.74
CA THR A 351 -4.65 4.63 5.32
C THR A 351 -5.38 5.94 5.04
N SER A 352 -6.58 6.16 5.59
CA SER A 352 -7.34 7.42 5.42
C SER A 352 -6.61 8.62 6.03
N ASN A 353 -5.92 8.45 7.17
CA ASN A 353 -5.10 9.50 7.78
C ASN A 353 -4.00 10.07 6.85
N LYS A 354 -3.57 9.33 5.80
CA LYS A 354 -2.62 9.83 4.78
C LYS A 354 -3.17 10.99 3.94
N VAL A 355 -4.50 11.14 3.86
CA VAL A 355 -5.20 12.15 3.04
C VAL A 355 -6.18 13.02 3.83
N GLN A 356 -6.32 12.81 5.14
CA GLN A 356 -7.27 13.55 5.99
C GLN A 356 -7.11 15.08 5.89
N GLY A 357 -5.91 15.59 5.58
CA GLY A 357 -5.63 17.01 5.36
C GLY A 357 -6.17 17.62 4.05
N GLU A 358 -6.76 16.85 3.13
CA GLU A 358 -7.31 17.38 1.88
C GLU A 358 -8.63 18.14 2.13
N PRO A 359 -8.87 19.31 1.47
CA PRO A 359 -10.04 20.14 1.78
C PRO A 359 -11.38 19.44 1.47
N GLY A 360 -12.23 19.36 2.50
CA GLY A 360 -13.52 18.69 2.43
C GLY A 360 -13.41 17.18 2.27
N LEU A 361 -12.29 16.56 2.67
CA LEU A 361 -12.21 15.11 2.68
C LEU A 361 -13.16 14.50 3.71
N ILE A 362 -13.93 13.53 3.25
CA ILE A 362 -14.65 12.57 4.08
C ILE A 362 -14.21 11.18 3.62
N ALA A 363 -13.74 10.37 4.55
CA ALA A 363 -13.40 8.97 4.33
C ALA A 363 -14.45 8.11 5.01
N SER A 364 -14.98 7.11 4.30
CA SER A 364 -16.06 6.26 4.76
C SER A 364 -15.70 4.78 4.61
N MET A 365 -16.15 3.94 5.54
CA MET A 365 -16.12 2.48 5.42
C MET A 365 -17.49 1.92 5.83
N ALA A 366 -18.23 1.43 4.84
CA ALA A 366 -19.54 0.82 5.05
C ALA A 366 -19.45 -0.70 5.05
N LEU A 367 -19.91 -1.32 6.13
CA LEU A 367 -19.98 -2.78 6.29
C LEU A 367 -21.37 -3.26 5.87
N GLN A 368 -21.46 -4.08 4.82
CA GLN A 368 -22.73 -4.56 4.29
C GLN A 368 -22.88 -6.08 4.57
N PRO A 369 -23.75 -6.49 5.51
CA PRO A 369 -24.04 -7.90 5.77
C PRO A 369 -24.51 -8.65 4.51
N ALA A 370 -23.78 -9.69 4.13
CA ALA A 370 -24.08 -10.58 3.01
C ALA A 370 -24.27 -12.01 3.53
N PRO A 371 -25.39 -12.31 4.23
CA PRO A 371 -25.64 -13.62 4.79
C PRO A 371 -25.84 -14.67 3.69
N ARG A 372 -25.46 -15.92 3.96
CA ARG A 372 -25.51 -17.08 3.04
C ARG A 372 -26.87 -17.28 2.38
N ARG A 373 -27.96 -16.89 3.07
CA ARG A 373 -29.31 -16.90 2.51
C ARG A 373 -29.45 -16.04 1.25
N LEU A 374 -28.80 -14.88 1.19
CA LEU A 374 -28.82 -14.00 0.03
C LEU A 374 -28.35 -14.77 -1.20
N ALA A 375 -27.23 -15.49 -1.09
CA ALA A 375 -26.68 -16.34 -2.14
C ALA A 375 -27.63 -17.51 -2.50
N ALA A 376 -28.22 -18.18 -1.50
CA ALA A 376 -29.20 -19.24 -1.72
C ALA A 376 -30.45 -18.75 -2.49
N VAL A 377 -30.99 -17.57 -2.13
CA VAL A 377 -32.15 -16.97 -2.81
C VAL A 377 -31.78 -16.50 -4.22
N ALA A 378 -30.60 -15.90 -4.39
CA ALA A 378 -30.08 -15.48 -5.70
C ALA A 378 -29.97 -16.67 -6.67
N ARG A 379 -29.39 -17.80 -6.22
CA ARG A 379 -29.32 -19.05 -6.98
C ARG A 379 -30.70 -19.63 -7.29
N ALA A 380 -31.61 -19.64 -6.32
CA ALA A 380 -32.99 -20.10 -6.52
C ALA A 380 -33.78 -19.26 -7.54
N LYS A 381 -33.36 -18.01 -7.80
CA LYS A 381 -33.91 -17.08 -8.80
C LYS A 381 -33.10 -17.05 -10.11
N GLY A 382 -32.54 -18.20 -10.52
CA GLY A 382 -31.80 -18.32 -11.78
C GLY A 382 -30.40 -17.68 -11.77
N GLY A 383 -29.86 -17.38 -10.58
CA GLY A 383 -28.47 -16.93 -10.38
C GLY A 383 -28.10 -15.60 -11.05
N ASP A 384 -26.79 -15.35 -11.08
CA ASP A 384 -26.15 -14.12 -11.57
C ASP A 384 -24.65 -14.40 -11.88
N LEU A 385 -23.90 -13.37 -12.29
CA LEU A 385 -22.46 -13.49 -12.53
C LEU A 385 -21.61 -13.60 -11.26
N ILE A 386 -22.05 -13.01 -10.14
CA ILE A 386 -21.28 -12.98 -8.89
C ILE A 386 -21.21 -14.40 -8.30
N ASP A 387 -22.34 -15.11 -8.21
CA ASP A 387 -22.44 -16.53 -7.86
C ASP A 387 -21.70 -16.90 -6.54
N LEU A 388 -22.10 -16.26 -5.44
CA LEU A 388 -21.63 -16.59 -4.09
C LEU A 388 -21.98 -18.03 -3.66
N ASP A 389 -21.20 -18.60 -2.74
CA ASP A 389 -21.54 -19.88 -2.09
C ASP A 389 -22.70 -19.69 -1.10
N GLU A 390 -23.59 -20.68 -1.03
CA GLU A 390 -24.88 -20.64 -0.31
C GLU A 390 -24.82 -21.12 1.15
N ASP A 391 -23.65 -21.54 1.61
CA ASP A 391 -23.38 -22.15 2.91
C ASP A 391 -22.62 -21.25 3.90
N ALA A 392 -22.01 -20.15 3.42
CA ALA A 392 -21.14 -19.27 4.20
C ALA A 392 -21.56 -17.80 4.22
N ASP A 393 -21.57 -17.21 5.42
CA ASP A 393 -21.88 -15.80 5.67
C ASP A 393 -20.65 -14.90 5.39
N ARG A 394 -20.88 -13.67 4.90
CA ARG A 394 -19.83 -12.74 4.43
C ARG A 394 -20.18 -11.30 4.77
N LEU A 395 -19.18 -10.41 4.65
CA LEU A 395 -19.40 -8.96 4.55
C LEU A 395 -18.90 -8.45 3.20
N VAL A 396 -19.66 -7.56 2.56
CA VAL A 396 -19.17 -6.71 1.48
C VAL A 396 -18.77 -5.38 2.11
N ILE A 397 -17.52 -4.96 1.93
CA ILE A 397 -17.03 -3.66 2.42
C ILE A 397 -17.02 -2.69 1.25
N GLU A 398 -17.67 -1.54 1.43
CA GLU A 398 -17.55 -0.37 0.55
C GLU A 398 -16.61 0.65 1.22
N LEU A 399 -15.62 1.13 0.46
CA LEU A 399 -14.59 2.06 0.90
C LEU A 399 -14.71 3.31 0.05
N ASN A 400 -14.97 4.47 0.66
CA ASN A 400 -15.25 5.71 -0.05
C ASN A 400 -14.30 6.84 0.40
N TYR A 401 -13.88 7.66 -0.55
CA TYR A 401 -13.24 8.95 -0.31
C TYR A 401 -13.94 10.03 -1.15
N SER A 402 -14.59 10.98 -0.48
CA SER A 402 -15.13 12.20 -1.11
C SER A 402 -14.24 13.42 -0.82
N PHE A 403 -14.11 14.36 -1.75
CA PHE A 403 -13.28 15.56 -1.61
C PHE A 403 -13.70 16.70 -2.56
N LEU A 404 -13.48 17.96 -2.17
CA LEU A 404 -14.03 19.13 -2.89
C LEU A 404 -13.23 19.54 -4.14
N TYR A 405 -11.90 19.42 -4.11
CA TYR A 405 -11.04 19.92 -5.17
C TYR A 405 -10.29 18.77 -5.87
N PRO A 406 -10.88 18.15 -6.91
CA PRO A 406 -10.22 17.12 -7.70
C PRO A 406 -9.24 17.72 -8.71
N ASP A 407 -8.27 18.50 -8.25
CA ASP A 407 -7.11 18.77 -9.07
C ASP A 407 -6.27 17.49 -9.24
N ASP A 408 -5.43 17.49 -10.27
CA ASP A 408 -4.65 16.33 -10.70
C ASP A 408 -3.76 15.71 -9.59
N PHE A 409 -3.28 16.54 -8.65
CA PHE A 409 -2.42 16.11 -7.56
C PHE A 409 -3.23 15.47 -6.43
N THR A 410 -4.30 16.14 -5.97
CA THR A 410 -5.19 15.59 -4.93
C THR A 410 -5.93 14.35 -5.41
N TYR A 411 -6.51 14.36 -6.63
CA TYR A 411 -7.17 13.17 -7.19
C TYR A 411 -6.20 11.99 -7.33
N GLY A 412 -4.99 12.24 -7.82
CA GLY A 412 -3.95 11.21 -7.95
C GLY A 412 -3.42 10.69 -6.60
N ARG A 413 -3.44 11.52 -5.55
CA ARG A 413 -3.10 11.12 -4.18
C ARG A 413 -4.18 10.22 -3.59
N VAL A 414 -5.45 10.64 -3.64
CA VAL A 414 -6.59 9.83 -3.18
C VAL A 414 -6.67 8.52 -3.98
N GLU A 415 -6.36 8.53 -5.28
CA GLU A 415 -6.28 7.32 -6.13
C GLU A 415 -5.22 6.33 -5.62
N ARG A 416 -4.09 6.79 -5.09
CA ARG A 416 -3.09 5.90 -4.45
C ARG A 416 -3.58 5.41 -3.10
N THR A 417 -4.13 6.29 -2.27
CA THR A 417 -4.69 5.89 -0.96
C THR A 417 -5.79 4.86 -1.10
N MET A 418 -6.73 5.01 -2.05
CA MET A 418 -7.76 4.01 -2.33
C MET A 418 -7.16 2.63 -2.63
N ARG A 419 -6.08 2.57 -3.42
CA ARG A 419 -5.35 1.32 -3.71
C ARG A 419 -4.71 0.70 -2.47
N ASP A 420 -4.13 1.51 -1.58
CA ASP A 420 -3.60 1.04 -0.30
C ASP A 420 -4.72 0.51 0.61
N THR A 421 -5.87 1.21 0.65
CA THR A 421 -7.01 0.88 1.52
C THR A 421 -7.63 -0.44 1.10
N TYR A 422 -8.14 -0.60 -0.14
CA TYR A 422 -8.71 -1.88 -0.57
C TYR A 422 -7.64 -2.97 -0.69
N GLY A 423 -6.39 -2.61 -0.96
CA GLY A 423 -5.26 -3.53 -1.00
C GLY A 423 -5.04 -4.23 0.34
N GLY A 424 -4.85 -3.47 1.42
CA GLY A 424 -4.66 -4.05 2.75
C GLY A 424 -5.90 -4.76 3.31
N VAL A 425 -7.12 -4.28 3.02
CA VAL A 425 -8.37 -5.02 3.35
C VAL A 425 -8.37 -6.41 2.69
N ARG A 426 -8.05 -6.47 1.39
CA ARG A 426 -7.94 -7.74 0.65
C ARG A 426 -6.86 -8.64 1.23
N ASP A 427 -5.72 -8.08 1.58
CA ASP A 427 -4.56 -8.86 2.02
C ASP A 427 -4.74 -9.36 3.47
N LEU A 428 -5.41 -8.60 4.34
CA LEU A 428 -5.94 -9.07 5.64
C LEU A 428 -6.94 -10.22 5.45
N ALA A 429 -7.95 -10.05 4.58
CA ALA A 429 -8.97 -11.07 4.31
C ALA A 429 -8.38 -12.36 3.73
N ARG A 430 -7.38 -12.26 2.85
CA ARG A 430 -6.61 -13.40 2.33
C ARG A 430 -5.85 -14.10 3.44
N ASN A 431 -5.09 -13.36 4.25
CA ASN A 431 -4.33 -13.94 5.36
C ASN A 431 -5.25 -14.68 6.34
N TYR A 432 -6.41 -14.11 6.69
CA TYR A 432 -7.41 -14.79 7.53
C TYR A 432 -8.00 -16.05 6.87
N THR A 433 -8.26 -16.00 5.56
CA THR A 433 -8.76 -17.16 4.81
C THR A 433 -7.72 -18.27 4.71
N ASP A 434 -6.45 -17.92 4.51
CA ASP A 434 -5.33 -18.87 4.41
C ASP A 434 -5.01 -19.51 5.78
N THR A 435 -5.12 -18.76 6.89
CA THR A 435 -4.92 -19.31 8.25
C THR A 435 -6.06 -20.19 8.72
N HIS A 436 -7.30 -19.93 8.29
CA HIS A 436 -8.49 -20.70 8.65
C HIS A 436 -8.99 -21.60 7.50
N ALA A 437 -8.11 -21.99 6.58
CA ALA A 437 -8.47 -22.73 5.37
C ALA A 437 -9.10 -24.12 5.65
N GLU A 438 -8.84 -24.74 6.81
CA GLU A 438 -9.49 -25.98 7.22
C GLU A 438 -10.97 -25.78 7.64
N GLU A 439 -11.32 -24.58 8.13
CA GLU A 439 -12.66 -24.23 8.61
C GLU A 439 -13.52 -23.57 7.52
N LEU A 440 -12.92 -22.62 6.78
CA LEU A 440 -13.58 -21.86 5.71
C LEU A 440 -13.58 -22.60 4.35
N GLY A 441 -12.69 -23.58 4.18
CA GLY A 441 -12.53 -24.30 2.92
C GLY A 441 -12.16 -23.39 1.74
N ASN A 442 -12.66 -23.71 0.55
CA ASN A 442 -12.46 -22.90 -0.66
C ASN A 442 -13.48 -21.73 -0.75
N LEU A 443 -13.62 -20.95 0.33
CA LEU A 443 -14.58 -19.85 0.40
C LEU A 443 -14.36 -18.84 -0.74
N TYR A 444 -15.39 -18.62 -1.54
CA TYR A 444 -15.26 -17.72 -2.68
C TYR A 444 -15.60 -16.27 -2.32
N LEU A 445 -14.69 -15.35 -2.68
CA LEU A 445 -14.71 -13.92 -2.35
C LEU A 445 -14.58 -13.06 -3.63
N PRO A 446 -15.68 -12.84 -4.38
CA PRO A 446 -15.69 -11.97 -5.55
C PRO A 446 -15.59 -10.48 -5.18
N LEU A 447 -15.50 -9.61 -6.18
CA LEU A 447 -15.76 -8.18 -6.01
C LEU A 447 -17.23 -7.87 -6.29
N PHE A 448 -17.80 -6.90 -5.58
CA PHE A 448 -19.15 -6.43 -5.86
C PHE A 448 -19.12 -5.32 -6.92
N ALA A 449 -19.78 -5.56 -8.06
CA ALA A 449 -19.57 -4.76 -9.28
C ALA A 449 -19.92 -3.27 -9.14
N ASN A 450 -20.92 -2.93 -8.32
CA ASN A 450 -21.41 -1.56 -8.17
C ASN A 450 -20.36 -0.64 -7.52
N ASP A 451 -19.61 -1.20 -6.58
CA ASP A 451 -18.68 -0.49 -5.70
C ASP A 451 -17.21 -0.74 -6.13
N ALA A 452 -17.01 -1.35 -7.30
CA ALA A 452 -15.70 -1.69 -7.84
C ALA A 452 -14.97 -0.45 -8.41
N PHE A 453 -13.78 -0.17 -7.88
CA PHE A 453 -12.93 0.89 -8.40
C PHE A 453 -12.46 0.55 -9.81
N HIS A 454 -12.26 1.55 -10.69
CA HIS A 454 -11.78 1.34 -12.07
C HIS A 454 -10.49 0.51 -12.21
N ALA A 455 -9.68 0.41 -11.14
CA ALA A 455 -8.43 -0.35 -11.11
C ALA A 455 -8.58 -1.78 -10.53
N GLN A 456 -9.77 -2.16 -10.06
CA GLN A 456 -10.07 -3.50 -9.54
C GLN A 456 -10.68 -4.37 -10.66
N ASP A 457 -10.00 -5.47 -11.01
CA ASP A 457 -10.46 -6.38 -12.07
C ASP A 457 -11.59 -7.29 -11.57
N TYR A 458 -12.82 -6.79 -11.68
CA TYR A 458 -14.05 -7.52 -11.37
C TYR A 458 -14.14 -8.84 -12.16
N PHE A 459 -13.88 -8.83 -13.48
CA PHE A 459 -14.04 -10.01 -14.32
C PHE A 459 -12.99 -11.10 -14.05
N ALA A 460 -11.81 -10.76 -13.53
CA ALA A 460 -10.83 -11.74 -13.03
C ALA A 460 -11.17 -12.28 -11.63
N ARG A 461 -11.99 -11.57 -10.85
CA ARG A 461 -12.52 -12.02 -9.54
C ARG A 461 -13.81 -12.83 -9.66
N LEU A 462 -14.42 -12.92 -10.85
CA LEU A 462 -15.51 -13.85 -11.15
C LEU A 462 -15.02 -15.31 -11.24
N ARG A 463 -15.93 -16.28 -11.02
CA ARG A 463 -15.64 -17.70 -11.21
C ARG A 463 -15.18 -17.95 -12.66
N PRO A 464 -14.23 -18.86 -12.93
CA PRO A 464 -13.66 -19.06 -14.26
C PRO A 464 -14.70 -19.28 -15.37
N GLU A 465 -15.76 -20.05 -15.07
CA GLU A 465 -16.88 -20.34 -15.96
C GLU A 465 -17.79 -19.13 -16.21
N LYS A 466 -18.04 -18.28 -15.21
CA LYS A 466 -18.80 -17.02 -15.35
C LYS A 466 -18.01 -15.99 -16.14
N ALA A 467 -16.71 -15.88 -15.87
CA ALA A 467 -15.79 -15.04 -16.64
C ALA A 467 -15.64 -15.52 -18.10
N ALA A 468 -15.66 -16.84 -18.34
CA ALA A 468 -15.63 -17.41 -19.70
C ALA A 468 -16.95 -17.18 -20.45
N LEU A 469 -18.10 -17.31 -19.78
CA LEU A 469 -19.42 -16.95 -20.32
C LEU A 469 -19.46 -15.47 -20.71
N ALA A 470 -19.11 -14.57 -19.80
CA ALA A 470 -19.03 -13.13 -20.05
C ALA A 470 -18.20 -12.78 -21.30
N ARG A 471 -16.96 -13.29 -21.38
CA ARG A 471 -16.08 -13.06 -22.55
C ARG A 471 -16.63 -13.64 -23.85
N ARG A 472 -17.30 -14.80 -23.81
CA ARG A 472 -17.92 -15.42 -24.99
C ARG A 472 -19.07 -14.57 -25.50
N VAL A 473 -20.05 -14.24 -24.66
CA VAL A 473 -21.24 -13.48 -25.07
C VAL A 473 -20.86 -12.09 -25.57
N ALA A 474 -19.88 -11.43 -24.94
CA ALA A 474 -19.37 -10.14 -25.43
C ALA A 474 -18.76 -10.25 -26.85
N ALA A 475 -18.02 -11.32 -27.13
CA ALA A 475 -17.44 -11.55 -28.46
C ALA A 475 -18.47 -11.97 -29.53
N GLU A 476 -19.56 -12.62 -29.12
CA GLU A 476 -20.65 -13.03 -30.00
C GLU A 476 -21.60 -11.88 -30.36
N LEU A 477 -21.93 -11.01 -29.39
CA LEU A 477 -22.79 -9.85 -29.61
C LEU A 477 -22.05 -8.68 -30.28
N ASP A 478 -20.79 -8.47 -29.93
CA ASP A 478 -19.98 -7.33 -30.39
C ASP A 478 -18.71 -7.74 -31.17
N PRO A 479 -18.84 -8.44 -32.32
CA PRO A 479 -17.69 -8.88 -33.12
C PRO A 479 -16.92 -7.71 -33.76
N GLU A 480 -17.60 -6.58 -34.00
CA GLU A 480 -17.00 -5.33 -34.51
C GLU A 480 -16.35 -4.49 -33.38
N GLY A 481 -16.61 -4.82 -32.10
CA GLY A 481 -16.05 -4.12 -30.94
C GLY A 481 -16.64 -2.74 -30.68
N LEU A 482 -17.86 -2.46 -31.13
CA LEU A 482 -18.57 -1.20 -30.98
C LEU A 482 -18.64 -0.74 -29.52
N PHE A 483 -19.06 -1.59 -28.58
CA PHE A 483 -19.05 -1.25 -27.16
C PHE A 483 -17.65 -1.49 -26.60
N ARG A 484 -17.13 -2.71 -26.76
CA ARG A 484 -15.89 -3.18 -26.11
C ARG A 484 -14.66 -2.30 -26.39
N THR A 485 -14.63 -1.55 -27.49
CA THR A 485 -13.51 -0.66 -27.84
C THR A 485 -13.83 0.84 -27.81
N ARG A 486 -15.10 1.24 -27.63
CA ARG A 486 -15.53 2.66 -27.70
C ARG A 486 -16.25 3.18 -26.46
N THR A 487 -16.69 2.30 -25.53
CA THR A 487 -17.29 2.69 -24.24
C THR A 487 -16.40 2.43 -23.02
N ASP A 488 -15.27 1.74 -23.18
CA ASP A 488 -14.30 1.47 -22.09
C ASP A 488 -12.86 1.50 -22.62
N LYS A 489 -12.52 2.56 -23.37
CA LYS A 489 -11.22 2.63 -24.07
C LYS A 489 -10.10 3.07 -23.13
N VAL A 490 -9.52 2.09 -22.45
CA VAL A 490 -8.26 2.17 -21.69
C VAL A 490 -7.13 2.82 -22.53
N ASP A 491 -7.10 2.62 -23.85
CA ASP A 491 -6.14 3.25 -24.76
C ASP A 491 -6.65 4.61 -25.29
N VAL A 492 -6.27 5.71 -24.64
CA VAL A 492 -6.79 7.08 -24.89
C VAL A 492 -6.31 7.69 -26.23
N ASP A 493 -5.55 6.94 -27.05
CA ASP A 493 -4.92 7.43 -28.28
C ASP A 493 -5.41 6.79 -29.59
N ALA A 494 -5.27 7.55 -30.67
CA ALA A 494 -5.41 7.06 -32.03
C ALA A 494 -4.13 6.30 -32.45
N SER A 495 -4.11 5.00 -32.15
CA SER A 495 -3.08 4.05 -32.55
C SER A 495 -3.58 3.11 -33.66
N ILE A 496 -2.67 2.51 -34.43
CA ILE A 496 -3.03 1.35 -35.28
C ILE A 496 -3.06 0.05 -34.47
N TRP A 497 -2.45 0.04 -33.30
CA TRP A 497 -2.39 -1.10 -32.38
C TRP A 497 -3.50 -0.99 -31.35
N THR A 498 -4.00 -2.14 -30.90
CA THR A 498 -4.73 -2.24 -29.63
C THR A 498 -3.77 -2.77 -28.58
N LEU A 499 -3.61 -2.03 -27.47
CA LEU A 499 -2.74 -2.42 -26.36
C LEU A 499 -3.50 -3.23 -25.31
N TYR A 500 -2.98 -4.40 -24.97
CA TYR A 500 -3.50 -5.26 -23.91
C TYR A 500 -2.44 -5.48 -22.82
N ASN A 501 -2.89 -5.65 -21.57
CA ASN A 501 -2.06 -6.22 -20.52
C ASN A 501 -1.93 -7.73 -20.72
N GLY A 502 -0.78 -8.31 -20.37
CA GLY A 502 -0.54 -9.75 -20.43
C GLY A 502 0.38 -10.26 -19.34
N THR A 503 0.51 -11.58 -19.27
CA THR A 503 1.43 -12.28 -18.37
C THR A 503 2.13 -13.40 -19.13
N ARG A 504 3.47 -13.48 -19.02
CA ARG A 504 4.28 -14.51 -19.66
C ARG A 504 4.19 -15.81 -18.88
N ARG A 505 3.78 -16.89 -19.56
CA ARG A 505 3.52 -18.20 -18.92
C ARG A 505 4.76 -18.92 -18.39
N GLU A 506 5.95 -18.58 -18.88
CA GLU A 506 7.20 -19.28 -18.52
C GLU A 506 7.77 -18.84 -17.17
N ASP A 507 7.55 -17.58 -16.77
CA ASP A 507 8.14 -16.96 -15.58
C ASP A 507 7.13 -16.17 -14.73
N GLY A 508 5.86 -16.08 -15.16
CA GLY A 508 4.82 -15.33 -14.47
C GLY A 508 4.94 -13.80 -14.59
N SER A 509 5.88 -13.28 -15.40
CA SER A 509 6.16 -11.85 -15.48
C SER A 509 5.06 -11.08 -16.23
N ASN A 510 4.79 -9.84 -15.79
CA ASN A 510 3.90 -8.93 -16.50
C ASN A 510 4.50 -8.50 -17.84
N CYS A 511 3.66 -8.42 -18.85
CA CYS A 511 4.00 -7.91 -20.17
C CYS A 511 2.88 -7.03 -20.74
N SER A 512 3.15 -6.36 -21.85
CA SER A 512 2.12 -5.71 -22.67
C SER A 512 2.10 -6.35 -24.06
N ILE A 513 0.93 -6.43 -24.67
CA ILE A 513 0.71 -7.05 -25.98
C ILE A 513 0.07 -6.02 -26.91
N PHE A 514 0.82 -5.60 -27.93
CA PHE A 514 0.29 -4.80 -29.03
C PHE A 514 -0.28 -5.74 -30.09
N ALA A 515 -1.58 -5.63 -30.38
CA ALA A 515 -2.26 -6.40 -31.42
C ALA A 515 -2.65 -5.52 -32.61
N PHE A 516 -2.53 -6.07 -33.82
CA PHE A 516 -2.99 -5.45 -35.06
C PHE A 516 -3.80 -6.45 -35.88
N ASP A 517 -5.04 -6.10 -36.23
CA ASP A 517 -5.92 -6.90 -37.08
C ASP A 517 -5.59 -6.66 -38.57
N ALA A 518 -4.98 -7.67 -39.21
CA ALA A 518 -4.54 -7.60 -40.59
C ALA A 518 -5.70 -7.72 -41.60
N VAL A 519 -6.83 -8.30 -41.19
CA VAL A 519 -8.02 -8.46 -42.05
C VAL A 519 -8.79 -7.15 -42.10
N ALA A 520 -9.12 -6.59 -40.94
CA ALA A 520 -9.86 -5.35 -40.81
C ALA A 520 -9.05 -4.12 -41.29
N ASN A 521 -7.74 -4.07 -41.01
CA ASN A 521 -6.90 -2.91 -41.31
C ASN A 521 -5.92 -3.12 -42.47
N LYS A 522 -6.33 -3.86 -43.51
CA LYS A 522 -5.46 -4.26 -44.64
C LYS A 522 -4.69 -3.11 -45.32
N SER A 523 -5.26 -1.89 -45.36
CA SER A 523 -4.60 -0.68 -45.90
C SER A 523 -3.42 -0.18 -45.04
N ARG A 524 -3.44 -0.47 -43.73
CA ARG A 524 -2.40 -0.11 -42.75
C ARG A 524 -1.44 -1.26 -42.45
N LEU A 525 -1.66 -2.47 -42.99
CA LEU A 525 -0.78 -3.63 -42.78
C LEU A 525 0.73 -3.35 -43.06
N PRO A 526 1.13 -2.54 -44.06
CA PRO A 526 2.54 -2.18 -44.26
C PRO A 526 3.15 -1.40 -43.08
N LEU A 527 2.36 -0.58 -42.37
CA LEU A 527 2.79 0.14 -41.17
C LEU A 527 3.08 -0.83 -40.02
N ALA A 528 2.16 -1.75 -39.75
CA ALA A 528 2.30 -2.75 -38.69
C ALA A 528 3.51 -3.68 -38.94
N LYS A 529 3.69 -4.16 -40.18
CA LYS A 529 4.87 -4.96 -40.57
C LYS A 529 6.18 -4.18 -40.45
N ASN A 530 6.20 -2.89 -40.76
CA ASN A 530 7.39 -2.06 -40.57
C ASN A 530 7.72 -1.87 -39.08
N ALA A 531 6.75 -1.46 -38.26
CA ALA A 531 6.92 -1.33 -36.82
C ALA A 531 7.44 -2.64 -36.17
N LEU A 532 6.83 -3.79 -36.51
CA LEU A 532 7.31 -5.13 -36.13
C LEU A 532 8.79 -5.34 -36.48
N LYS A 533 9.18 -5.08 -37.74
CA LYS A 533 10.56 -5.21 -38.21
C LYS A 533 11.52 -4.28 -37.45
N LYS A 534 11.14 -3.01 -37.25
CA LYS A 534 11.99 -2.02 -36.57
C LYS A 534 12.18 -2.36 -35.10
N LEU A 535 11.11 -2.63 -34.37
CA LEU A 535 11.16 -3.04 -32.96
C LEU A 535 11.96 -4.33 -32.74
N ARG A 536 11.84 -5.32 -33.65
CA ARG A 536 12.66 -6.54 -33.58
C ARG A 536 14.15 -6.30 -33.83
N THR A 537 14.55 -5.24 -34.54
CA THR A 537 15.96 -4.98 -34.91
C THR A 537 16.63 -3.88 -34.09
N MET A 538 15.89 -2.89 -33.58
CA MET A 538 16.47 -1.80 -32.79
C MET A 538 16.81 -2.30 -31.38
N ARG A 539 18.02 -1.97 -30.90
CA ARG A 539 18.49 -2.30 -29.55
C ARG A 539 19.03 -1.03 -28.92
N HIS A 540 18.17 -0.34 -28.17
CA HIS A 540 18.50 0.88 -27.45
C HIS A 540 17.69 0.96 -26.14
N PRO A 541 18.27 1.35 -24.99
CA PRO A 541 17.58 1.29 -23.68
C PRO A 541 16.31 2.15 -23.54
N GLY A 542 16.20 3.20 -24.36
CA GLY A 542 15.03 4.10 -24.42
C GLY A 542 13.98 3.71 -25.47
N VAL A 543 14.05 2.50 -26.04
CA VAL A 543 13.05 1.94 -26.97
C VAL A 543 12.30 0.82 -26.25
N ILE A 544 10.99 0.67 -26.49
CA ILE A 544 10.19 -0.40 -25.89
C ILE A 544 10.82 -1.78 -26.16
N LYS A 545 11.12 -2.53 -25.11
CA LYS A 545 11.80 -3.82 -25.20
C LYS A 545 10.82 -4.91 -25.67
N VAL A 546 11.01 -5.41 -26.89
CA VAL A 546 10.31 -6.60 -27.38
C VAL A 546 10.76 -7.84 -26.63
N LEU A 547 9.80 -8.65 -26.19
CA LEU A 547 10.01 -9.98 -25.61
C LEU A 547 9.78 -11.07 -26.66
N ASP A 548 8.65 -11.03 -27.37
CA ASP A 548 8.28 -12.01 -28.40
C ASP A 548 7.35 -11.38 -29.46
N THR A 549 7.20 -12.04 -30.62
CA THR A 549 6.36 -11.56 -31.73
C THR A 549 5.72 -12.72 -32.50
N VAL A 550 4.42 -12.61 -32.77
CA VAL A 550 3.67 -13.57 -33.57
C VAL A 550 3.06 -12.87 -34.79
N GLU A 551 3.27 -13.42 -35.97
CA GLU A 551 2.68 -12.94 -37.22
C GLU A 551 1.87 -14.08 -37.86
N THR A 552 0.60 -13.80 -38.16
CA THR A 552 -0.34 -14.71 -38.80
C THR A 552 -1.07 -13.98 -39.94
N ASP A 553 -1.82 -14.70 -40.76
CA ASP A 553 -2.61 -14.09 -41.84
C ASP A 553 -3.72 -13.14 -41.32
N SER A 554 -4.16 -13.32 -40.07
CA SER A 554 -5.22 -12.51 -39.46
C SER A 554 -4.72 -11.45 -38.48
N TYR A 555 -3.67 -11.74 -37.71
CA TYR A 555 -3.17 -10.86 -36.65
C TYR A 555 -1.64 -10.76 -36.61
N ILE A 556 -1.15 -9.58 -36.23
CA ILE A 556 0.23 -9.35 -35.78
C ILE A 556 0.18 -9.02 -34.29
N TYR A 557 0.96 -9.74 -33.48
CA TYR A 557 1.15 -9.48 -32.05
C TYR A 557 2.61 -9.17 -31.75
N ILE A 558 2.85 -8.14 -30.93
CA ILE A 558 4.16 -7.79 -30.38
C ILE A 558 4.02 -7.79 -28.85
N ALA A 559 4.66 -8.75 -28.19
CA ALA A 559 4.78 -8.77 -26.74
C ALA A 559 6.02 -7.96 -26.32
N THR A 560 5.85 -7.04 -25.38
CA THR A 560 6.91 -6.18 -24.84
C THR A 560 7.04 -6.31 -23.34
N GLU A 561 8.07 -5.69 -22.76
CA GLU A 561 8.04 -5.32 -21.33
C GLU A 561 6.74 -4.62 -20.97
N ARG A 562 6.31 -4.70 -19.71
CA ARG A 562 5.10 -4.03 -19.24
C ARG A 562 5.26 -2.52 -19.37
N VAL A 563 4.35 -1.93 -20.14
CA VAL A 563 4.32 -0.51 -20.48
C VAL A 563 2.91 0.07 -20.37
N VAL A 564 2.81 1.35 -20.04
CA VAL A 564 1.57 2.15 -19.95
C VAL A 564 1.67 3.34 -20.91
N PRO A 565 0.60 3.74 -21.65
CA PRO A 565 0.65 4.91 -22.52
C PRO A 565 0.90 6.22 -21.75
N LEU A 566 1.87 7.03 -22.21
CA LEU A 566 2.20 8.30 -21.55
C LEU A 566 1.01 9.27 -21.43
N ARG A 567 0.02 9.15 -22.35
CA ARG A 567 -1.15 10.04 -22.39
C ARG A 567 -1.96 10.04 -21.11
N TRP A 568 -2.00 8.93 -20.36
CA TRP A 568 -2.71 8.88 -19.08
C TRP A 568 -2.09 9.86 -18.09
N ASN A 569 -0.77 9.84 -17.95
CA ASN A 569 -0.02 10.72 -17.07
C ASN A 569 -0.08 12.19 -17.52
N VAL A 570 -0.10 12.44 -18.83
CA VAL A 570 -0.19 13.81 -19.39
C VAL A 570 -1.60 14.40 -19.22
N ARG A 571 -2.67 13.64 -19.50
CA ARG A 571 -4.05 14.10 -19.33
C ARG A 571 -4.43 14.31 -17.87
N ARG A 572 -4.05 13.38 -16.99
CA ARG A 572 -4.21 13.48 -15.52
C ARG A 572 -3.16 14.39 -14.86
N LYS A 573 -2.40 15.19 -15.64
CA LYS A 573 -1.23 16.01 -15.27
C LYS A 573 -0.38 15.48 -14.11
N SER A 574 -0.18 14.16 -14.05
CA SER A 574 0.37 13.46 -12.88
C SER A 574 1.90 13.52 -12.82
N LEU A 575 2.52 14.44 -13.57
CA LEU A 575 3.95 14.50 -13.82
C LEU A 575 4.48 15.86 -13.40
N THR A 576 5.44 15.86 -12.47
CA THR A 576 6.14 17.08 -12.08
C THR A 576 6.96 17.63 -13.26
N PRO A 577 7.23 18.94 -13.33
CA PRO A 577 8.07 19.52 -14.38
C PRO A 577 9.47 18.90 -14.48
N GLU A 578 10.02 18.37 -13.39
CA GLU A 578 11.30 17.63 -13.39
C GLU A 578 11.15 16.24 -14.02
N THR A 579 10.09 15.49 -13.70
CA THR A 579 9.79 14.20 -14.35
C THR A 579 9.58 14.37 -15.86
N ILE A 580 8.90 15.44 -16.29
CA ILE A 580 8.72 15.78 -17.71
C ILE A 580 10.08 16.09 -18.37
N LYS A 581 10.96 16.89 -17.75
CA LYS A 581 12.31 17.17 -18.28
C LYS A 581 13.14 15.89 -18.39
N TRP A 582 13.07 15.00 -17.40
CA TRP A 582 13.75 13.71 -17.41
C TRP A 582 13.29 12.81 -18.56
N GLY A 583 11.97 12.66 -18.73
CA GLY A 583 11.37 11.95 -19.85
C GLY A 583 11.76 12.52 -21.22
N LEU A 584 11.67 13.85 -21.38
CA LEU A 584 12.12 14.55 -22.59
C LEU A 584 13.63 14.36 -22.86
N CYS A 585 14.47 14.29 -21.83
CA CYS A 585 15.90 14.00 -21.97
C CYS A 585 16.16 12.55 -22.43
N ALA A 586 15.37 11.58 -21.97
CA ALA A 586 15.44 10.18 -22.40
C ALA A 586 14.97 10.00 -23.86
N VAL A 587 13.86 10.65 -24.25
CA VAL A 587 13.37 10.67 -25.63
C VAL A 587 14.37 11.36 -26.56
N ALA A 588 14.88 12.54 -26.21
CA ALA A 588 15.85 13.27 -27.02
C ALA A 588 17.17 12.49 -27.22
N ARG A 589 17.64 11.75 -26.21
CA ARG A 589 18.76 10.79 -26.37
C ARG A 589 18.46 9.71 -27.41
N THR A 590 17.32 9.04 -27.28
CA THR A 590 16.91 7.95 -28.16
C THR A 590 16.73 8.40 -29.60
N VAL A 591 16.16 9.59 -29.80
CA VAL A 591 15.97 10.18 -31.13
C VAL A 591 17.31 10.67 -31.72
N LYS A 592 18.23 11.19 -30.91
CA LYS A 592 19.62 11.49 -31.36
C LYS A 592 20.28 10.24 -31.94
N PHE A 593 20.22 9.12 -31.23
CA PHE A 593 20.72 7.82 -31.69
C PHE A 593 20.07 7.40 -33.03
N ILE A 594 18.74 7.45 -33.14
CA ILE A 594 18.01 7.10 -34.38
C ILE A 594 18.45 7.98 -35.57
N ASN A 595 18.60 9.29 -35.35
CA ASN A 595 18.92 10.25 -36.38
C ASN A 595 20.39 10.22 -36.84
N GLU A 596 21.33 10.15 -35.90
CA GLU A 596 22.76 10.29 -36.19
C GLU A 596 23.39 8.93 -36.47
N GLU A 597 23.34 8.01 -35.51
CA GLU A 597 23.95 6.67 -35.63
C GLU A 597 23.10 5.75 -36.52
N GLY A 598 21.79 5.76 -36.32
CA GLY A 598 20.84 4.98 -37.12
C GLY A 598 20.63 5.53 -38.54
N SER A 599 21.09 6.75 -38.86
CA SER A 599 20.83 7.45 -40.14
C SER A 599 19.37 7.35 -40.58
N SER A 600 18.43 7.49 -39.64
CA SER A 600 17.01 7.20 -39.83
C SER A 600 16.12 8.30 -39.26
N ILE A 601 14.88 8.36 -39.75
CA ILE A 601 13.84 9.28 -39.31
C ILE A 601 12.81 8.46 -38.54
N HIS A 602 12.39 8.93 -37.36
CA HIS A 602 11.30 8.31 -36.59
C HIS A 602 9.94 8.63 -37.23
N GLY A 603 9.69 9.90 -37.51
CA GLY A 603 8.55 10.40 -38.30
C GLY A 603 7.25 10.60 -37.53
N SER A 604 7.09 9.96 -36.36
CA SER A 604 5.85 10.01 -35.56
C SER A 604 6.09 10.25 -34.06
N LEU A 605 6.93 11.22 -33.68
CA LEU A 605 7.15 11.57 -32.26
C LEU A 605 5.99 12.40 -31.69
N ARG A 606 5.27 11.85 -30.71
CA ARG A 606 4.13 12.46 -30.00
C ARG A 606 3.86 11.73 -28.69
N VAL A 607 2.95 12.23 -27.83
CA VAL A 607 2.60 11.53 -26.58
C VAL A 607 2.15 10.08 -26.84
N ALA A 608 1.33 9.83 -27.87
CA ALA A 608 0.88 8.49 -28.26
C ALA A 608 1.99 7.52 -28.72
N SER A 609 3.19 8.02 -29.05
CA SER A 609 4.35 7.17 -29.39
C SER A 609 5.23 6.85 -28.18
N ILE A 610 4.89 7.34 -26.99
CA ILE A 610 5.72 7.21 -25.79
C ILE A 610 4.94 6.47 -24.72
N TYR A 611 5.66 5.60 -24.03
CA TYR A 611 5.12 4.77 -22.97
C TYR A 611 5.99 4.91 -21.72
N THR A 612 5.41 4.71 -20.56
CA THR A 612 6.14 4.58 -19.29
C THR A 612 6.35 3.10 -18.99
N SER A 613 7.57 2.71 -18.61
CA SER A 613 7.85 1.38 -18.04
C SER A 613 7.38 1.29 -16.58
N GLU A 614 7.39 0.08 -15.99
CA GLU A 614 7.17 -0.12 -14.54
C GLU A 614 8.17 0.63 -13.64
N SER A 615 9.27 1.15 -14.19
CA SER A 615 10.23 2.04 -13.52
C SER A 615 9.97 3.53 -13.73
N GLY A 616 8.86 3.90 -14.38
CA GLY A 616 8.50 5.28 -14.74
C GLY A 616 9.30 5.88 -15.91
N GLU A 617 10.29 5.18 -16.46
CA GLU A 617 11.11 5.68 -17.57
C GLU A 617 10.30 5.80 -18.86
N TRP A 618 10.54 6.87 -19.62
CA TRP A 618 9.90 7.04 -20.93
C TRP A 618 10.60 6.18 -22.00
N LYS A 619 9.85 5.25 -22.58
CA LYS A 619 10.24 4.37 -23.67
C LYS A 619 9.56 4.79 -24.97
N LEU A 620 10.34 4.85 -26.04
CA LEU A 620 9.86 5.19 -27.37
C LEU A 620 9.28 3.95 -28.08
N GLY A 621 8.04 4.06 -28.54
CA GLY A 621 7.36 3.21 -29.53
C GLY A 621 7.12 4.02 -30.82
N GLY A 622 6.07 3.69 -31.60
CA GLY A 622 5.67 4.52 -32.75
C GLY A 622 6.51 4.36 -34.03
N PHE A 623 6.99 3.14 -34.30
CA PHE A 623 7.92 2.84 -35.41
C PHE A 623 7.24 2.52 -36.75
N GLU A 624 5.96 2.82 -36.91
CA GLU A 624 5.13 2.48 -38.08
C GLU A 624 5.76 2.97 -39.38
N ILE A 625 6.30 4.18 -39.37
CA ILE A 625 6.90 4.86 -40.53
C ILE A 625 8.41 5.07 -40.40
N MET A 626 9.03 4.56 -39.33
CA MET A 626 10.45 4.78 -39.08
C MET A 626 11.31 4.21 -40.22
N SER A 627 12.11 5.06 -40.85
CA SER A 627 12.69 4.84 -42.17
C SER A 627 14.15 5.28 -42.25
N ASN A 628 14.99 4.53 -42.97
CA ASN A 628 16.38 4.91 -43.17
C ASN A 628 16.48 5.88 -44.36
N VAL A 629 17.36 6.88 -44.27
CA VAL A 629 17.49 7.91 -45.31
C VAL A 629 18.11 7.40 -46.63
N LYS A 630 18.71 6.20 -46.59
CA LYS A 630 19.34 5.54 -47.75
C LYS A 630 18.40 4.56 -48.47
N ASP A 631 17.15 4.46 -48.03
CA ASP A 631 16.14 3.58 -48.60
C ASP A 631 15.21 4.39 -49.52
N ASP A 632 15.36 4.19 -50.84
CA ASP A 632 14.63 4.96 -51.86
C ASP A 632 13.13 4.57 -51.92
N GLU A 633 12.77 3.37 -51.46
CA GLU A 633 11.39 2.85 -51.40
C GLU A 633 10.82 2.84 -49.96
N ALA A 634 11.36 3.70 -49.09
CA ALA A 634 11.00 3.72 -47.68
C ALA A 634 9.49 3.96 -47.42
N VAL A 635 8.95 3.21 -46.45
CA VAL A 635 7.53 3.22 -46.04
C VAL A 635 7.01 4.63 -45.72
N ILE A 636 7.86 5.51 -45.19
CA ILE A 636 7.52 6.89 -44.85
C ILE A 636 6.99 7.73 -46.03
N TYR A 637 7.47 7.48 -47.25
CA TYR A 637 7.06 8.28 -48.42
C TYR A 637 5.62 7.98 -48.86
N THR A 638 5.22 6.71 -48.79
CA THR A 638 3.92 6.23 -49.27
C THR A 638 2.86 6.18 -48.16
N TYR A 639 3.26 5.75 -46.96
CA TYR A 639 2.33 5.46 -45.86
C TYR A 639 2.39 6.48 -44.71
N GLY A 640 3.26 7.49 -44.77
CA GLY A 640 3.39 8.57 -43.78
C GLY A 640 2.05 9.21 -43.38
N SER A 641 1.18 9.48 -44.36
CA SER A 641 -0.14 10.07 -44.12
C SER A 641 -1.17 9.11 -43.53
N LEU A 642 -0.97 7.78 -43.57
CA LEU A 642 -1.92 6.79 -43.07
C LEU A 642 -1.77 6.46 -41.57
N VAL A 643 -0.71 6.98 -40.93
CA VAL A 643 -0.61 7.00 -39.46
C VAL A 643 -1.79 7.83 -38.92
N PRO A 644 -2.56 7.33 -37.94
CA PRO A 644 -3.67 8.09 -37.36
C PRO A 644 -3.19 9.44 -36.83
N ASP A 645 -3.99 10.50 -36.96
CA ASP A 645 -3.62 11.88 -36.59
C ASP A 645 -2.37 12.47 -37.28
N SER A 646 -1.81 11.84 -38.33
CA SER A 646 -0.60 12.31 -39.01
C SER A 646 -0.64 13.81 -39.36
N GLY A 647 -1.75 14.28 -39.94
CA GLY A 647 -1.94 15.67 -40.36
C GLY A 647 -1.78 16.69 -39.23
N ARG A 648 -2.15 16.33 -37.99
CA ARG A 648 -2.06 17.22 -36.82
C ARG A 648 -0.61 17.56 -36.45
N TYR A 649 0.27 16.55 -36.51
CA TYR A 649 1.69 16.64 -36.18
C TYR A 649 2.59 16.87 -37.40
N THR A 650 2.03 16.98 -38.61
CA THR A 650 2.81 17.07 -39.85
C THR A 650 3.56 18.42 -39.94
N PRO A 651 4.89 18.42 -40.16
CA PRO A 651 5.65 19.65 -40.35
C PRO A 651 5.17 20.52 -41.54
N PRO A 652 5.25 21.86 -41.47
CA PRO A 652 4.66 22.76 -42.47
C PRO A 652 5.11 22.56 -43.92
N GLU A 653 6.31 22.03 -44.16
CA GLU A 653 6.83 21.70 -45.49
C GLU A 653 6.22 20.42 -46.07
N LEU A 654 5.95 19.41 -45.22
CA LEU A 654 5.34 18.15 -45.62
C LEU A 654 3.84 18.33 -45.86
N ALA A 655 3.17 19.14 -45.01
CA ALA A 655 1.77 19.52 -45.21
C ALA A 655 1.52 20.26 -46.54
N LYS A 656 2.54 20.95 -47.08
CA LYS A 656 2.46 21.68 -48.36
C LYS A 656 2.90 20.88 -49.58
N SER A 657 3.82 19.92 -49.41
CA SER A 657 4.56 19.31 -50.52
C SER A 657 4.57 17.78 -50.52
N GLY A 658 3.87 17.15 -49.57
CA GLY A 658 3.88 15.71 -49.35
C GLY A 658 5.16 15.18 -48.69
N TRP A 659 5.15 13.89 -48.35
CA TRP A 659 6.24 13.21 -47.64
C TRP A 659 7.53 13.07 -48.47
N ASP A 660 7.45 13.13 -49.81
CA ASP A 660 8.63 13.19 -50.69
C ASP A 660 9.52 14.44 -50.45
N ALA A 661 9.00 15.51 -49.85
CA ALA A 661 9.78 16.71 -49.55
C ALA A 661 10.89 16.48 -48.50
N ILE A 662 10.83 15.37 -47.76
CA ILE A 662 11.92 14.89 -46.89
C ILE A 662 13.23 14.74 -47.69
N LYS A 663 13.17 14.23 -48.94
CA LYS A 663 14.34 14.01 -49.82
C LYS A 663 15.11 15.30 -50.16
N ARG A 664 14.55 16.48 -49.87
CA ARG A 664 15.14 17.81 -50.15
C ARG A 664 15.48 18.61 -48.88
N SER A 665 15.27 18.02 -47.71
CA SER A 665 15.41 18.65 -46.38
C SER A 665 16.44 17.88 -45.53
N PRO A 666 17.00 18.47 -44.45
CA PRO A 666 17.76 17.70 -43.47
C PRO A 666 16.86 16.60 -42.89
N HIS A 667 17.33 15.35 -42.80
CA HIS A 667 16.49 14.22 -42.38
C HIS A 667 15.99 14.34 -40.94
N THR A 668 16.78 14.98 -40.08
CA THR A 668 16.45 15.33 -38.68
C THR A 668 15.32 16.36 -38.56
N ALA A 669 14.94 17.06 -39.63
CA ALA A 669 14.03 18.21 -39.54
C ALA A 669 12.59 17.83 -39.15
N VAL A 670 12.16 16.60 -39.50
CA VAL A 670 10.84 16.06 -39.13
C VAL A 670 10.81 15.78 -37.63
N ASP A 671 11.73 14.93 -37.15
CA ASP A 671 11.83 14.55 -35.75
C ASP A 671 12.11 15.74 -34.82
N SER A 672 12.84 16.76 -35.31
CA SER A 672 13.03 18.01 -34.57
C SER A 672 11.73 18.80 -34.41
N TYR A 673 10.89 18.88 -35.44
CA TYR A 673 9.58 19.52 -35.33
C TYR A 673 8.66 18.72 -34.39
N ASN A 674 8.65 17.39 -34.52
CA ASN A 674 7.81 16.52 -33.72
C ASN A 674 8.23 16.42 -32.24
N LEU A 675 9.53 16.47 -31.93
CA LEU A 675 10.00 16.69 -30.56
C LEU A 675 9.52 18.05 -30.03
N GLY A 676 9.47 19.07 -30.88
CA GLY A 676 8.89 20.36 -30.53
C GLY A 676 7.40 20.28 -30.19
N THR A 677 6.58 19.61 -31.00
CA THR A 677 5.15 19.42 -30.71
C THR A 677 4.95 18.60 -29.43
N LEU A 678 5.74 17.54 -29.23
CA LEU A 678 5.76 16.77 -27.99
C LEU A 678 6.07 17.62 -26.76
N VAL A 679 7.10 18.50 -26.81
CA VAL A 679 7.44 19.41 -25.71
C VAL A 679 6.26 20.32 -25.35
N PHE A 680 5.50 20.81 -26.33
CA PHE A 680 4.30 21.59 -26.04
C PHE A 680 3.21 20.73 -25.38
N GLU A 681 2.94 19.56 -25.96
CA GLU A 681 1.90 18.61 -25.56
C GLU A 681 2.06 18.16 -24.10
N VAL A 682 3.24 17.70 -23.70
CA VAL A 682 3.49 17.19 -22.33
C VAL A 682 3.39 18.26 -21.23
N PHE A 683 3.50 19.56 -21.59
CA PHE A 683 3.33 20.68 -20.65
C PHE A 683 1.95 21.35 -20.71
N ASN A 684 1.09 21.00 -21.67
CA ASN A 684 -0.23 21.63 -21.86
C ASN A 684 -1.41 20.64 -21.94
N GLY A 685 -1.16 19.33 -21.97
CA GLY A 685 -2.18 18.26 -21.96
C GLY A 685 -2.48 17.66 -23.33
N ASP A 686 -2.76 18.50 -24.34
CA ASP A 686 -3.06 18.10 -25.71
C ASP A 686 -2.39 19.07 -26.71
N PHE A 687 -2.13 18.58 -27.94
CA PHE A 687 -1.69 19.39 -29.08
C PHE A 687 -2.77 19.32 -30.19
N LEU A 688 -3.25 20.47 -30.64
CA LEU A 688 -4.37 20.59 -31.59
C LEU A 688 -3.92 20.86 -33.03
N GLY A 689 -2.75 21.47 -33.24
CA GLY A 689 -2.29 21.81 -34.60
C GLY A 689 -1.08 22.74 -34.67
N ALA A 690 -0.63 22.97 -35.90
CA ALA A 690 0.59 23.72 -36.19
C ALA A 690 0.57 25.21 -35.78
N ASP A 691 -0.60 25.77 -35.45
CA ASP A 691 -0.78 27.12 -34.88
C ASP A 691 -0.32 27.21 -33.40
N GLN A 692 -0.33 26.08 -32.68
CA GLN A 692 0.20 25.96 -31.33
C GLN A 692 1.73 25.77 -31.31
N ALA A 693 2.32 25.33 -32.42
CA ALA A 693 3.74 25.08 -32.52
C ALA A 693 4.56 26.39 -32.40
N GLY A 694 5.27 26.55 -31.27
CA GLY A 694 6.08 27.72 -30.95
C GLY A 694 5.47 28.63 -29.86
N GLN A 695 4.23 28.34 -29.43
CA GLN A 695 3.62 28.98 -28.28
C GLN A 695 4.29 28.51 -26.98
N THR A 696 4.60 29.44 -26.08
CA THR A 696 5.38 29.16 -24.85
C THR A 696 4.56 29.12 -23.57
N LYS A 697 3.23 28.95 -23.68
CA LYS A 697 2.35 28.66 -22.54
C LYS A 697 2.67 27.25 -22.00
N GLY A 698 2.64 27.05 -20.69
CA GLY A 698 2.99 25.78 -20.02
C GLY A 698 4.49 25.43 -20.01
N VAL A 699 5.19 25.65 -21.13
CA VAL A 699 6.61 25.28 -21.31
C VAL A 699 7.53 26.09 -20.36
N PRO A 700 8.52 25.47 -19.66
CA PRO A 700 9.44 26.18 -18.79
C PRO A 700 10.26 27.28 -19.49
N PRO A 701 10.46 28.47 -18.87
CA PRO A 701 11.19 29.60 -19.47
C PRO A 701 12.60 29.26 -19.97
N SER A 702 13.32 28.40 -19.25
CA SER A 702 14.67 27.92 -19.62
C SER A 702 14.71 27.14 -20.94
N MET A 703 13.57 26.60 -21.40
CA MET A 703 13.44 25.85 -22.64
C MET A 703 13.01 26.71 -23.84
N HIS A 704 12.41 27.89 -23.61
CA HIS A 704 11.70 28.68 -24.64
C HIS A 704 12.52 28.93 -25.91
N ALA A 705 13.80 29.30 -25.76
CA ALA A 705 14.67 29.63 -26.89
C ALA A 705 14.99 28.40 -27.76
N SER A 706 15.21 27.23 -27.14
CA SER A 706 15.53 25.99 -27.83
C SER A 706 14.27 25.34 -28.42
N TYR A 707 13.15 25.35 -27.68
CA TYR A 707 11.84 24.91 -28.12
C TYR A 707 11.36 25.65 -29.39
N LYS A 708 11.40 27.00 -29.41
CA LYS A 708 11.02 27.79 -30.61
C LYS A 708 11.89 27.48 -31.84
N ARG A 709 13.12 26.98 -31.64
CA ARG A 709 14.02 26.57 -32.72
C ARG A 709 13.79 25.13 -33.21
N LEU A 710 13.20 24.25 -32.40
CA LEU A 710 12.77 22.91 -32.85
C LEU A 710 11.61 23.04 -33.86
N VAL A 711 10.61 23.86 -33.54
CA VAL A 711 9.38 24.05 -34.35
C VAL A 711 9.49 25.10 -35.46
N ASN A 712 10.69 25.52 -35.84
CA ASN A 712 10.88 26.56 -36.86
C ASN A 712 10.25 26.15 -38.22
N ALA A 713 9.44 27.03 -38.82
CA ALA A 713 8.75 26.73 -40.08
C ALA A 713 9.71 26.40 -41.25
N ASN A 714 10.96 26.88 -41.23
CA ASN A 714 11.99 26.52 -42.21
C ASN A 714 12.80 25.30 -41.73
N PRO A 715 12.72 24.13 -42.40
CA PRO A 715 13.43 22.91 -41.96
C PRO A 715 14.96 23.06 -41.94
N LYS A 716 15.55 23.95 -42.75
CA LYS A 716 17.00 24.22 -42.74
C LYS A 716 17.44 25.12 -41.57
N ALA A 717 16.50 25.77 -40.88
CA ALA A 717 16.75 26.63 -39.73
C ALA A 717 16.35 26.00 -38.39
N ARG A 718 15.81 24.77 -38.41
CA ARG A 718 15.55 23.98 -37.20
C ARG A 718 16.87 23.55 -36.56
N ILE A 719 16.92 23.52 -35.23
CA ILE A 719 17.98 22.79 -34.53
C ILE A 719 17.71 21.29 -34.59
N THR A 720 18.77 20.48 -34.63
CA THR A 720 18.63 19.04 -34.48
C THR A 720 18.25 18.68 -33.05
N VAL A 721 17.65 17.50 -32.87
CA VAL A 721 17.38 16.92 -31.54
C VAL A 721 18.66 16.77 -30.71
N GLY A 722 19.78 16.37 -31.34
CA GLY A 722 21.09 16.32 -30.69
C GLY A 722 21.55 17.68 -30.17
N ALA A 723 21.42 18.75 -30.97
CA ALA A 723 21.76 20.10 -30.55
C ALA A 723 20.82 20.66 -29.47
N PHE A 724 19.56 20.23 -29.41
CA PHE A 724 18.64 20.54 -28.32
C PHE A 724 19.06 19.88 -27.02
N LEU A 725 19.38 18.58 -27.05
CA LEU A 725 19.90 17.82 -25.91
C LEU A 725 21.21 18.43 -25.35
N GLU A 726 22.14 18.79 -26.23
CA GLU A 726 23.41 19.43 -25.86
C GLU A 726 23.26 20.85 -25.31
N GLN A 727 22.21 21.59 -25.70
CA GLN A 727 21.88 22.88 -25.08
C GLN A 727 21.29 22.69 -23.68
N GLY A 728 20.41 21.69 -23.50
CA GLY A 728 19.79 21.38 -22.21
C GLY A 728 20.78 20.88 -21.16
N ARG A 729 21.79 20.09 -21.57
CA ARG A 729 22.81 19.47 -20.69
C ARG A 729 23.98 20.36 -20.28
N ARG A 730 24.03 21.63 -20.71
CA ARG A 730 25.05 22.58 -20.23
C ARG A 730 24.81 22.88 -18.74
N SER A 731 25.86 23.25 -18.01
CA SER A 731 25.69 23.71 -16.63
C SER A 731 24.75 24.92 -16.56
N GLY A 732 23.74 24.86 -15.69
CA GLY A 732 22.63 25.80 -15.62
C GLY A 732 21.58 25.64 -16.73
N GLY A 733 21.64 24.57 -17.52
CA GLY A 733 20.69 24.24 -18.60
C GLY A 733 19.43 23.52 -18.10
N PHE A 734 18.43 23.39 -18.97
CA PHE A 734 17.12 22.83 -18.61
C PHE A 734 17.09 21.30 -18.42
N PHE A 735 18.20 20.60 -18.70
CA PHE A 735 18.42 19.20 -18.32
C PHE A 735 19.54 19.04 -17.27
N ASP A 736 20.04 20.14 -16.69
CA ASP A 736 20.95 20.12 -15.54
C ASP A 736 20.17 19.88 -14.24
N SER A 737 19.59 18.68 -14.12
CA SER A 737 18.76 18.24 -13.00
C SER A 737 19.37 17.01 -12.33
N THR A 738 19.33 16.94 -11.00
CA THR A 738 19.93 15.83 -10.25
C THR A 738 19.24 14.50 -10.56
N LEU A 739 17.94 14.50 -10.91
CA LEU A 739 17.23 13.31 -11.44
C LEU A 739 17.93 12.70 -12.66
N ILE A 740 18.28 13.55 -13.62
CA ILE A 740 18.92 13.13 -14.88
C ILE A 740 20.33 12.60 -14.59
N LYS A 741 21.08 13.27 -13.71
CA LYS A 741 22.42 12.82 -13.27
C LYS A 741 22.39 11.49 -12.52
N LEU A 742 21.46 11.31 -11.59
CA LEU A 742 21.30 10.06 -10.83
C LEU A 742 20.90 8.90 -11.74
N THR A 743 19.96 9.13 -12.67
CA THR A 743 19.55 8.11 -13.66
C THR A 743 20.70 7.69 -14.57
N GLU A 744 21.53 8.64 -15.02
CA GLU A 744 22.71 8.33 -15.85
C GLU A 744 23.84 7.69 -15.02
N GLY A 745 23.84 7.94 -13.70
CA GLY A 745 24.82 7.43 -12.76
C GLY A 745 24.56 6.03 -12.21
N ILE A 746 23.30 5.57 -12.15
CA ILE A 746 22.94 4.28 -11.51
C ILE A 746 23.32 3.08 -12.39
N ASP A 747 23.06 3.14 -13.70
CA ASP A 747 23.34 2.05 -14.65
C ASP A 747 24.84 1.67 -14.73
N ASN A 748 25.72 2.55 -14.24
CA ASN A 748 27.18 2.36 -14.22
C ASN A 748 27.78 2.34 -12.80
N LEU A 749 26.96 2.22 -11.73
CA LEU A 749 27.43 2.35 -10.34
C LEU A 749 28.57 1.37 -9.99
N GLY A 750 28.54 0.15 -10.52
CA GLY A 750 29.58 -0.86 -10.31
C GLY A 750 30.91 -0.59 -11.02
N VAL A 751 30.99 0.38 -11.93
CA VAL A 751 32.18 0.70 -12.75
C VAL A 751 32.84 2.04 -12.34
N LYS A 752 32.13 2.86 -11.56
CA LYS A 752 32.60 4.15 -11.03
C LYS A 752 33.77 4.01 -10.05
N SER A 753 34.59 5.06 -9.91
CA SER A 753 35.59 5.15 -8.84
C SER A 753 34.92 5.30 -7.46
N GLU A 754 35.66 5.05 -6.38
CA GLU A 754 35.14 5.22 -5.02
C GLU A 754 34.71 6.68 -4.73
N GLU A 755 35.44 7.66 -5.25
CA GLU A 755 35.08 9.09 -5.14
C GLU A 755 33.83 9.45 -5.94
N GLU A 756 33.62 8.81 -7.10
CA GLU A 756 32.41 8.99 -7.92
C GLU A 756 31.18 8.31 -7.30
N LYS A 757 31.38 7.16 -6.64
CA LYS A 757 30.35 6.47 -5.87
C LYS A 757 29.96 7.25 -4.62
N GLU A 758 30.93 7.78 -3.88
CA GLU A 758 30.66 8.55 -2.66
C GLU A 758 29.81 9.80 -2.97
N ARG A 759 30.18 10.56 -4.01
CA ARG A 759 29.39 11.70 -4.50
C ARG A 759 28.01 11.30 -5.01
N PHE A 760 27.91 10.17 -5.72
CA PHE A 760 26.63 9.66 -6.18
C PHE A 760 25.71 9.31 -5.00
N LEU A 761 26.27 8.76 -3.91
CA LEU A 761 25.53 8.50 -2.68
C LEU A 761 25.16 9.80 -1.93
N ASP A 762 25.99 10.85 -1.96
CA ASP A 762 25.63 12.18 -1.42
C ASP A 762 24.50 12.84 -2.20
N ASP A 763 24.55 12.81 -3.53
CA ASP A 763 23.48 13.31 -4.41
C ASP A 763 22.18 12.53 -4.18
N LEU A 764 22.26 11.21 -3.92
CA LEU A 764 21.11 10.34 -3.69
C LEU A 764 20.52 10.52 -2.27
N ASP A 765 21.36 10.77 -1.26
CA ASP A 765 20.92 11.01 0.12
C ASP A 765 20.18 12.35 0.30
N GLN A 766 20.46 13.32 -0.60
CA GLN A 766 19.78 14.62 -0.68
C GLN A 766 18.46 14.58 -1.44
N LEU A 767 18.15 13.49 -2.16
CA LEU A 767 17.01 13.38 -3.07
C LEU A 767 16.07 12.23 -2.66
N SER A 768 15.13 12.51 -1.76
CA SER A 768 14.11 11.52 -1.35
C SER A 768 12.66 11.84 -1.75
N ASP A 769 12.25 13.11 -1.90
CA ASP A 769 10.81 13.45 -1.79
C ASP A 769 10.10 13.90 -3.08
N ASP A 770 10.79 14.50 -4.06
CA ASP A 770 10.16 15.04 -5.29
C ASP A 770 10.04 14.02 -6.47
N PHE A 771 10.17 12.72 -6.22
CA PHE A 771 10.61 11.73 -7.22
C PHE A 771 9.64 10.56 -7.47
N PRO A 772 9.65 9.95 -8.69
CA PRO A 772 8.88 8.73 -8.95
C PRO A 772 9.38 7.55 -8.09
N GLU A 773 8.56 7.10 -7.15
CA GLU A 773 8.87 6.03 -6.19
C GLU A 773 9.20 4.70 -6.91
N ASP A 774 8.48 4.40 -7.99
CA ASP A 774 8.70 3.22 -8.84
C ASP A 774 10.12 3.18 -9.44
N PHE A 775 10.71 4.34 -9.79
CA PHE A 775 12.08 4.39 -10.28
C PHE A 775 13.07 3.97 -9.18
N PHE A 776 12.87 4.43 -7.95
CA PHE A 776 13.68 4.02 -6.81
C PHE A 776 13.53 2.52 -6.52
N LYS A 777 12.30 2.02 -6.45
CA LYS A 777 11.97 0.61 -6.17
C LYS A 777 12.47 -0.36 -7.24
N MET A 778 12.37 0.00 -8.53
CA MET A 778 12.63 -0.91 -9.65
C MET A 778 14.03 -0.75 -10.29
N LYS A 779 14.71 0.38 -10.09
CA LYS A 779 16.05 0.65 -10.66
C LYS A 779 17.13 0.93 -9.63
N VAL A 780 16.90 1.90 -8.73
CA VAL A 780 17.94 2.33 -7.78
C VAL A 780 18.20 1.26 -6.72
N LEU A 781 17.14 0.76 -6.09
CA LEU A 781 17.22 -0.20 -5.00
C LEU A 781 17.93 -1.51 -5.41
N PRO A 782 17.63 -2.18 -6.54
CA PRO A 782 18.35 -3.38 -6.95
C PRO A 782 19.86 -3.18 -7.15
N GLU A 783 20.30 -2.06 -7.72
CA GLU A 783 21.73 -1.79 -7.92
C GLU A 783 22.43 -1.39 -6.62
N LEU A 784 21.76 -0.64 -5.73
CA LEU A 784 22.29 -0.37 -4.38
C LEU A 784 22.41 -1.65 -3.55
N LEU A 785 21.41 -2.55 -3.58
CA LEU A 785 21.45 -3.83 -2.86
C LEU A 785 22.64 -4.69 -3.32
N LYS A 786 22.89 -4.77 -4.65
CA LYS A 786 24.10 -5.40 -5.18
C LYS A 786 25.38 -4.69 -4.71
N ALA A 787 25.42 -3.36 -4.76
CA ALA A 787 26.60 -2.59 -4.35
C ALA A 787 26.93 -2.81 -2.87
N VAL A 788 25.92 -2.91 -2.00
CA VAL A 788 26.10 -3.24 -0.59
C VAL A 788 26.53 -4.70 -0.39
N GLU A 789 25.91 -5.65 -1.09
CA GLU A 789 26.23 -7.08 -0.98
C GLU A 789 27.66 -7.43 -1.44
N PHE A 790 28.12 -6.82 -2.54
CA PHE A 790 29.47 -7.05 -3.09
C PHE A 790 30.53 -6.05 -2.60
N GLY A 791 30.24 -5.29 -1.53
CA GLY A 791 31.21 -4.40 -0.87
C GLY A 791 31.59 -3.14 -1.65
N GLY A 792 30.84 -2.79 -2.70
CA GLY A 792 31.13 -1.70 -3.63
C GLY A 792 30.59 -0.31 -3.26
N GLY A 793 30.02 -0.12 -2.06
CA GLY A 793 29.47 1.18 -1.60
C GLY A 793 29.49 1.44 -0.09
N GLY A 794 30.06 0.53 0.71
CA GLY A 794 30.23 0.66 2.16
C GLY A 794 28.94 0.88 2.97
N PRO A 795 29.08 1.29 4.26
CA PRO A 795 27.94 1.56 5.14
C PRO A 795 26.98 2.63 4.63
N LYS A 796 27.49 3.64 3.92
CA LYS A 796 26.72 4.78 3.37
C LYS A 796 25.65 4.31 2.38
N ALA A 797 26.01 3.38 1.48
CA ALA A 797 25.05 2.78 0.55
C ALA A 797 23.93 2.02 1.29
N PHE A 798 24.23 1.35 2.40
CA PHE A 798 23.21 0.67 3.20
C PHE A 798 22.25 1.64 3.89
N SER A 799 22.74 2.75 4.46
CA SER A 799 21.86 3.80 5.01
C SER A 799 20.90 4.37 3.95
N VAL A 800 21.36 4.56 2.71
CA VAL A 800 20.48 5.00 1.60
C VAL A 800 19.48 3.91 1.20
N VAL A 801 19.88 2.63 1.17
CA VAL A 801 18.94 1.51 1.00
C VAL A 801 17.87 1.51 2.10
N MET A 802 18.23 1.78 3.36
CA MET A 802 17.28 1.85 4.47
C MET A 802 16.33 3.04 4.34
N LYS A 803 16.82 4.23 3.96
CA LYS A 803 15.98 5.40 3.64
C LYS A 803 15.00 5.14 2.48
N ILE A 804 15.42 4.43 1.42
CA ILE A 804 14.52 4.03 0.33
C ILE A 804 13.53 2.98 0.84
N SER A 805 13.97 2.07 1.71
CA SER A 805 13.13 0.97 2.20
C SER A 805 11.94 1.42 3.02
N THR A 806 11.95 2.60 3.65
CA THR A 806 10.76 3.13 4.38
C THR A 806 9.60 3.49 3.45
N LYS A 807 9.86 3.65 2.13
CA LYS A 807 8.84 3.87 1.09
C LYS A 807 8.41 2.58 0.36
N LEU A 808 8.86 1.41 0.82
CA LEU A 808 8.46 0.10 0.28
C LEU A 808 7.33 -0.51 1.11
N SER A 809 6.46 -1.29 0.45
CA SER A 809 5.54 -2.19 1.13
C SER A 809 6.31 -3.31 1.87
N ASP A 810 5.64 -3.95 2.83
CA ASP A 810 6.22 -5.05 3.60
C ASP A 810 6.58 -6.26 2.72
N ASP A 811 5.80 -6.54 1.68
CA ASP A 811 6.09 -7.55 0.67
C ASP A 811 7.37 -7.23 -0.13
N ASP A 812 7.53 -6.00 -0.61
CA ASP A 812 8.74 -5.57 -1.32
C ASP A 812 9.96 -5.59 -0.39
N PHE A 813 9.77 -5.21 0.88
CA PHE A 813 10.83 -5.29 1.90
C PHE A 813 11.24 -6.75 2.14
N THR A 814 10.27 -7.65 2.38
CA THR A 814 10.49 -9.07 2.67
C THR A 814 11.11 -9.82 1.50
N THR A 815 10.71 -9.49 0.26
CA THR A 815 11.22 -10.17 -0.95
C THR A 815 12.57 -9.62 -1.41
N ARG A 816 12.82 -8.31 -1.31
CA ARG A 816 14.02 -7.66 -1.89
C ARG A 816 15.09 -7.30 -0.86
N VAL A 817 14.69 -6.79 0.31
CA VAL A 817 15.60 -6.16 1.28
C VAL A 817 16.00 -7.12 2.40
N GLN A 818 15.04 -7.83 2.98
CA GLN A 818 15.28 -8.80 4.06
C GLN A 818 16.38 -9.84 3.74
N PRO A 819 16.46 -10.46 2.54
CA PRO A 819 17.52 -11.43 2.25
C PRO A 819 18.91 -10.81 2.30
N VAL A 820 19.05 -9.54 1.91
CA VAL A 820 20.31 -8.79 1.95
C VAL A 820 20.65 -8.40 3.38
N VAL A 821 19.68 -7.90 4.17
CA VAL A 821 19.87 -7.61 5.61
C VAL A 821 20.38 -8.84 6.37
N VAL A 822 19.77 -10.01 6.16
CA VAL A 822 20.19 -11.27 6.79
C VAL A 822 21.61 -11.67 6.39
N ARG A 823 21.98 -11.50 5.11
CA ARG A 823 23.37 -11.74 4.65
C ARG A 823 24.37 -10.75 5.26
N LEU A 824 24.00 -9.48 5.41
CA LEU A 824 24.88 -8.45 5.95
C LEU A 824 25.15 -8.62 7.45
N PHE A 825 24.19 -9.11 8.24
CA PHE A 825 24.44 -9.43 9.65
C PHE A 825 25.51 -10.53 9.84
N ALA A 826 25.61 -11.46 8.88
CA ALA A 826 26.67 -12.47 8.83
C ALA A 826 28.03 -11.94 8.32
N ASN A 827 28.12 -10.66 7.90
CA ASN A 827 29.37 -10.05 7.49
C ASN A 827 30.26 -9.75 8.72
N PRO A 828 31.56 -10.11 8.71
CA PRO A 828 32.49 -9.79 9.80
C PRO A 828 32.93 -8.32 9.84
N ASP A 829 32.60 -7.49 8.85
CA ASP A 829 32.98 -6.08 8.84
C ASP A 829 32.30 -5.27 9.97
N ARG A 830 33.13 -4.58 10.76
CA ARG A 830 32.67 -3.82 11.94
C ARG A 830 31.88 -2.57 11.58
N ALA A 831 32.20 -1.90 10.47
CA ALA A 831 31.52 -0.67 10.07
C ALA A 831 30.13 -0.97 9.49
N ILE A 832 29.99 -2.04 8.71
CA ILE A 832 28.70 -2.59 8.28
C ILE A 832 27.89 -3.01 9.52
N ARG A 833 28.51 -3.70 10.48
CA ARG A 833 27.84 -4.12 11.73
C ARG A 833 27.28 -2.95 12.54
N VAL A 834 28.06 -1.89 12.77
CA VAL A 834 27.56 -0.68 13.46
C VAL A 834 26.41 -0.05 12.68
N CYS A 835 26.55 0.10 11.36
CA CYS A 835 25.50 0.66 10.51
C CYS A 835 24.19 -0.17 10.50
N LEU A 836 24.28 -1.51 10.52
CA LEU A 836 23.12 -2.39 10.66
C LEU A 836 22.39 -2.19 11.99
N LEU A 837 23.14 -2.01 13.09
CA LEU A 837 22.58 -1.77 14.42
C LEU A 837 21.98 -0.36 14.54
N ASP A 838 22.61 0.65 13.94
CA ASP A 838 22.11 2.03 13.88
C ASP A 838 20.80 2.15 13.12
N ASN A 839 20.68 1.44 11.99
CA ASN A 839 19.46 1.43 11.16
C ASN A 839 18.41 0.40 11.64
N LEU A 840 18.69 -0.40 12.68
CA LEU A 840 17.80 -1.47 13.13
C LEU A 840 16.37 -0.99 13.47
N PRO A 841 16.15 0.19 14.08
CA PRO A 841 14.80 0.73 14.30
C PRO A 841 13.99 0.96 13.01
N LEU A 842 14.63 1.16 11.85
CA LEU A 842 13.93 1.38 10.57
C LEU A 842 13.47 0.09 9.89
N MET A 843 13.84 -1.07 10.43
CA MET A 843 13.57 -2.38 9.82
C MET A 843 13.01 -3.44 10.78
N ILE A 844 13.18 -3.30 12.10
CA ILE A 844 12.89 -4.37 13.07
C ILE A 844 11.42 -4.81 13.04
N ASP A 845 10.48 -3.88 12.89
CA ASP A 845 9.06 -4.19 12.93
C ASP A 845 8.60 -4.99 11.71
N ARG A 846 9.24 -4.76 10.55
CA ARG A 846 9.02 -5.48 9.29
C ARG A 846 9.80 -6.80 9.18
N LEU A 847 10.62 -7.13 10.18
CA LEU A 847 11.30 -8.42 10.24
C LEU A 847 10.44 -9.43 11.05
N PRO A 848 10.12 -10.60 10.48
CA PRO A 848 9.38 -11.64 11.20
C PRO A 848 10.16 -12.14 12.42
N GLN A 849 9.46 -12.39 13.53
CA GLN A 849 10.06 -12.84 14.80
C GLN A 849 10.97 -14.06 14.62
N LYS A 850 10.57 -15.01 13.77
CA LYS A 850 11.36 -16.19 13.40
C LYS A 850 12.69 -15.83 12.72
N VAL A 851 12.70 -14.88 11.79
CA VAL A 851 13.94 -14.42 11.11
C VAL A 851 14.87 -13.73 12.12
N VAL A 852 14.30 -12.94 13.04
CA VAL A 852 15.09 -12.28 14.09
C VAL A 852 15.77 -13.32 14.99
N ASN A 853 15.06 -14.34 15.47
CA ASN A 853 15.65 -15.37 16.34
C ASN A 853 16.57 -16.35 15.59
N ASP A 854 16.18 -16.86 14.42
CA ASP A 854 16.91 -17.95 13.74
C ASP A 854 18.12 -17.46 12.94
N LYS A 855 18.15 -16.17 12.54
CA LYS A 855 19.12 -15.65 11.57
C LYS A 855 19.86 -14.38 12.00
N ILE A 856 19.19 -13.46 12.71
CA ILE A 856 19.79 -12.15 13.04
C ILE A 856 20.42 -12.17 14.43
N PHE A 857 19.70 -12.57 15.47
CA PHE A 857 20.20 -12.61 16.85
C PHE A 857 21.50 -13.43 17.01
N PRO A 858 21.65 -14.63 16.42
CA PRO A 858 22.89 -15.39 16.50
C PRO A 858 24.10 -14.68 15.88
N GLN A 859 23.86 -13.76 14.94
CA GLN A 859 24.90 -12.93 14.35
C GLN A 859 25.16 -11.66 15.16
N ILE A 860 24.13 -11.06 15.78
CA ILE A 860 24.27 -9.93 16.73
C ILE A 860 25.10 -10.35 17.95
N VAL A 861 24.93 -11.60 18.42
CA VAL A 861 25.60 -12.16 19.61
C VAL A 861 27.12 -11.94 19.62
N SER A 862 27.83 -12.06 18.49
CA SER A 862 29.28 -11.83 18.44
C SER A 862 29.69 -10.39 18.80
N GLY A 863 28.77 -9.43 18.62
CA GLY A 863 28.98 -8.02 18.90
C GLY A 863 29.13 -7.71 20.39
N PHE A 864 28.52 -8.47 21.29
CA PHE A 864 28.66 -8.28 22.75
C PHE A 864 30.08 -8.55 23.25
N THR A 865 30.90 -9.27 22.49
CA THR A 865 32.27 -9.64 22.85
C THR A 865 33.30 -9.17 21.81
N ASP A 866 32.96 -8.21 20.94
CA ASP A 866 33.93 -7.64 19.99
C ASP A 866 35.03 -6.86 20.74
N VAL A 867 36.24 -6.88 20.21
CA VAL A 867 37.39 -6.12 20.73
C VAL A 867 37.10 -4.61 20.73
N ALA A 868 36.38 -4.09 19.74
CA ALA A 868 36.05 -2.68 19.60
C ALA A 868 34.90 -2.24 20.54
N PRO A 869 35.12 -1.32 21.50
CA PRO A 869 34.08 -0.90 22.44
C PRO A 869 32.82 -0.33 21.79
N VAL A 870 32.96 0.39 20.68
CA VAL A 870 31.84 0.98 19.92
C VAL A 870 30.87 -0.10 19.43
N VAL A 871 31.40 -1.24 18.97
CA VAL A 871 30.58 -2.38 18.52
C VAL A 871 29.83 -2.99 19.71
N ARG A 872 30.48 -3.18 20.85
CA ARG A 872 29.84 -3.72 22.07
C ARG A 872 28.75 -2.79 22.60
N GLU A 873 29.02 -1.49 22.65
CA GLU A 873 28.05 -0.49 23.12
C GLU A 873 26.82 -0.43 22.22
N GLN A 874 27.00 -0.43 20.89
CA GLN A 874 25.88 -0.35 19.96
C GLN A 874 25.10 -1.68 19.86
N THR A 875 25.78 -2.82 20.02
CA THR A 875 25.13 -4.13 20.16
C THR A 875 24.23 -4.14 21.40
N LEU A 876 24.72 -3.63 22.53
CA LEU A 876 23.95 -3.53 23.77
C LEU A 876 22.74 -2.58 23.64
N LYS A 877 22.89 -1.43 22.97
CA LYS A 877 21.77 -0.52 22.69
C LYS A 877 20.69 -1.17 21.84
N SER A 878 21.09 -1.95 20.82
CA SER A 878 20.16 -2.64 19.91
C SER A 878 19.23 -3.66 20.59
N VAL A 879 19.59 -4.14 21.80
CA VAL A 879 18.74 -5.06 22.59
C VAL A 879 17.35 -4.46 22.83
N LEU A 880 17.28 -3.16 23.12
CA LEU A 880 16.01 -2.47 23.38
C LEU A 880 15.11 -2.43 22.14
N THR A 881 15.73 -2.37 20.95
CA THR A 881 15.04 -2.38 19.66
C THR A 881 14.49 -3.77 19.32
N ILE A 882 15.24 -4.84 19.62
CA ILE A 882 14.86 -6.21 19.23
C ILE A 882 14.08 -6.99 20.29
N ILE A 883 14.01 -6.53 21.55
CA ILE A 883 13.50 -7.33 22.68
C ILE A 883 12.10 -7.92 22.44
N ASN A 884 11.19 -7.16 21.85
CA ASN A 884 9.82 -7.60 21.54
C ASN A 884 9.74 -8.60 20.37
N LYS A 885 10.85 -8.79 19.63
CA LYS A 885 10.98 -9.78 18.54
C LYS A 885 11.82 -11.00 18.95
N LEU A 886 12.34 -11.07 20.19
CA LEU A 886 13.04 -12.26 20.69
C LEU A 886 12.03 -13.25 21.30
N SER A 887 12.37 -14.55 21.29
CA SER A 887 11.59 -15.57 22.00
C SER A 887 11.94 -15.59 23.48
N ASP A 888 11.03 -16.05 24.35
CA ASP A 888 11.29 -16.18 25.79
C ASP A 888 12.53 -17.03 26.09
N ARG A 889 12.78 -18.08 25.29
CA ARG A 889 13.99 -18.91 25.35
C ARG A 889 15.25 -18.09 25.06
N THR A 890 15.20 -17.23 24.04
CA THR A 890 16.33 -16.37 23.65
C THR A 890 16.61 -15.31 24.72
N ILE A 891 15.56 -14.67 25.26
CA ILE A 891 15.65 -13.64 26.28
C ILE A 891 16.20 -14.24 27.59
N ASN A 892 15.53 -15.27 28.11
CA ASN A 892 15.85 -15.82 29.43
C ASN A 892 17.07 -16.76 29.41
N GLY A 893 17.39 -17.37 28.27
CA GLY A 893 18.51 -18.31 28.13
C GLY A 893 19.81 -17.70 27.63
N GLU A 894 19.80 -17.04 26.47
CA GLU A 894 21.03 -16.59 25.79
C GLU A 894 21.37 -15.13 26.10
N LEU A 895 20.42 -14.21 25.91
CA LEU A 895 20.65 -12.76 26.05
C LEU A 895 21.19 -12.40 27.44
N LEU A 896 20.61 -12.94 28.51
CA LEU A 896 21.06 -12.68 29.88
C LEU A 896 22.51 -13.15 30.14
N LYS A 897 22.99 -14.21 29.47
CA LYS A 897 24.39 -14.65 29.57
C LYS A 897 25.37 -13.65 28.94
N TYR A 898 24.94 -12.88 27.93
CA TYR A 898 25.74 -11.81 27.34
C TYR A 898 25.64 -10.50 28.13
N LEU A 899 24.46 -10.15 28.65
CA LEU A 899 24.30 -9.00 29.55
C LEU A 899 25.09 -9.19 30.87
N ALA A 900 25.23 -10.41 31.38
CA ALA A 900 26.11 -10.71 32.52
C ALA A 900 27.60 -10.39 32.24
N LYS A 901 28.03 -10.54 30.98
CA LYS A 901 29.39 -10.20 30.54
C LYS A 901 29.56 -8.69 30.36
N THR A 902 28.61 -8.00 29.72
CA THR A 902 28.69 -6.53 29.55
C THR A 902 28.51 -5.75 30.86
N ALA A 903 27.83 -6.35 31.85
CA ALA A 903 27.78 -5.83 33.22
C ALA A 903 29.16 -5.79 33.91
N ASN A 904 30.13 -6.55 33.41
CA ASN A 904 31.52 -6.60 33.88
C ASN A 904 32.52 -6.03 32.85
N ASP A 905 32.07 -5.27 31.85
CA ASP A 905 32.92 -4.69 30.80
C ASP A 905 33.98 -3.73 31.36
N GLU A 906 35.16 -3.69 30.76
CA GLU A 906 36.21 -2.72 31.09
C GLU A 906 35.71 -1.27 31.02
N GLN A 907 34.84 -0.96 30.03
CA GLN A 907 34.34 0.39 29.79
C GLN A 907 33.16 0.73 30.71
N PRO A 908 33.28 1.77 31.57
CA PRO A 908 32.21 2.13 32.52
C PRO A 908 30.89 2.53 31.87
N GLY A 909 30.93 3.07 30.65
CA GLY A 909 29.72 3.38 29.86
C GLY A 909 28.91 2.13 29.50
N ILE A 910 29.58 1.03 29.13
CA ILE A 910 28.92 -0.23 28.76
C ILE A 910 28.28 -0.89 29.99
N ARG A 911 28.96 -0.89 31.14
CA ARG A 911 28.36 -1.36 32.41
C ARG A 911 27.13 -0.54 32.83
N THR A 912 27.21 0.79 32.68
CA THR A 912 26.08 1.71 32.93
C THR A 912 24.91 1.41 32.01
N ASN A 913 25.15 1.32 30.70
CA ASN A 913 24.13 1.01 29.70
C ASN A 913 23.52 -0.40 29.91
N THR A 914 24.29 -1.36 30.43
CA THR A 914 23.79 -2.71 30.74
C THR A 914 22.78 -2.66 31.88
N THR A 915 23.06 -1.87 32.91
CA THR A 915 22.14 -1.62 34.04
C THR A 915 20.84 -0.98 33.56
N ILE A 916 20.92 0.02 32.67
CA ILE A 916 19.75 0.69 32.08
C ILE A 916 18.96 -0.29 31.20
N CYS A 917 19.65 -1.10 30.40
CA CYS A 917 19.03 -2.10 29.52
C CYS A 917 18.22 -3.12 30.33
N LEU A 918 18.80 -3.71 31.38
CA LEU A 918 18.12 -4.64 32.28
C LEU A 918 16.88 -4.03 32.95
N GLY A 919 16.93 -2.75 33.34
CA GLY A 919 15.77 -2.02 33.85
C GLY A 919 14.66 -1.86 32.80
N LYS A 920 15.01 -1.49 31.56
CA LYS A 920 14.03 -1.30 30.47
C LYS A 920 13.41 -2.62 29.97
N ILE A 921 14.15 -3.73 29.98
CA ILE A 921 13.63 -5.06 29.55
C ILE A 921 13.02 -5.87 30.70
N ALA A 922 12.95 -5.33 31.92
CA ALA A 922 12.49 -6.07 33.11
C ALA A 922 11.13 -6.75 32.93
N LYS A 923 10.19 -6.10 32.23
CA LYS A 923 8.86 -6.66 31.90
C LYS A 923 8.89 -7.86 30.95
N ASN A 924 9.92 -7.99 30.12
CA ASN A 924 10.13 -9.07 29.15
C ASN A 924 10.84 -10.29 29.76
N LEU A 925 11.30 -10.23 31.02
CA LEU A 925 11.94 -11.35 31.70
C LEU A 925 10.89 -12.30 32.31
N GLY A 926 11.15 -13.61 32.28
CA GLY A 926 10.26 -14.63 32.85
C GLY A 926 10.04 -14.44 34.36
N ALA A 927 8.81 -14.64 34.82
CA ALA A 927 8.42 -14.30 36.21
C ALA A 927 9.25 -15.01 37.28
N SER A 928 9.67 -16.26 37.05
CA SER A 928 10.49 -17.06 37.97
C SER A 928 11.93 -16.55 38.15
N SER A 929 12.50 -15.91 37.13
CA SER A 929 13.90 -15.44 37.12
C SER A 929 14.04 -13.92 37.29
N ARG A 930 13.01 -13.14 36.92
CA ARG A 930 12.97 -11.67 36.92
C ARG A 930 13.48 -11.04 38.23
N SER A 931 12.90 -11.40 39.38
CA SER A 931 13.31 -10.85 40.69
C SER A 931 14.79 -11.18 40.98
N LYS A 932 15.19 -12.45 40.85
CA LYS A 932 16.55 -12.93 41.12
C LYS A 932 17.61 -12.19 40.30
N VAL A 933 17.41 -12.10 38.98
CA VAL A 933 18.36 -11.47 38.04
C VAL A 933 18.48 -9.96 38.28
N LEU A 934 17.35 -9.25 38.42
CA LEU A 934 17.36 -7.80 38.59
C LEU A 934 17.96 -7.39 39.94
N ILE A 935 17.65 -8.09 41.04
CA ILE A 935 18.24 -7.83 42.35
C ILE A 935 19.77 -8.02 42.29
N ALA A 936 20.25 -9.13 41.73
CA ALA A 936 21.69 -9.39 41.62
C ALA A 936 22.41 -8.34 40.75
N ALA A 937 21.85 -8.02 39.58
CA ALA A 937 22.42 -7.04 38.65
C ALA A 937 22.48 -5.62 39.23
N PHE A 938 21.38 -5.13 39.80
CA PHE A 938 21.33 -3.77 40.35
C PHE A 938 22.15 -3.65 41.63
N THR A 939 22.15 -4.66 42.50
CA THR A 939 22.99 -4.69 43.71
C THR A 939 24.49 -4.63 43.36
N ARG A 940 24.91 -5.35 42.31
CA ARG A 940 26.28 -5.26 41.79
C ARG A 940 26.60 -3.86 41.27
N SER A 941 25.70 -3.29 40.47
CA SER A 941 25.87 -1.96 39.86
C SER A 941 25.87 -0.80 40.88
N LEU A 942 25.17 -0.94 42.02
CA LEU A 942 25.27 -0.02 43.16
C LEU A 942 26.65 0.02 43.82
N ARG A 943 27.52 -0.96 43.57
CA ARG A 943 28.90 -1.01 44.06
C ARG A 943 29.93 -0.60 43.00
N ASP A 944 29.50 -0.20 41.80
CA ASP A 944 30.41 0.16 40.71
C ASP A 944 31.25 1.41 41.06
N PRO A 945 32.56 1.43 40.78
CA PRO A 945 33.39 2.63 40.98
C PRO A 945 32.86 3.86 40.22
N PHE A 946 32.15 3.68 39.11
CA PHE A 946 31.62 4.73 38.28
C PHE A 946 30.28 5.27 38.79
N VAL A 947 30.23 6.58 39.05
CA VAL A 947 29.06 7.27 39.64
C VAL A 947 27.77 7.09 38.82
N HIS A 948 27.87 7.08 37.49
CA HIS A 948 26.69 6.97 36.63
C HIS A 948 26.09 5.57 36.62
N ALA A 949 26.89 4.51 36.79
CA ALA A 949 26.41 3.14 36.96
C ALA A 949 25.61 2.99 38.27
N ARG A 950 26.15 3.48 39.40
CA ARG A 950 25.44 3.49 40.70
C ARG A 950 24.13 4.28 40.62
N ASN A 951 24.13 5.44 39.98
CA ASN A 951 22.91 6.24 39.78
C ASN A 951 21.88 5.55 38.88
N ALA A 952 22.32 4.88 37.80
CA ALA A 952 21.44 4.09 36.94
C ALA A 952 20.81 2.90 37.69
N ALA A 953 21.54 2.25 38.59
CA ALA A 953 21.01 1.17 39.42
C ALA A 953 19.89 1.63 40.36
N LEU A 954 20.05 2.81 40.99
CA LEU A 954 19.00 3.41 41.84
C LEU A 954 17.75 3.82 41.05
N LEU A 955 17.93 4.33 39.83
CA LEU A 955 16.81 4.64 38.91
C LEU A 955 16.09 3.36 38.49
N ALA A 956 16.83 2.32 38.08
CA ALA A 956 16.25 1.04 37.66
C ALA A 956 15.53 0.34 38.81
N LEU A 957 16.10 0.32 40.02
CA LEU A 957 15.43 -0.19 41.23
C LEU A 957 14.14 0.56 41.54
N ALA A 958 14.11 1.89 41.44
CA ALA A 958 12.89 2.66 41.67
C ALA A 958 11.80 2.35 40.61
N ALA A 959 12.20 2.23 39.33
CA ALA A 959 11.28 1.96 38.22
C ALA A 959 10.74 0.52 38.20
N THR A 960 11.49 -0.46 38.71
CA THR A 960 11.12 -1.89 38.70
C THR A 960 10.49 -2.38 40.01
N ALA A 961 10.15 -1.46 40.93
CA ALA A 961 9.66 -1.78 42.28
C ALA A 961 8.40 -2.66 42.33
N GLU A 962 7.60 -2.68 41.26
CA GLU A 962 6.43 -3.56 41.11
C GLU A 962 6.78 -5.05 40.94
N TYR A 963 7.95 -5.38 40.38
CA TYR A 963 8.33 -6.77 40.06
C TYR A 963 8.97 -7.56 41.21
N PHE A 964 9.15 -6.94 42.37
CA PHE A 964 9.75 -7.57 43.54
C PHE A 964 8.68 -7.92 44.58
N SER A 965 8.83 -9.09 45.22
CA SER A 965 7.98 -9.46 46.34
C SER A 965 8.16 -8.49 47.53
N ASP A 966 7.15 -8.36 48.39
CA ASP A 966 7.26 -7.48 49.57
C ASP A 966 8.36 -7.97 50.53
N GLU A 967 8.61 -9.28 50.55
CA GLU A 967 9.72 -9.91 51.25
C GLU A 967 11.09 -9.54 50.63
N ASP A 968 11.27 -9.64 49.31
CA ASP A 968 12.48 -9.16 48.61
C ASP A 968 12.72 -7.67 48.87
N CYS A 969 11.66 -6.86 48.82
CA CYS A 969 11.72 -5.43 49.08
C CYS A 969 12.28 -5.14 50.49
N ALA A 970 11.77 -5.83 51.51
CA ALA A 970 12.16 -5.62 52.90
C ALA A 970 13.52 -6.23 53.27
N SER A 971 13.77 -7.46 52.82
CA SER A 971 14.93 -8.27 53.26
C SER A 971 16.18 -8.12 52.40
N ARG A 972 16.04 -7.78 51.10
CA ARG A 972 17.16 -7.78 50.14
C ARG A 972 17.40 -6.41 49.51
N ILE A 973 16.35 -5.69 49.11
CA ILE A 973 16.50 -4.44 48.37
C ILE A 973 16.77 -3.24 49.29
N LEU A 974 15.93 -3.01 50.31
CA LEU A 974 16.12 -1.90 51.26
C LEU A 974 17.54 -1.89 51.90
N PRO A 975 18.08 -3.01 52.43
CA PRO A 975 19.41 -3.03 53.03
C PRO A 975 20.53 -2.64 52.06
N VAL A 976 20.35 -2.92 50.77
CA VAL A 976 21.33 -2.63 49.71
C VAL A 976 21.28 -1.17 49.26
N ILE A 977 20.11 -0.51 49.32
CA ILE A 977 19.99 0.93 49.02
C ILE A 977 20.55 1.79 50.18
N CYS A 978 20.46 1.32 51.43
CA CYS A 978 20.91 2.06 52.62
C CYS A 978 22.35 2.65 52.50
N PRO A 979 23.40 1.90 52.11
CA PRO A 979 24.74 2.44 51.90
C PRO A 979 24.82 3.61 50.90
N SER A 980 23.98 3.62 49.86
CA SER A 980 23.99 4.68 48.83
C SER A 980 23.46 6.03 49.35
N LEU A 981 22.74 6.05 50.48
CA LEU A 981 22.39 7.30 51.18
C LEU A 981 23.63 8.06 51.69
N LEU A 982 24.74 7.34 51.89
CA LEU A 982 26.04 7.87 52.34
C LEU A 982 27.10 7.88 51.22
N ASP A 983 26.70 7.72 49.95
CA ASP A 983 27.63 7.80 48.81
C ASP A 983 28.40 9.12 48.81
N LYS A 984 29.65 9.11 48.31
CA LYS A 984 30.48 10.32 48.22
C LYS A 984 29.86 11.37 47.30
N GLU A 985 29.19 10.93 46.24
CA GLU A 985 28.60 11.79 45.21
C GLU A 985 27.17 12.20 45.54
N LYS A 986 26.90 13.52 45.50
CA LYS A 986 25.57 14.07 45.84
C LYS A 986 24.47 13.49 44.96
N LEU A 987 24.74 13.31 43.67
CA LEU A 987 23.80 12.75 42.70
C LEU A 987 23.25 11.38 43.16
N VAL A 988 24.14 10.50 43.61
CA VAL A 988 23.78 9.15 44.07
C VAL A 988 22.98 9.23 45.37
N ARG A 989 23.38 10.08 46.33
CA ARG A 989 22.62 10.28 47.57
C ARG A 989 21.22 10.81 47.32
N ASP A 990 21.06 11.82 46.45
CA ASP A 990 19.76 12.41 46.12
C ASP A 990 18.82 11.35 45.51
N GLN A 991 19.35 10.51 44.60
CA GLN A 991 18.58 9.46 43.96
C GLN A 991 18.30 8.26 44.89
N ALA A 992 19.22 7.97 45.83
CA ALA A 992 19.05 6.91 46.82
C ALA A 992 17.92 7.23 47.80
N ASN A 993 17.76 8.50 48.20
CA ASN A 993 16.62 8.94 49.01
C ASN A 993 15.28 8.70 48.28
N LYS A 994 15.20 9.07 46.99
CA LYS A 994 13.98 8.84 46.18
C LYS A 994 13.65 7.34 46.05
N ALA A 995 14.65 6.50 45.76
CA ALA A 995 14.45 5.06 45.67
C ALA A 995 14.01 4.47 47.02
N MET A 996 14.67 4.87 48.11
CA MET A 996 14.33 4.50 49.49
C MET A 996 12.86 4.84 49.83
N ASP A 997 12.39 6.03 49.46
CA ASP A 997 11.00 6.46 49.69
C ASP A 997 9.97 5.56 48.98
N VAL A 998 10.24 5.12 47.75
CA VAL A 998 9.35 4.21 46.99
C VAL A 998 9.19 2.87 47.72
N TYR A 999 10.29 2.23 48.10
CA TYR A 999 10.25 0.93 48.78
C TYR A 999 9.66 1.03 50.20
N LEU A 1000 9.98 2.10 50.95
CA LEU A 1000 9.38 2.33 52.27
C LEU A 1000 7.87 2.60 52.19
N GLN A 1001 7.38 3.28 51.15
CA GLN A 1001 5.95 3.47 50.95
C GLN A 1001 5.24 2.14 50.64
N LYS A 1002 5.80 1.31 49.75
CA LYS A 1002 5.28 -0.03 49.43
C LYS A 1002 5.16 -0.91 50.68
N ILE A 1003 6.24 -1.06 51.43
CA ILE A 1003 6.26 -1.90 52.65
C ILE A 1003 5.32 -1.38 53.73
N ARG A 1004 5.20 -0.05 53.90
CA ARG A 1004 4.23 0.54 54.84
C ARG A 1004 2.78 0.27 54.45
N ALA A 1005 2.46 0.32 53.15
CA ALA A 1005 1.13 -0.01 52.66
C ALA A 1005 0.77 -1.48 52.96
N VAL A 1006 1.69 -2.40 52.65
CA VAL A 1006 1.54 -3.84 52.91
C VAL A 1006 1.40 -4.10 54.41
N ALA A 1007 2.29 -3.55 55.25
CA ALA A 1007 2.20 -3.67 56.70
C ALA A 1007 0.88 -3.13 57.28
N SER A 1008 0.30 -2.07 56.69
CA SER A 1008 -1.01 -1.53 57.10
C SER A 1008 -2.21 -2.40 56.69
N SER A 1009 -2.02 -3.37 55.79
CA SER A 1009 -3.03 -4.36 55.40
C SER A 1009 -2.90 -5.70 56.13
N MET A 1010 -1.82 -5.91 56.89
CA MET A 1010 -1.61 -7.13 57.67
C MET A 1010 -2.53 -7.15 58.91
N PRO A 1011 -3.08 -8.32 59.30
CA PRO A 1011 -3.88 -8.43 60.53
C PRO A 1011 -3.07 -8.15 61.79
N ASP A 1012 -3.68 -7.46 62.78
CA ASP A 1012 -3.05 -7.12 64.07
C ASP A 1012 -2.58 -8.34 64.90
N SER A 1013 -3.09 -9.54 64.60
CA SER A 1013 -2.57 -10.79 65.15
C SER A 1013 -2.79 -11.97 64.20
N VAL A 1014 -1.80 -12.84 64.07
CA VAL A 1014 -1.93 -14.14 63.40
C VAL A 1014 -2.61 -15.12 64.35
N LEU A 1015 -3.79 -15.64 63.98
CA LEU A 1015 -4.43 -16.71 64.74
C LEU A 1015 -3.65 -18.03 64.57
N PRO A 1016 -3.45 -18.83 65.64
CA PRO A 1016 -2.84 -20.14 65.51
C PRO A 1016 -3.74 -21.11 64.73
N PRO A 1017 -3.18 -22.14 64.06
CA PRO A 1017 -3.97 -23.11 63.30
C PRO A 1017 -4.98 -23.83 64.21
N PRO A 1018 -6.22 -24.08 63.75
CA PRO A 1018 -7.22 -24.76 64.55
C PRO A 1018 -6.81 -26.21 64.81
N SER A 1019 -6.80 -26.60 66.09
CA SER A 1019 -6.52 -27.96 66.54
C SER A 1019 -7.70 -28.89 66.26
N SER A 1020 -7.50 -29.86 65.36
CA SER A 1020 -8.48 -30.90 65.06
C SER A 1020 -8.32 -32.12 65.97
N GLN A 1021 -9.21 -32.27 66.96
CA GLN A 1021 -9.35 -33.51 67.73
C GLN A 1021 -10.55 -34.35 67.23
N MET A 1022 -10.20 -35.48 66.61
CA MET A 1022 -10.80 -36.82 66.71
C MET A 1022 -12.33 -37.02 66.79
N ALA A 1023 -12.87 -37.75 65.82
CA ALA A 1023 -13.55 -39.06 65.99
C ALA A 1023 -13.98 -39.63 64.62
N ASP A 1024 -14.13 -40.93 64.36
CA ASP A 1024 -13.42 -42.15 64.79
C ASP A 1024 -13.89 -43.31 63.85
N GLY A 1025 -13.10 -44.36 63.56
CA GLY A 1025 -13.62 -45.50 62.77
C GLY A 1025 -12.65 -46.36 61.92
N ALA A 1026 -12.05 -47.38 62.56
CA ALA A 1026 -11.55 -48.68 62.03
C ALA A 1026 -11.09 -48.80 60.54
N ALA A 1027 -9.82 -49.03 60.17
CA ALA A 1027 -8.78 -50.00 60.57
C ALA A 1027 -8.59 -51.21 59.61
N ALA A 1028 -7.47 -51.20 58.87
CA ALA A 1028 -6.76 -52.39 58.36
C ALA A 1028 -5.25 -52.06 58.14
N ALA A 1029 -4.34 -52.99 58.44
CA ALA A 1029 -2.88 -52.79 58.51
C ALA A 1029 -2.17 -54.19 58.46
N PRO A 1030 -0.84 -54.36 58.68
CA PRO A 1030 0.38 -53.57 58.36
C PRO A 1030 1.55 -54.47 57.78
N ARG A 1031 2.80 -53.92 57.79
CA ARG A 1031 4.17 -54.56 57.90
C ARG A 1031 5.04 -54.48 56.63
N MET A 1032 6.37 -54.28 56.66
CA MET A 1032 7.44 -54.15 57.69
C MET A 1032 8.62 -53.30 57.08
N SER A 1033 9.74 -52.90 57.71
CA SER A 1033 10.42 -53.19 59.00
C SER A 1033 11.41 -52.05 59.43
N THR A 1034 12.19 -52.26 60.50
CA THR A 1034 13.26 -51.39 61.10
C THR A 1034 14.62 -52.17 61.20
N PRO A 1035 15.77 -51.75 61.83
CA PRO A 1035 16.03 -50.65 62.80
C PRO A 1035 17.40 -49.87 62.76
N GLN A 1036 17.54 -48.95 63.74
CA GLN A 1036 18.67 -48.11 64.23
C GLN A 1036 20.01 -48.86 64.56
N PRO A 1037 21.20 -48.20 64.81
CA PRO A 1037 21.37 -47.09 65.78
C PRO A 1037 22.53 -46.03 65.65
N SER A 1038 22.37 -44.93 66.39
CA SER A 1038 23.35 -44.14 67.20
C SER A 1038 24.67 -43.52 66.65
N SER A 1039 24.88 -42.25 67.06
CA SER A 1039 26.08 -41.67 67.73
C SER A 1039 26.91 -40.55 67.05
N GLN A 1040 27.05 -39.46 67.83
CA GLN A 1040 28.24 -38.60 68.05
C GLN A 1040 29.10 -38.04 66.90
N SER A 1041 28.94 -36.74 66.68
CA SER A 1041 29.99 -35.68 66.72
C SER A 1041 31.41 -35.92 66.16
N ALA A 1042 31.77 -35.06 65.21
CA ALA A 1042 33.07 -34.40 65.02
C ALA A 1042 34.35 -35.25 64.80
N ALA A 1043 34.97 -35.09 63.62
CA ALA A 1043 36.30 -34.44 63.47
C ALA A 1043 36.85 -34.53 62.03
N ALA A 1044 37.84 -33.67 61.74
CA ALA A 1044 38.88 -33.81 60.72
C ALA A 1044 38.51 -33.67 59.23
N SER A 1045 38.62 -32.41 58.77
CA SER A 1045 39.34 -32.04 57.53
C SER A 1045 40.60 -32.89 57.28
N TRP A 1046 40.98 -33.15 56.02
CA TRP A 1046 42.36 -32.98 55.50
C TRP A 1046 42.33 -32.97 53.96
N ALA A 1047 43.27 -32.26 53.32
CA ALA A 1047 43.15 -31.84 51.92
C ALA A 1047 43.98 -32.63 50.89
N GLY A 1048 43.42 -32.76 49.67
CA GLY A 1048 44.06 -32.28 48.43
C GLY A 1048 44.93 -33.23 47.57
N TRP A 1049 45.21 -32.75 46.35
CA TRP A 1049 46.22 -33.23 45.37
C TRP A 1049 45.93 -34.62 44.72
N ALA A 1050 46.29 -34.96 43.46
CA ALA A 1050 46.92 -34.20 42.36
C ALA A 1050 46.87 -34.95 40.99
N ILE A 1051 46.89 -34.19 39.89
CA ILE A 1051 47.81 -34.29 38.71
C ILE A 1051 47.89 -35.60 37.86
N SER A 1052 47.49 -35.47 36.58
CA SER A 1052 48.07 -36.01 35.31
C SER A 1052 48.12 -37.54 35.06
N SER A 1053 47.65 -38.12 33.94
CA SER A 1053 47.98 -37.99 32.50
C SER A 1053 49.14 -38.89 31.98
N PHE A 1054 49.00 -39.35 30.71
CA PHE A 1054 49.95 -40.01 29.77
C PHE A 1054 49.57 -41.41 29.19
N THR A 1055 48.95 -41.35 28.00
CA THR A 1055 49.25 -42.08 26.72
C THR A 1055 49.82 -43.52 26.62
N ASN A 1056 49.19 -44.30 25.70
CA ASN A 1056 49.76 -45.22 24.68
C ASN A 1056 50.54 -46.50 25.13
N GLN A 1057 50.46 -47.70 24.52
CA GLN A 1057 50.15 -48.14 23.14
C GLN A 1057 50.15 -49.70 23.06
N LEU A 1058 49.46 -50.29 22.05
CA LEU A 1058 49.65 -51.65 21.43
C LEU A 1058 49.53 -52.93 22.34
N SER A 1059 49.19 -54.14 21.84
CA SER A 1059 48.60 -54.62 20.57
C SER A 1059 48.11 -56.08 20.63
N THR A 1060 47.27 -56.47 19.65
CA THR A 1060 47.12 -57.82 19.03
C THR A 1060 46.75 -59.06 19.87
N ALA A 1061 45.62 -59.69 19.49
CA ALA A 1061 45.51 -61.13 19.26
C ALA A 1061 44.37 -61.43 18.26
N ALA A 1062 44.48 -62.51 17.47
CA ALA A 1062 43.48 -62.90 16.46
C ALA A 1062 43.28 -64.43 16.41
N GLY A 1063 42.10 -64.86 15.93
CA GLY A 1063 41.74 -66.24 15.57
C GLY A 1063 40.26 -66.27 15.17
N GLN A 1064 39.87 -66.49 13.90
CA GLN A 1064 39.80 -67.76 13.16
C GLN A 1064 38.87 -68.79 13.82
N MET A 1065 37.95 -69.50 13.15
CA MET A 1065 37.64 -69.72 11.72
C MET A 1065 36.11 -70.03 11.60
N GLN A 1066 35.43 -70.29 10.47
CA GLN A 1066 35.79 -70.63 9.08
C GLN A 1066 34.72 -70.09 8.08
N THR A 1067 34.52 -70.70 6.91
CA THR A 1067 33.54 -70.35 5.87
C THR A 1067 32.84 -71.58 5.29
N THR A 1068 31.63 -71.44 4.71
CA THR A 1068 31.22 -71.97 3.38
C THR A 1068 29.76 -71.62 3.03
N ALA A 1069 29.43 -71.64 1.73
CA ALA A 1069 28.11 -71.31 1.18
C ALA A 1069 27.33 -72.56 0.76
N GLY A 1070 25.98 -72.48 0.65
CA GLY A 1070 25.14 -73.60 0.18
C GLY A 1070 23.68 -73.25 -0.09
N SER A 1071 23.15 -73.75 -1.19
CA SER A 1071 21.84 -73.44 -1.81
C SER A 1071 20.65 -74.33 -1.39
N ASN A 1072 19.43 -73.89 -1.75
CA ASN A 1072 18.22 -74.69 -2.10
C ASN A 1072 17.42 -75.46 -1.03
N GLY A 1073 16.16 -75.04 -0.83
CA GLY A 1073 14.99 -75.76 -1.39
C GLY A 1073 14.26 -76.87 -0.57
N THR A 1074 12.99 -76.59 -0.19
CA THR A 1074 11.83 -77.53 -0.06
C THR A 1074 11.90 -78.72 0.94
N ALA A 1075 10.83 -79.19 1.63
CA ALA A 1075 9.39 -78.90 1.68
C ALA A 1075 8.71 -79.55 2.93
N ARG A 1076 7.39 -79.35 3.07
CA ARG A 1076 6.40 -80.03 3.97
C ARG A 1076 6.41 -79.67 5.47
N ALA A 1077 5.30 -79.75 6.22
CA ALA A 1077 3.85 -79.67 5.92
C ALA A 1077 3.03 -79.74 7.23
N ALA A 1078 1.98 -78.91 7.40
CA ALA A 1078 0.71 -79.22 8.11
C ALA A 1078 -0.23 -77.99 8.18
N SER A 1079 -1.54 -78.20 8.02
CA SER A 1079 -2.65 -77.23 8.24
C SER A 1079 -3.61 -77.82 9.32
N PRO A 1080 -4.73 -77.19 9.77
CA PRO A 1080 -5.88 -76.65 9.01
C PRO A 1080 -6.27 -75.17 9.38
N SER A 1081 -6.88 -74.35 8.50
CA SER A 1081 -8.33 -74.22 8.16
C SER A 1081 -9.18 -73.53 9.25
N MET A 1082 -10.15 -72.62 9.03
CA MET A 1082 -11.01 -72.24 7.87
C MET A 1082 -11.12 -70.69 7.74
N ALA A 1083 -11.14 -70.08 6.54
CA ALA A 1083 -12.30 -69.74 5.65
C ALA A 1083 -13.24 -68.64 6.22
N THR A 1084 -13.79 -67.66 5.49
CA THR A 1084 -14.01 -67.38 4.03
C THR A 1084 -13.76 -65.87 3.73
N GLY A 1085 -13.27 -65.35 2.60
CA GLY A 1085 -13.53 -65.60 1.16
C GLY A 1085 -14.70 -64.71 0.67
N GLY A 1086 -14.71 -63.93 -0.43
CA GLY A 1086 -13.82 -63.50 -1.54
C GLY A 1086 -14.62 -62.42 -2.34
N GLY A 1087 -14.15 -61.59 -3.29
CA GLY A 1087 -13.01 -61.62 -4.20
C GLY A 1087 -13.43 -62.02 -5.63
N LYS A 1088 -13.57 -61.07 -6.59
CA LYS A 1088 -13.08 -61.18 -8.01
C LYS A 1088 -13.54 -60.12 -9.04
N ALA A 1089 -12.58 -59.82 -9.93
CA ALA A 1089 -12.66 -59.71 -11.41
C ALA A 1089 -13.25 -58.47 -12.14
N THR A 1090 -12.38 -57.85 -12.94
CA THR A 1090 -12.67 -57.20 -14.24
C THR A 1090 -13.00 -58.22 -15.33
N PRO A 1091 -13.72 -57.81 -16.40
CA PRO A 1091 -13.04 -57.55 -17.69
C PRO A 1091 -13.59 -56.30 -18.43
N GLY A 1092 -12.91 -55.84 -19.49
CA GLY A 1092 -13.25 -54.59 -20.20
C GLY A 1092 -13.63 -54.73 -21.69
N SER A 1093 -14.08 -53.63 -22.28
CA SER A 1093 -14.24 -53.33 -23.73
C SER A 1093 -14.72 -51.86 -23.80
N SER A 1094 -14.08 -50.86 -24.45
CA SER A 1094 -13.49 -50.68 -25.79
C SER A 1094 -14.44 -50.00 -26.80
N SER A 1095 -14.02 -48.81 -27.27
CA SER A 1095 -14.41 -48.03 -28.48
C SER A 1095 -14.13 -46.53 -28.18
N ALA A 1096 -13.10 -45.81 -28.66
CA ALA A 1096 -12.31 -45.82 -29.90
C ALA A 1096 -12.95 -45.12 -31.11
N SER A 1097 -12.32 -44.03 -31.54
CA SER A 1097 -12.38 -43.47 -32.90
C SER A 1097 -11.14 -42.60 -33.13
N THR A 1098 -10.21 -43.08 -33.95
CA THR A 1098 -8.89 -42.46 -34.20
C THR A 1098 -8.49 -42.66 -35.67
N LEU A 1099 -8.02 -41.61 -36.36
CA LEU A 1099 -7.28 -41.59 -37.65
C LEU A 1099 -6.70 -40.17 -37.80
N HIS A 1100 -5.52 -39.85 -38.36
CA HIS A 1100 -4.28 -40.52 -38.84
C HIS A 1100 -3.22 -39.39 -39.04
N ARG A 1101 -1.90 -39.54 -39.21
CA ARG A 1101 -0.91 -40.64 -39.10
C ARG A 1101 0.53 -40.03 -39.14
N GLN A 1102 1.47 -40.63 -38.40
CA GLN A 1102 2.96 -40.78 -38.56
C GLN A 1102 3.75 -39.93 -39.59
N VAL A 1103 5.00 -39.50 -39.34
CA VAL A 1103 6.30 -40.23 -39.54
C VAL A 1103 7.44 -39.46 -38.81
N VAL A 1104 8.13 -40.00 -37.79
CA VAL A 1104 9.46 -40.67 -37.74
C VAL A 1104 10.74 -39.87 -38.17
N LYS A 1105 11.54 -39.49 -37.14
CA LYS A 1105 13.02 -39.37 -36.91
C LYS A 1105 14.03 -39.95 -37.95
N PRO A 1106 15.39 -39.82 -37.77
CA PRO A 1106 16.27 -38.74 -37.22
C PRO A 1106 17.60 -38.51 -38.02
N THR A 1107 18.48 -37.57 -37.60
CA THR A 1107 19.97 -37.67 -37.76
C THR A 1107 20.74 -36.80 -36.75
N GLN A 1108 21.99 -37.17 -36.42
CA GLN A 1108 22.86 -36.55 -35.40
C GLN A 1108 24.30 -36.28 -35.96
N PRO A 1109 25.35 -35.91 -35.18
CA PRO A 1109 26.25 -34.77 -35.45
C PRO A 1109 27.60 -35.13 -36.14
N PRO A 1110 28.52 -34.16 -36.33
CA PRO A 1110 29.68 -33.98 -35.41
C PRO A 1110 29.93 -32.49 -35.05
N ALA A 1111 30.39 -32.11 -33.84
CA ALA A 1111 31.78 -32.15 -33.30
C ALA A 1111 32.83 -31.41 -34.18
N SER A 1112 33.80 -30.63 -33.67
CA SER A 1112 34.04 -30.02 -32.35
C SER A 1112 35.23 -29.02 -32.48
N MET A 1113 35.37 -28.04 -31.58
CA MET A 1113 36.66 -27.82 -30.87
C MET A 1113 36.50 -26.87 -29.68
N SER A 1114 37.33 -27.09 -28.67
CA SER A 1114 37.25 -26.53 -27.31
C SER A 1114 38.55 -25.81 -26.96
N ARG A 1115 38.46 -24.85 -26.00
CA ARG A 1115 39.46 -24.47 -24.96
C ARG A 1115 39.13 -23.05 -24.43
N THR A 1116 39.23 -22.67 -23.14
CA THR A 1116 39.63 -23.38 -21.90
C THR A 1116 39.31 -22.51 -20.68
N SER A 1117 38.76 -23.08 -19.60
CA SER A 1117 39.31 -22.97 -18.23
C SER A 1117 38.51 -23.78 -17.19
N SER A 1118 39.19 -24.75 -16.57
CA SER A 1118 38.84 -25.39 -15.28
C SER A 1118 39.24 -24.45 -14.11
N THR A 1119 38.79 -24.61 -12.86
CA THR A 1119 38.85 -25.81 -11.99
C THR A 1119 37.82 -25.82 -10.84
N ALA A 1120 37.44 -27.02 -10.41
CA ALA A 1120 36.73 -27.30 -9.15
C ALA A 1120 37.63 -27.06 -7.91
N VAL A 1121 37.10 -27.02 -6.68
CA VAL A 1121 36.96 -28.17 -5.74
C VAL A 1121 36.27 -27.66 -4.46
N ALA A 1122 35.38 -28.35 -3.76
CA ALA A 1122 34.57 -29.55 -4.07
C ALA A 1122 33.40 -29.67 -3.05
N GLU A 1123 32.43 -30.54 -3.30
CA GLU A 1123 31.38 -30.93 -2.33
C GLU A 1123 31.89 -31.97 -1.32
N ALA A 1124 31.60 -31.78 -0.03
CA ALA A 1124 31.46 -32.86 0.95
C ALA A 1124 30.83 -32.32 2.26
N PHE A 1125 29.56 -32.62 2.52
CA PHE A 1125 28.97 -33.04 3.81
C PHE A 1125 27.43 -33.15 3.68
N PHE A 1126 26.81 -33.98 4.53
CA PHE A 1126 25.36 -34.20 4.75
C PHE A 1126 24.59 -35.22 3.87
N LYS A 1127 24.60 -36.48 4.35
CA LYS A 1127 23.52 -37.50 4.40
C LYS A 1127 24.03 -38.61 5.36
N GLU A 1128 23.28 -39.25 6.26
CA GLU A 1128 21.83 -39.32 6.56
C GLU A 1128 21.56 -39.20 8.10
N GLY A 1129 20.29 -39.32 8.54
CA GLY A 1129 19.85 -39.20 9.96
C GLY A 1129 20.12 -40.43 10.85
N PRO A 1130 19.48 -40.56 12.05
CA PRO A 1130 18.02 -40.53 12.17
C PRO A 1130 17.45 -39.76 13.40
N ASN A 1131 16.11 -39.78 13.51
CA ASN A 1131 15.29 -39.25 14.60
C ASN A 1131 15.51 -40.01 15.94
N PRO A 1132 15.41 -39.33 17.09
CA PRO A 1132 14.62 -39.90 18.18
C PRO A 1132 13.72 -38.89 18.92
N SER A 1133 12.53 -39.36 19.27
CA SER A 1133 11.63 -38.74 20.26
C SER A 1133 11.81 -39.36 21.66
N ALA A 1134 11.47 -38.59 22.69
CA ALA A 1134 11.22 -39.00 24.09
C ALA A 1134 12.42 -39.20 25.05
N ALA A 1135 12.76 -38.10 25.73
CA ALA A 1135 13.15 -37.95 27.15
C ALA A 1135 12.89 -36.45 27.46
N GLY A 1136 12.47 -35.99 28.64
CA GLY A 1136 12.61 -36.49 30.01
C GLY A 1136 13.10 -35.30 30.84
N ASP A 1137 12.41 -34.97 31.91
CA ASP A 1137 12.40 -33.65 32.59
C ASP A 1137 13.71 -33.19 33.26
N GLU A 1138 13.71 -31.89 33.62
CA GLU A 1138 14.54 -31.23 34.66
C GLU A 1138 16.07 -31.13 34.44
N ASP A 1139 16.76 -30.32 35.27
CA ASP A 1139 18.22 -29.96 35.28
C ASP A 1139 18.70 -28.64 34.60
N GLY A 1140 17.80 -27.72 34.23
CA GLY A 1140 18.19 -26.46 33.56
C GLY A 1140 18.44 -25.22 34.45
N GLU A 1141 18.01 -25.23 35.73
CA GLU A 1141 17.89 -24.00 36.52
C GLU A 1141 19.10 -23.65 37.41
N GLU A 1142 19.92 -24.63 37.82
CA GLU A 1142 21.01 -24.38 38.77
C GLU A 1142 22.20 -23.62 38.15
N GLU A 1143 22.62 -23.99 36.93
CA GLU A 1143 23.75 -23.33 36.23
C GLU A 1143 23.46 -21.85 35.83
N PHE A 1144 22.20 -21.41 35.95
CA PHE A 1144 21.78 -20.07 35.56
C PHE A 1144 21.96 -19.01 36.66
N ALA A 1145 21.88 -19.40 37.94
CA ALA A 1145 22.04 -18.48 39.06
C ALA A 1145 23.49 -17.98 39.23
N ASP A 1146 24.47 -18.88 39.01
CA ASP A 1146 25.90 -18.60 39.18
C ASP A 1146 26.42 -17.47 38.29
N ALA A 1147 25.85 -17.25 37.11
CA ALA A 1147 26.23 -16.16 36.21
C ALA A 1147 25.99 -14.75 36.82
N TRP A 1148 25.04 -14.64 37.75
CA TRP A 1148 24.70 -13.40 38.45
C TRP A 1148 25.19 -13.37 39.91
N GLY A 1149 25.60 -14.52 40.44
CA GLY A 1149 26.26 -14.67 41.74
C GLY A 1149 25.27 -14.75 42.90
N ASP A 1150 25.35 -15.84 43.67
CA ASP A 1150 24.50 -16.04 44.83
C ASP A 1150 24.90 -15.14 46.02
N MET A 1151 23.91 -14.72 46.80
CA MET A 1151 24.08 -13.93 48.03
C MET A 1151 23.92 -14.85 49.25
N GLY A 1152 24.89 -15.75 49.44
CA GLY A 1152 24.76 -16.86 50.37
C GLY A 1152 25.80 -16.98 51.50
N ASP A 1153 26.79 -16.09 51.62
CA ASP A 1153 27.76 -16.18 52.74
C ASP A 1153 28.52 -14.87 53.05
N MET A 1154 28.03 -14.07 54.01
CA MET A 1154 28.79 -13.02 54.72
C MET A 1154 28.14 -12.65 56.06
N ASN A 1155 28.37 -13.45 57.12
CA ASN A 1155 28.28 -13.03 58.52
C ASN A 1155 29.17 -13.93 59.39
N ASP A 1156 29.83 -13.32 60.39
CA ASP A 1156 30.70 -13.94 61.42
C ASP A 1156 32.01 -14.59 60.88
N GLU A 1157 33.22 -14.42 61.45
CA GLU A 1157 33.75 -13.77 62.67
C GLU A 1157 34.96 -12.86 62.28
N ASN A 1158 35.14 -11.62 62.76
CA ASN A 1158 35.41 -11.13 64.14
C ASN A 1158 36.89 -11.32 64.59
N ASP A 1159 37.56 -10.23 64.98
CA ASP A 1159 38.70 -10.29 65.92
C ASP A 1159 38.95 -8.95 66.65
N ASN A 1160 38.39 -8.86 67.86
CA ASN A 1160 38.99 -8.39 69.13
C ASN A 1160 39.53 -6.95 69.36
N ASN A 1161 39.10 -6.43 70.53
CA ASN A 1161 39.82 -5.60 71.51
C ASN A 1161 40.19 -4.13 71.12
N ASP A 1162 40.20 -3.15 72.03
CA ASP A 1162 39.79 -3.06 73.45
C ASP A 1162 39.56 -1.57 73.81
N ASP A 1163 38.92 -1.33 74.96
CA ASP A 1163 39.21 -0.23 75.91
C ASP A 1163 39.14 1.27 75.50
N ASP A 1164 38.08 1.90 76.03
CA ASP A 1164 38.18 2.88 77.14
C ASP A 1164 37.77 4.37 76.95
N PHE A 1165 37.19 4.85 78.06
CA PHE A 1165 36.69 6.14 78.52
C PHE A 1165 36.81 7.46 77.72
N SER A 1166 35.62 7.98 77.39
CA SER A 1166 34.92 9.03 78.18
C SER A 1166 35.27 10.54 78.09
N PHE A 1167 34.19 11.32 77.98
CA PHE A 1167 33.92 12.66 78.54
C PHE A 1167 34.43 13.94 77.84
N GLY A 1168 33.48 14.86 77.55
CA GLY A 1168 33.77 16.30 77.57
C GLY A 1168 32.92 17.23 76.69
N GLY A 1169 32.06 18.04 77.32
CA GLY A 1169 31.85 19.44 76.90
C GLY A 1169 30.55 19.78 76.17
N SER A 1170 29.75 20.67 76.76
CA SER A 1170 28.44 21.09 76.27
C SER A 1170 28.42 22.43 75.52
N SER A 1171 27.43 22.58 74.63
CA SER A 1171 26.61 23.78 74.40
C SER A 1171 27.25 25.14 74.04
N THR A 1172 26.76 25.76 72.96
CA THR A 1172 26.03 27.05 73.05
C THR A 1172 25.25 27.35 71.77
N SER A 1173 24.17 28.15 71.88
CA SER A 1173 23.20 28.51 70.84
C SER A 1173 23.19 30.05 70.64
N PRO A 1174 22.14 30.69 70.06
CA PRO A 1174 21.61 30.75 68.68
C PRO A 1174 21.71 32.23 68.17
N PRO A 1175 20.75 32.93 67.48
CA PRO A 1175 19.61 32.61 66.59
C PRO A 1175 19.79 33.27 65.17
N SER A 1176 18.86 33.36 64.19
CA SER A 1176 17.39 33.63 64.10
C SER A 1176 16.93 33.35 62.63
N THR A 1177 15.84 32.62 62.30
CA THR A 1177 14.36 32.85 62.35
C THR A 1177 13.72 33.86 61.36
N ALA A 1178 13.03 33.36 60.32
CA ALA A 1178 11.68 33.77 59.81
C ALA A 1178 11.30 32.90 58.57
N ARG A 1179 10.29 32.00 58.60
CA ARG A 1179 8.81 32.16 58.41
C ARG A 1179 8.37 32.63 56.99
N LYS A 1180 7.30 32.11 56.35
CA LYS A 1180 6.53 30.83 56.43
C LYS A 1180 5.43 30.83 55.32
N GLU A 1181 5.23 29.71 54.59
CA GLU A 1181 3.93 29.12 54.11
C GLU A 1181 2.86 29.93 53.32
N PRO A 1182 1.80 29.32 52.70
CA PRO A 1182 1.39 27.89 52.68
C PRO A 1182 1.05 27.21 51.31
N ALA A 1183 1.28 25.89 51.28
CA ALA A 1183 0.46 24.77 50.76
C ALA A 1183 -0.37 24.84 49.44
N LYS A 1184 -0.23 23.77 48.62
CA LYS A 1184 -1.21 22.66 48.55
C LYS A 1184 -0.61 21.38 47.92
N LYS A 1185 -1.21 20.23 48.24
CA LYS A 1185 -0.87 18.90 47.68
C LYS A 1185 -1.83 18.53 46.55
N THR A 1186 -1.32 17.81 45.55
CA THR A 1186 -2.10 16.82 44.78
C THR A 1186 -1.19 15.64 44.44
N THR A 1187 -1.76 14.44 44.36
CA THR A 1187 -1.03 13.17 44.18
C THR A 1187 -1.06 12.77 42.70
N THR A 1188 0.10 12.41 42.12
CA THR A 1188 0.17 11.89 40.75
C THR A 1188 1.14 10.72 40.69
N THR A 1189 0.71 9.61 40.10
CA THR A 1189 1.55 8.47 39.71
C THR A 1189 2.56 8.91 38.64
N MET A 1190 3.83 8.51 38.78
CA MET A 1190 4.88 8.89 37.82
C MET A 1190 4.91 7.92 36.63
N THR A 1191 4.40 8.37 35.49
CA THR A 1191 4.72 7.79 34.17
C THR A 1191 6.10 8.28 33.70
N PHE A 1192 6.78 7.46 32.91
CA PHE A 1192 8.08 7.81 32.30
C PHE A 1192 7.87 8.92 31.25
N ASP A 1193 8.54 10.05 31.41
CA ASP A 1193 8.55 11.15 30.45
C ASP A 1193 9.82 11.07 29.58
N ASP A 1194 9.65 10.99 28.26
CA ASP A 1194 10.74 10.85 27.27
C ASP A 1194 11.47 12.19 26.99
N GLY A 1195 11.16 13.27 27.73
CA GLY A 1195 11.61 14.62 27.47
C GLY A 1195 13.10 14.97 27.70
N SER A 1196 13.93 14.08 28.28
CA SER A 1196 15.37 14.36 28.42
C SER A 1196 16.26 13.11 28.59
N GLU A 1197 16.85 12.62 27.50
CA GLU A 1197 17.96 11.66 27.57
C GLU A 1197 19.22 12.31 28.19
N PRO A 1198 19.90 11.65 29.15
CA PRO A 1198 21.23 12.03 29.58
C PRO A 1198 22.27 11.55 28.55
N ASP A 1199 22.55 12.37 27.53
CA ASP A 1199 23.53 12.06 26.49
C ASP A 1199 24.96 11.88 27.05
N PHE A 1200 25.35 10.60 27.15
CA PHE A 1200 26.69 10.18 27.57
C PHE A 1200 27.77 10.46 26.50
N ALA A 1201 27.42 10.55 25.22
CA ALA A 1201 28.34 10.88 24.15
C ALA A 1201 28.73 12.36 24.19
N GLY A 1202 27.77 13.27 24.44
CA GLY A 1202 28.03 14.68 24.72
C GLY A 1202 28.92 14.90 25.95
N TRP A 1203 28.76 14.07 26.99
CA TRP A 1203 29.65 14.08 28.16
C TRP A 1203 31.07 13.58 27.82
N LEU A 1204 31.21 12.52 27.02
CA LEU A 1204 32.52 12.04 26.51
C LEU A 1204 33.22 13.09 25.63
N ALA A 1205 32.49 13.76 24.74
CA ALA A 1205 33.01 14.86 23.93
C ALA A 1205 33.50 16.02 24.80
N ALA A 1206 32.76 16.36 25.86
CA ALA A 1206 33.16 17.37 26.85
C ALA A 1206 34.35 16.94 27.74
N GLN A 1207 34.59 15.62 27.91
CA GLN A 1207 35.77 15.11 28.61
C GLN A 1207 37.03 15.11 27.72
N ALA A 1208 36.90 14.77 26.44
CA ALA A 1208 38.01 14.82 25.48
C ALA A 1208 38.60 16.24 25.36
N GLN A 1209 37.75 17.27 25.42
CA GLN A 1209 38.19 18.67 25.45
C GLN A 1209 38.82 19.13 26.79
N LYS A 1210 38.70 18.35 27.88
CA LYS A 1210 39.19 18.75 29.23
C LYS A 1210 40.56 18.19 29.62
N LYS A 1211 41.18 17.31 28.82
CA LYS A 1211 42.56 16.85 29.03
C LYS A 1211 43.58 17.65 28.21
N ASN A 1212 43.75 18.93 28.55
CA ASN A 1212 45.01 19.65 28.35
C ASN A 1212 45.11 20.90 29.23
N PRO A 1213 45.79 20.83 30.39
CA PRO A 1213 46.26 22.05 31.07
C PRO A 1213 47.74 21.96 31.51
N GLY A 1214 48.56 22.87 30.98
CA GLY A 1214 49.93 23.14 31.46
C GLY A 1214 50.87 23.60 30.34
N GLY A 1215 51.17 24.88 30.15
CA GLY A 1215 50.62 26.09 30.77
C GLY A 1215 51.54 27.30 30.57
N ALA A 1216 50.97 28.52 30.47
CA ALA A 1216 51.62 29.80 30.77
C ALA A 1216 50.56 30.91 30.67
N GLY A 1217 50.37 31.71 31.73
CA GLY A 1217 49.33 32.73 31.81
C GLY A 1217 49.84 34.17 31.70
N GLY A 1218 48.91 35.13 31.58
CA GLY A 1218 49.21 36.57 31.62
C GLY A 1218 47.96 37.44 31.49
N LYS A 1219 47.52 38.05 32.59
CA LYS A 1219 46.48 39.12 32.65
C LYS A 1219 47.04 40.45 32.04
N PRO A 1220 46.26 41.53 31.78
CA PRO A 1220 44.90 41.83 32.26
C PRO A 1220 43.91 42.53 31.28
N LEU A 1221 42.69 42.75 31.80
CA LEU A 1221 41.66 43.76 31.42
C LEU A 1221 42.17 45.23 31.60
N PRO A 1222 41.41 46.33 31.29
CA PRO A 1222 40.08 46.47 30.63
C PRO A 1222 39.90 47.64 29.60
N LYS A 1223 38.71 47.69 28.96
CA LYS A 1223 37.90 48.87 28.51
C LYS A 1223 38.49 49.96 27.58
N GLY A 1224 37.71 50.35 26.54
CA GLY A 1224 37.70 51.73 26.03
C GLY A 1224 37.13 51.95 24.62
N LEU A 1225 36.05 52.73 24.50
CA LEU A 1225 35.48 53.24 23.23
C LEU A 1225 36.45 54.13 22.43
N ALA A 1226 36.45 54.07 21.09
CA ALA A 1226 36.42 55.26 20.20
C ALA A 1226 36.30 54.93 18.68
N LYS A 1227 35.80 55.91 17.92
CA LYS A 1227 35.58 55.95 16.47
C LYS A 1227 36.86 56.09 15.61
N SER A 1228 36.69 55.80 14.31
CA SER A 1228 37.05 56.63 13.12
C SER A 1228 38.17 56.14 12.17
N GLY A 1229 38.08 56.58 10.90
CA GLY A 1229 39.07 56.41 9.82
C GLY A 1229 38.71 55.28 8.83
N SER A 1230 38.17 55.43 7.61
CA SER A 1230 38.23 56.43 6.51
C SER A 1230 39.29 56.17 5.44
N GLY A 1231 38.85 56.01 4.18
CA GLY A 1231 39.68 56.07 2.96
C GLY A 1231 40.45 54.79 2.62
N SER A 1232 40.81 54.52 1.37
CA SER A 1232 40.45 55.15 0.08
C SER A 1232 40.78 54.14 -1.05
N GLY A 1233 40.01 54.07 -2.13
CA GLY A 1233 40.32 54.78 -3.40
C GLY A 1233 40.78 53.76 -4.46
N SER A 1234 40.04 53.54 -5.56
CA SER A 1234 40.08 54.31 -6.83
C SER A 1234 40.94 53.61 -7.90
N GLY A 1235 40.62 53.55 -9.20
CA GLY A 1235 39.50 54.08 -10.00
C GLY A 1235 39.42 53.32 -11.35
N ALA A 1236 38.30 53.32 -12.10
CA ALA A 1236 37.86 54.36 -13.07
C ALA A 1236 38.77 54.45 -14.32
N ALA A 1237 38.31 54.60 -15.58
CA ALA A 1237 37.01 55.05 -16.14
C ALA A 1237 36.69 54.31 -17.49
N GLY A 1238 35.58 54.51 -18.23
CA GLY A 1238 34.64 55.65 -18.23
C GLY A 1238 33.28 55.48 -18.96
N SER A 1239 32.76 56.59 -19.51
CA SER A 1239 31.33 57.02 -19.60
C SER A 1239 30.67 56.86 -21.01
N ARG A 1240 29.36 57.11 -21.30
CA ARG A 1240 28.41 58.22 -20.95
C ARG A 1240 26.89 57.92 -21.24
N LYS A 1241 25.97 58.48 -20.40
CA LYS A 1241 24.65 59.21 -20.63
C LYS A 1241 23.59 58.72 -21.68
N ALA A 1242 22.24 58.89 -21.57
CA ALA A 1242 21.33 59.60 -20.62
C ALA A 1242 19.79 59.27 -20.73
N ALA A 1243 18.99 59.60 -19.68
CA ALA A 1243 17.53 59.95 -19.59
C ALA A 1243 16.43 58.88 -19.87
N PRO A 1244 15.12 59.01 -19.45
CA PRO A 1244 14.37 60.16 -18.85
C PRO A 1244 13.41 59.88 -17.60
N MET A 1245 12.51 60.84 -17.33
CA MET A 1245 11.49 61.13 -16.25
C MET A 1245 10.53 59.98 -15.80
N THR A 1246 10.15 59.75 -14.52
CA THR A 1246 9.25 60.45 -13.51
C THR A 1246 7.76 60.58 -13.91
N THR A 1247 6.72 60.25 -13.10
CA THR A 1247 6.48 60.51 -11.66
C THR A 1247 5.51 59.50 -10.99
N ALA A 1248 5.45 59.49 -9.64
CA ALA A 1248 4.43 58.82 -8.81
C ALA A 1248 4.08 59.72 -7.59
N VAL A 1249 2.93 59.50 -6.94
CA VAL A 1249 2.51 60.20 -5.70
C VAL A 1249 2.01 59.18 -4.66
N SER A 1250 2.32 59.43 -3.38
CA SER A 1250 2.13 58.53 -2.25
C SER A 1250 1.14 59.07 -1.21
N ARG A 1251 0.67 58.20 -0.28
CA ARG A 1251 0.30 58.59 1.10
C ARG A 1251 0.23 57.40 2.09
N LYS A 1252 0.13 57.72 3.38
CA LYS A 1252 0.45 56.90 4.58
C LYS A 1252 -0.80 56.36 5.32
N PRO A 1253 -0.65 55.40 6.28
CA PRO A 1253 -1.75 54.68 6.93
C PRO A 1253 -2.30 55.34 8.22
N VAL A 1254 -3.44 54.85 8.73
CA VAL A 1254 -4.09 55.28 9.99
C VAL A 1254 -4.65 54.07 10.77
N VAL A 1255 -4.78 54.22 12.09
CA VAL A 1255 -5.05 53.19 13.13
C VAL A 1255 -6.53 53.14 13.57
N ALA A 1256 -6.97 51.99 14.10
CA ALA A 1256 -8.34 51.68 14.54
C ALA A 1256 -8.82 52.36 15.84
N LYS A 1257 -10.14 52.31 16.10
CA LYS A 1257 -10.79 52.57 17.40
C LYS A 1257 -12.03 51.67 17.64
N LYS A 1258 -12.24 51.31 18.91
CA LYS A 1258 -13.42 50.61 19.47
C LYS A 1258 -14.60 51.55 19.73
N ILE A 1259 -15.81 50.97 19.80
CA ILE A 1259 -16.96 51.18 20.73
C ILE A 1259 -17.81 49.91 20.54
N ASP A 1260 -17.90 48.97 21.49
CA ASP A 1260 -18.61 48.94 22.78
C ASP A 1260 -20.14 48.82 22.65
N MET A 1261 -20.71 47.80 23.31
CA MET A 1261 -22.08 47.31 23.12
C MET A 1261 -22.78 47.09 24.48
N LYS A 1262 -23.88 47.80 24.71
CA LYS A 1262 -24.96 47.36 25.60
C LYS A 1262 -26.33 47.74 25.02
N PRO A 1263 -27.35 46.88 25.13
CA PRO A 1263 -28.56 46.98 24.32
C PRO A 1263 -29.65 47.88 24.94
N LYS A 1264 -30.66 48.19 24.14
CA LYS A 1264 -31.98 48.61 24.61
C LYS A 1264 -33.07 48.03 23.70
N ASP A 1265 -34.22 47.71 24.30
CA ASP A 1265 -35.18 46.68 23.89
C ASP A 1265 -36.14 47.00 22.73
N THR A 1266 -37.01 46.01 22.47
CA THR A 1266 -38.17 45.91 21.53
C THR A 1266 -37.82 45.42 20.11
N GLY A 1267 -38.42 44.35 19.59
CA GLY A 1267 -39.36 43.36 20.17
C GLY A 1267 -40.02 42.49 19.07
N ASP A 1268 -40.43 41.27 19.42
CA ASP A 1268 -41.19 40.27 18.63
C ASP A 1268 -40.36 39.58 17.50
N ASP A 1269 -39.75 38.41 17.73
CA ASP A 1269 -40.29 37.01 17.76
C ASP A 1269 -40.61 36.47 16.34
N ASP A 1270 -40.30 35.24 15.88
CA ASP A 1270 -39.39 34.13 16.24
C ASP A 1270 -39.43 33.14 15.02
N GLY A 1271 -38.44 32.31 14.66
CA GLY A 1271 -37.09 32.15 15.19
C GLY A 1271 -36.17 31.41 14.19
N ASP A 1272 -34.89 31.75 14.29
CA ASP A 1272 -33.68 30.94 14.05
C ASP A 1272 -33.39 30.28 12.69
N GLY A 1273 -32.35 30.83 12.05
CA GLY A 1273 -31.35 30.04 11.33
C GLY A 1273 -29.96 30.34 11.87
N TRP A 1274 -28.94 29.94 11.09
CA TRP A 1274 -27.49 30.23 11.22
C TRP A 1274 -26.59 29.26 11.99
N GLY A 1275 -25.53 28.83 11.29
CA GLY A 1275 -24.44 27.99 11.79
C GLY A 1275 -23.31 27.82 10.78
N ASP A 1276 -23.03 28.83 9.94
CA ASP A 1276 -21.91 28.79 8.97
C ASP A 1276 -20.55 28.95 9.68
N GLY A 1277 -19.76 27.87 9.66
CA GLY A 1277 -18.30 27.88 9.80
C GLY A 1277 -17.72 28.07 11.21
N TRP A 1278 -17.38 26.96 11.87
CA TRP A 1278 -16.00 26.58 12.26
C TRP A 1278 -15.98 25.17 12.86
#